data_AF-Q4CW02-F1
#
_entry.id   AF-Q4CW02-F1
#
_cell.length_a   1.000
_cell.length_b   1.000
_cell.length_c   1.000
_cell.angle_alpha   90.00
_cell.angle_beta   90.00
_cell.angle_gamma   90.00
#
_symmetry.space_group_name_H-M   'P 1'
#
loop_
_entity.id
_entity.type
_entity.pdbx_description
1 polymer ?
#
loop_
_entity_poly.entity_id
_entity_poly.type
_entity_poly.pdbx_seq_one_letter_code
_entity_poly.pdbx_strand_id
1 'polypeptide(L)'
;ANGRRRAARSRGALPAELTAIEGAMDARACEIADNCINYGRAFLDREPEGMDLADVPLDNDGRFAAMEAERRKRTKDPRSSRRNKDMIRDLEDDMIARSHALALEEFAKMRGFMDQEPEGVPLKEIPLDVDPEFRQAEVARYRMRKDPHHSPEEVAKLEDAMNDRARRLAKAILAKNRGFLDPEPCGVPLAELPLNTDEEFNKLAAERYRLKRSNKKDNNPEVKGIENEMNDRVHALAREHLRKARAFLNPEPEGVPLEDVPLGRDPKFLDMERGLARMRNDPNASAETLSSLEEDLNVRAHEVAREFLKKERAYLDPEPLGVLVEDLPLNHDPILNALERKRRELKKDPKRNGDFIRGCEDDIHDRVRAIAKEFLDNERRFLDPEPEGLPFSELPVDTDRQFRDLENERRALLKQPALNKAAIEGLEERMKTRVNELAKDTLRKCRAFLDPEPLGVPLDDLPLNTDEKFREMEFCHREMKKKPFVNAVSLEKLEDEMKQRARESAEELLKKERAFIDQEPEGCLLSELPLNKDKHFREMEKKLRELKKNPRKNLEEIRNLEYDMNDRVHELARRQLSDDKSYLPVEIYGVPVFDLPLNNDPEFHELERQRHNLKKDPKKNAGAIRETEDALNERALTIAEEFVRKERAYLDPEPEGVLLDRVPLNADRKFREMEQDRRRLMKDPNKKLEVKNLEERLNKRAHELARDLLGWQDEEFHESNKHMAEEWPRICELYPEGVRDPVVPEKLSSGDISSAPRNASFLAPFIAAMSRHPPLIDRLFDSKEHPVNGPYSFIFYDPNSNPVRVEIDDRVPVDTNMEPKFTRVPKRSWYPLLLEKAYAKFVGGYSRLDQCTPHETLRDLTGRPVLHIPLDDKLAEAANTGDFRSVKFWGGVAKDLERGDLITCMSNVDAGDGIHPLCSYALFAVIETVKESNDPADIVIKLHNCYFDEPFYSGPLNRNDGSWKKELRDVCGSDPSEEEFLYLPQPVFLNNFSSMQRCHINCGDRLSSSGEWNECTSGGNPKFTTFRNNPIYLVENKSSRPVRILAELRHQTPSFSDSDGLNHYHQTGLVLMQSVHAKMAPTPLITSSTHRFIQKGMMLDAREVCSQMDLPPSTTCYLIPYTMKRGCHGKFNISVYPGMAKVTLTPLRYAGLKREPLMTNVVIPCGNDEGTRVDFLLNDPCDVHVLLRQIQISDPVSVKNGDIVAEEEVMLQVYNEYGINLATTANPSSAREQALIFRAPQLGRYSLRMVCSSKSKSDTCPCLLLIWVAKEIEIDFIPVPPDSKPLGLQARFPMIPRSAPNAFRTGSRERAYSRDRSVRRSDSLPPIQGAVRGGRGSQASFIPPRRPTGV
;
A
#
# COMPACT_ATOMS: atom_id res chain seq x y z
N ALA A 1 25.57 90.93 -61.77
CA ALA A 1 24.61 91.89 -61.17
C ALA A 1 25.28 93.16 -60.62
N ASN A 2 26.33 93.05 -59.79
CA ASN A 2 27.07 94.22 -59.26
C ASN A 2 27.54 95.22 -60.33
N GLY A 3 27.96 94.76 -61.51
CA GLY A 3 28.29 95.64 -62.64
C GLY A 3 27.09 96.44 -63.15
N ARG A 4 25.89 95.84 -63.23
CA ARG A 4 24.65 96.52 -63.63
C ARG A 4 24.21 97.54 -62.57
N ARG A 5 24.34 97.22 -61.27
CA ARG A 5 24.08 98.17 -60.17
C ARG A 5 25.01 99.38 -60.24
N ARG A 6 26.30 99.18 -60.49
CA ARG A 6 27.27 100.27 -60.65
C ARG A 6 26.97 101.12 -61.90
N ALA A 7 26.64 100.48 -63.02
CA ALA A 7 26.29 101.16 -64.27
C ALA A 7 24.96 101.92 -64.21
N ALA A 8 24.00 101.47 -63.40
CA ALA A 8 22.74 102.19 -63.13
C ALA A 8 22.99 103.40 -62.23
N ARG A 9 23.80 103.25 -61.15
CA ARG A 9 24.22 104.38 -60.31
C ARG A 9 24.99 105.45 -61.09
N SER A 10 25.89 105.05 -62.00
CA SER A 10 26.69 106.01 -62.78
C SER A 10 25.88 106.76 -63.86
N ARG A 11 24.67 106.29 -64.21
CA ARG A 11 23.78 106.92 -65.19
C ARG A 11 22.66 107.76 -64.56
N GLY A 12 22.65 107.90 -63.23
CA GLY A 12 21.58 108.64 -62.53
C GLY A 12 20.21 107.94 -62.58
N ALA A 13 20.21 106.60 -62.67
CA ALA A 13 18.97 105.82 -62.72
C ALA A 13 18.07 106.07 -61.48
N LEU A 14 16.75 106.08 -61.72
CA LEU A 14 15.74 106.31 -60.68
C LEU A 14 15.83 105.25 -59.56
N PRO A 15 15.50 105.59 -58.30
CA PRO A 15 15.55 104.66 -57.16
C PRO A 15 14.85 103.31 -57.42
N ALA A 16 13.73 103.32 -58.14
CA ALA A 16 12.98 102.12 -58.50
C ALA A 16 13.79 101.13 -59.35
N GLU A 17 14.65 101.62 -60.26
CA GLU A 17 15.49 100.76 -61.09
C GLU A 17 16.62 100.12 -60.26
N LEU A 18 17.17 100.85 -59.29
CA LEU A 18 18.13 100.31 -58.33
C LEU A 18 17.48 99.26 -57.42
N THR A 19 16.27 99.51 -56.91
CA THR A 19 15.52 98.54 -56.10
C THR A 19 15.14 97.30 -56.90
N ALA A 20 14.78 97.42 -58.19
CA ALA A 20 14.53 96.26 -59.04
C ALA A 20 15.80 95.43 -59.28
N ILE A 21 16.96 96.09 -59.47
CA ILE A 21 18.25 95.39 -59.59
C ILE A 21 18.63 94.71 -58.28
N GLU A 22 18.41 95.35 -57.13
CA GLU A 22 18.69 94.78 -55.80
C GLU A 22 17.72 93.63 -55.48
N GLY A 23 16.42 93.77 -55.77
CA GLY A 23 15.45 92.67 -55.66
C GLY A 23 15.77 91.48 -56.55
N ALA A 24 16.25 91.72 -57.78
CA ALA A 24 16.74 90.65 -58.65
C ALA A 24 18.05 90.02 -58.14
N MET A 25 18.89 90.80 -57.43
CA MET A 25 20.08 90.28 -56.76
C MET A 25 19.72 89.40 -55.58
N ASP A 26 18.76 89.82 -54.75
CA ASP A 26 18.28 89.05 -53.60
C ASP A 26 17.57 87.79 -54.05
N ALA A 27 16.69 87.86 -55.05
CA ALA A 27 16.05 86.67 -55.64
C ALA A 27 17.11 85.68 -56.18
N ARG A 28 18.16 86.18 -56.84
CA ARG A 28 19.27 85.34 -57.30
C ARG A 28 20.12 84.80 -56.14
N ALA A 29 20.27 85.55 -55.06
CA ALA A 29 20.99 85.10 -53.87
C ALA A 29 20.22 83.99 -53.15
N CYS A 30 18.90 84.13 -53.00
CA CYS A 30 18.00 83.07 -52.51
C CYS A 30 18.09 81.83 -53.41
N GLU A 31 17.98 81.99 -54.74
CA GLU A 31 18.11 80.88 -55.70
C GLU A 31 19.46 80.16 -55.53
N ILE A 32 20.56 80.89 -55.33
CA ILE A 32 21.88 80.29 -55.09
C ILE A 32 21.93 79.60 -53.73
N ALA A 33 21.37 80.20 -52.68
CA ALA A 33 21.33 79.61 -51.35
C ALA A 33 20.52 78.30 -51.34
N ASP A 34 19.35 78.29 -51.95
CA ASP A 34 18.50 77.11 -52.09
C ASP A 34 19.21 76.01 -52.89
N ASN A 35 19.87 76.37 -53.99
CA ASN A 35 20.68 75.43 -54.77
C ASN A 35 21.85 74.85 -53.93
N CYS A 36 22.50 75.66 -53.11
CA CYS A 36 23.56 75.20 -52.20
C CYS A 36 23.02 74.29 -51.09
N ILE A 37 21.86 74.60 -50.52
CA ILE A 37 21.19 73.76 -49.51
C ILE A 37 20.78 72.42 -50.15
N ASN A 38 20.11 72.45 -51.30
CA ASN A 38 19.67 71.27 -52.03
C ASN A 38 20.86 70.38 -52.42
N TYR A 39 21.96 70.97 -52.88
CA TYR A 39 23.19 70.21 -53.15
C TYR A 39 23.79 69.62 -51.86
N GLY A 40 23.79 70.38 -50.78
CA GLY A 40 24.25 69.93 -49.47
C GLY A 40 23.43 68.79 -48.89
N ARG A 41 22.13 68.74 -49.18
CA ARG A 41 21.14 67.76 -48.70
C ARG A 41 20.85 66.63 -49.71
N ALA A 42 21.53 66.59 -50.85
CA ALA A 42 21.23 65.65 -51.94
C ALA A 42 21.41 64.15 -51.58
N PHE A 43 22.06 63.85 -50.46
CA PHE A 43 22.23 62.49 -49.94
C PHE A 43 21.02 62.00 -49.11
N LEU A 44 20.12 62.90 -48.72
CA LEU A 44 18.89 62.53 -48.02
C LEU A 44 17.89 61.91 -48.99
N ASP A 45 17.08 61.00 -48.48
CA ASP A 45 15.96 60.44 -49.24
C ASP A 45 14.99 61.56 -49.67
N ARG A 46 14.50 61.48 -50.91
CA ARG A 46 13.57 62.47 -51.45
C ARG A 46 12.20 62.43 -50.76
N GLU A 47 11.81 61.25 -50.30
CA GLU A 47 10.54 61.00 -49.64
C GLU A 47 10.73 60.16 -48.36
N PRO A 48 11.33 60.71 -47.28
CA PRO A 48 11.45 60.01 -46.00
C PRO A 48 10.06 59.57 -45.52
N GLU A 49 9.89 58.26 -45.31
CA GLU A 49 8.61 57.61 -44.96
C GLU A 49 7.44 57.86 -45.95
N GLY A 50 7.71 58.40 -47.14
CA GLY A 50 6.69 58.78 -48.13
C GLY A 50 6.21 60.24 -48.02
N MET A 51 6.79 61.03 -47.10
CA MET A 51 6.59 62.48 -47.02
C MET A 51 7.65 63.19 -47.87
N ASP A 52 7.26 64.15 -48.70
CA ASP A 52 8.20 64.98 -49.46
C ASP A 52 9.21 65.66 -48.51
N LEU A 53 10.50 65.59 -48.83
CA LEU A 53 11.57 66.17 -47.99
C LEU A 53 11.38 67.67 -47.70
N ALA A 54 10.68 68.39 -48.58
CA ALA A 54 10.37 69.81 -48.43
C ALA A 54 9.37 70.09 -47.29
N ASP A 55 8.55 69.11 -46.91
CA ASP A 55 7.56 69.23 -45.84
C ASP A 55 8.06 68.69 -44.50
N VAL A 56 9.23 68.03 -44.50
CA VAL A 56 9.91 67.64 -43.27
C VAL A 56 10.59 68.87 -42.67
N PRO A 57 10.34 69.20 -41.39
CA PRO A 57 10.82 70.43 -40.75
C PRO A 57 12.30 70.34 -40.34
N LEU A 58 13.19 70.07 -41.30
CA LEU A 58 14.62 69.88 -41.09
C LEU A 58 15.30 71.13 -40.52
N ASP A 59 14.93 72.32 -41.00
CA ASP A 59 15.51 73.59 -40.57
C ASP A 59 15.09 74.00 -39.15
N ASN A 60 13.98 73.45 -38.65
CA ASN A 60 13.48 73.70 -37.30
C ASN A 60 14.03 72.69 -36.27
N ASP A 61 14.62 71.57 -36.71
CA ASP A 61 15.20 70.56 -35.82
C ASP A 61 16.64 70.93 -35.46
N GLY A 62 16.86 71.37 -34.21
CA GLY A 62 18.18 71.78 -33.73
C GLY A 62 19.24 70.67 -33.80
N ARG A 63 18.83 69.38 -33.73
CA ARG A 63 19.76 68.25 -33.89
C ARG A 63 20.19 68.09 -35.36
N PHE A 64 19.25 68.16 -36.29
CA PHE A 64 19.53 68.10 -37.72
C PHE A 64 20.44 69.27 -38.16
N ALA A 65 20.14 70.49 -37.72
CA ALA A 65 20.96 71.66 -38.01
C ALA A 65 22.40 71.52 -37.48
N ALA A 66 22.59 70.92 -36.30
CA ALA A 66 23.92 70.66 -35.73
C ALA A 66 24.71 69.62 -36.55
N MET A 67 24.06 68.53 -36.99
CA MET A 67 24.69 67.52 -37.85
C MET A 67 25.04 68.11 -39.22
N GLU A 68 24.17 68.93 -39.80
CA GLU A 68 24.42 69.62 -41.06
C GLU A 68 25.63 70.57 -40.97
N ALA A 69 25.74 71.32 -39.87
CA ALA A 69 26.89 72.20 -39.61
C ALA A 69 28.21 71.40 -39.46
N GLU A 70 28.18 70.27 -38.75
CA GLU A 70 29.36 69.41 -38.58
C GLU A 70 29.77 68.75 -39.91
N ARG A 71 28.80 68.32 -40.73
CA ARG A 71 29.06 67.82 -42.08
C ARG A 71 29.71 68.90 -42.94
N ARG A 72 29.18 70.13 -42.96
CA ARG A 72 29.79 71.27 -43.69
C ARG A 72 31.23 71.54 -43.24
N LYS A 73 31.50 71.45 -41.93
CA LYS A 73 32.85 71.63 -41.37
C LYS A 73 33.83 70.56 -41.85
N ARG A 74 33.40 69.30 -41.92
CA ARG A 74 34.24 68.16 -42.34
C ARG A 74 34.46 68.10 -43.86
N THR A 75 33.57 68.69 -44.64
CA THR A 75 33.62 68.72 -46.12
C THR A 75 34.30 69.98 -46.69
N LYS A 76 34.67 70.95 -45.84
CA LYS A 76 35.17 72.27 -46.28
C LYS A 76 36.44 72.24 -47.15
N ASP A 77 37.35 71.30 -46.91
CA ASP A 77 38.63 71.15 -47.64
C ASP A 77 38.74 69.74 -48.23
N PRO A 78 39.07 69.58 -49.54
CA PRO A 78 39.25 68.28 -50.18
C PRO A 78 40.17 67.30 -49.43
N ARG A 79 41.22 67.78 -48.75
CA ARG A 79 42.12 66.91 -47.96
C ARG A 79 41.47 66.44 -46.66
N SER A 80 40.76 67.33 -45.98
CA SER A 80 40.02 67.03 -44.75
C SER A 80 38.85 66.08 -45.02
N SER A 81 38.16 66.24 -46.16
CA SER A 81 37.08 65.35 -46.59
C SER A 81 37.57 63.91 -46.82
N ARG A 82 38.74 63.71 -47.42
CA ARG A 82 39.32 62.36 -47.58
C ARG A 82 39.69 61.71 -46.26
N ARG A 83 40.21 62.47 -45.30
CA ARG A 83 40.60 61.95 -43.97
C ARG A 83 39.38 61.59 -43.11
N ASN A 84 38.27 62.32 -43.30
CA ASN A 84 37.05 62.17 -42.50
C ASN A 84 35.98 61.33 -43.22
N LYS A 85 36.32 60.55 -44.25
CA LYS A 85 35.36 59.86 -45.12
C LYS A 85 34.34 59.03 -44.34
N ASP A 86 34.79 58.19 -43.40
CA ASP A 86 33.90 57.33 -42.61
C ASP A 86 33.02 58.17 -41.67
N MET A 87 33.59 59.19 -41.01
CA MET A 87 32.84 60.10 -40.15
C MET A 87 31.82 60.98 -40.90
N ILE A 88 32.01 61.21 -42.20
CA ILE A 88 31.03 61.90 -43.06
C ILE A 88 29.90 60.93 -43.40
N ARG A 89 30.21 59.67 -43.73
CA ARG A 89 29.19 58.65 -43.99
C ARG A 89 28.32 58.39 -42.76
N ASP A 90 28.93 58.21 -41.59
CA ASP A 90 28.18 57.98 -40.35
C ASP A 90 27.26 59.19 -40.02
N LEU A 91 27.74 60.42 -40.27
CA LEU A 91 26.90 61.62 -40.15
C LEU A 91 25.78 61.67 -41.17
N GLU A 92 26.02 61.24 -42.41
CA GLU A 92 25.00 61.19 -43.47
C GLU A 92 23.92 60.16 -43.11
N ASP A 93 24.31 58.98 -42.62
CA ASP A 93 23.39 57.93 -42.15
C ASP A 93 22.55 58.41 -40.95
N ASP A 94 23.16 59.10 -39.98
CA ASP A 94 22.45 59.70 -38.84
C ASP A 94 21.49 60.81 -39.28
N MET A 95 21.88 61.61 -40.29
CA MET A 95 21.02 62.64 -40.87
C MET A 95 19.84 62.03 -41.64
N ILE A 96 20.03 60.94 -42.39
CA ILE A 96 18.96 60.18 -43.03
C ILE A 96 18.01 59.60 -41.98
N ALA A 97 18.53 58.94 -40.94
CA ALA A 97 17.71 58.40 -39.87
C ALA A 97 16.88 59.48 -39.15
N ARG A 98 17.46 60.68 -38.93
CA ARG A 98 16.74 61.80 -38.32
C ARG A 98 15.68 62.39 -39.25
N SER A 99 15.89 62.44 -40.58
CA SER A 99 14.85 62.90 -41.51
C SER A 99 13.64 61.95 -41.52
N HIS A 100 13.87 60.63 -41.49
CA HIS A 100 12.80 59.63 -41.34
C HIS A 100 12.05 59.77 -40.00
N ALA A 101 12.79 59.94 -38.89
CA ALA A 101 12.16 60.13 -37.58
C ALA A 101 11.28 61.39 -37.54
N LEU A 102 11.74 62.50 -38.13
CA LEU A 102 10.96 63.74 -38.22
C LEU A 102 9.73 63.57 -39.11
N ALA A 103 9.81 62.80 -40.20
CA ALA A 103 8.65 62.48 -41.03
C ALA A 103 7.58 61.69 -40.25
N LEU A 104 7.97 60.70 -39.44
CA LEU A 104 7.04 59.98 -38.56
C LEU A 104 6.42 60.89 -37.50
N GLU A 105 7.21 61.77 -36.88
CA GLU A 105 6.71 62.75 -35.91
C GLU A 105 5.68 63.71 -36.53
N GLU A 106 5.86 64.12 -37.79
CA GLU A 106 4.89 64.93 -38.52
C GLU A 106 3.64 64.14 -38.92
N PHE A 107 3.78 62.91 -39.45
CA PHE A 107 2.63 62.05 -39.70
C PHE A 107 1.79 61.83 -38.45
N ALA A 108 2.43 61.60 -37.29
CA ALA A 108 1.73 61.44 -36.02
C ALA A 108 0.88 62.67 -35.63
N LYS A 109 1.34 63.90 -35.93
CA LYS A 109 0.55 65.13 -35.72
C LYS A 109 -0.66 65.22 -36.65
N MET A 110 -0.58 64.62 -37.83
CA MET A 110 -1.65 64.61 -38.83
C MET A 110 -2.77 63.59 -38.53
N ARG A 111 -2.62 62.73 -37.51
CA ARG A 111 -3.60 61.70 -37.10
C ARG A 111 -4.76 62.21 -36.22
N GLY A 112 -4.92 63.53 -36.06
CA GLY A 112 -5.95 64.10 -35.19
C GLY A 112 -7.41 63.79 -35.56
N PHE A 113 -7.67 63.32 -36.78
CA PHE A 113 -9.00 62.90 -37.24
C PHE A 113 -9.38 61.47 -36.80
N MET A 114 -8.42 60.68 -36.30
CA MET A 114 -8.67 59.29 -35.92
C MET A 114 -9.32 59.17 -34.54
N ASP A 115 -10.01 58.06 -34.32
CA ASP A 115 -10.46 57.62 -32.98
C ASP A 115 -9.22 57.49 -32.08
N GLN A 116 -9.24 58.14 -30.91
CA GLN A 116 -8.09 58.17 -30.02
C GLN A 116 -8.00 56.92 -29.13
N GLU A 117 -9.10 56.17 -28.98
CA GLU A 117 -9.16 54.91 -28.22
C GLU A 117 -9.99 53.84 -28.96
N PRO A 118 -9.58 53.41 -30.16
CA PRO A 118 -10.31 52.39 -30.91
C PRO A 118 -10.39 51.08 -30.12
N GLU A 119 -11.63 50.59 -29.91
CA GLU A 119 -11.95 49.41 -29.08
C GLU A 119 -11.40 49.51 -27.64
N GLY A 120 -11.22 50.74 -27.13
CA GLY A 120 -10.69 51.02 -25.78
C GLY A 120 -9.16 50.96 -25.66
N VAL A 121 -8.44 50.75 -26.76
CA VAL A 121 -6.97 50.72 -26.80
C VAL A 121 -6.46 52.09 -27.27
N PRO A 122 -5.63 52.82 -26.48
CA PRO A 122 -5.10 54.12 -26.90
C PRO A 122 -4.32 54.05 -28.21
N LEU A 123 -4.55 54.99 -29.12
CA LEU A 123 -3.99 54.98 -30.48
C LEU A 123 -2.45 54.85 -30.50
N LYS A 124 -1.77 55.45 -29.50
CA LYS A 124 -0.31 55.38 -29.33
C LYS A 124 0.24 53.98 -28.97
N GLU A 125 -0.61 53.08 -28.47
CA GLU A 125 -0.24 51.69 -28.13
C GLU A 125 -0.47 50.74 -29.31
N ILE A 126 -1.13 51.23 -30.36
CA ILE A 126 -1.34 50.49 -31.59
C ILE A 126 -0.12 50.75 -32.50
N PRO A 127 0.59 49.70 -32.96
CA PRO A 127 1.80 49.84 -33.74
C PRO A 127 1.47 50.22 -35.21
N LEU A 128 0.97 51.44 -35.40
CA LEU A 128 0.51 51.97 -36.69
C LEU A 128 1.67 52.27 -37.65
N ASP A 129 2.79 52.78 -37.13
CA ASP A 129 3.96 53.17 -37.94
C ASP A 129 4.65 51.98 -38.63
N VAL A 130 4.42 50.77 -38.12
CA VAL A 130 4.97 49.52 -38.68
C VAL A 130 3.92 48.71 -39.46
N ASP A 131 2.67 49.16 -39.51
CA ASP A 131 1.60 48.50 -40.27
C ASP A 131 1.62 48.96 -41.74
N PRO A 132 1.87 48.05 -42.72
CA PRO A 132 2.01 48.45 -44.12
C PRO A 132 0.73 49.02 -44.72
N GLU A 133 -0.43 48.44 -44.39
CA GLU A 133 -1.74 48.84 -44.91
C GLU A 133 -2.11 50.24 -44.37
N PHE A 134 -1.85 50.48 -43.09
CA PHE A 134 -2.02 51.79 -42.48
C PHE A 134 -1.10 52.85 -43.09
N ARG A 135 0.22 52.60 -43.19
CA ARG A 135 1.15 53.56 -43.79
C ARG A 135 0.78 53.90 -45.23
N GLN A 136 0.35 52.91 -46.01
CA GLN A 136 -0.01 53.15 -47.40
C GLN A 136 -1.22 54.10 -47.51
N ALA A 137 -2.24 53.91 -46.66
CA ALA A 137 -3.38 54.81 -46.58
C ALA A 137 -2.99 56.20 -46.05
N GLU A 138 -2.08 56.27 -45.07
CA GLU A 138 -1.59 57.52 -44.50
C GLU A 138 -0.81 58.38 -45.51
N VAL A 139 0.10 57.76 -46.27
CA VAL A 139 0.85 58.44 -47.34
C VAL A 139 -0.07 58.83 -48.49
N ALA A 140 -1.04 57.98 -48.87
CA ALA A 140 -2.04 58.32 -49.89
C ALA A 140 -2.87 59.54 -49.48
N ARG A 141 -3.33 59.58 -48.22
CA ARG A 141 -4.05 60.72 -47.65
C ARG A 141 -3.21 62.00 -47.70
N TYR A 142 -1.93 61.92 -47.30
CA TYR A 142 -1.01 63.05 -47.33
C TYR A 142 -0.83 63.61 -48.75
N ARG A 143 -0.52 62.75 -49.73
CA ARG A 143 -0.36 63.15 -51.13
C ARG A 143 -1.62 63.76 -51.70
N MET A 144 -2.77 63.19 -51.36
CA MET A 144 -4.07 63.67 -51.85
C MET A 144 -4.39 65.06 -51.29
N ARG A 145 -4.14 65.31 -50.00
CA ARG A 145 -4.34 66.65 -49.39
C ARG A 145 -3.43 67.72 -49.96
N LYS A 146 -2.31 67.36 -50.59
CA LYS A 146 -1.41 68.31 -51.27
C LYS A 146 -1.97 68.84 -52.58
N ASP A 147 -2.88 68.10 -53.22
CA ASP A 147 -3.55 68.59 -54.43
C ASP A 147 -4.62 69.64 -54.05
N PRO A 148 -4.54 70.88 -54.58
CA PRO A 148 -5.55 71.91 -54.32
C PRO A 148 -6.98 71.54 -54.77
N HIS A 149 -7.14 70.50 -55.60
CA HIS A 149 -8.43 70.07 -56.16
C HIS A 149 -8.86 68.66 -55.70
N HIS A 150 -8.33 68.19 -54.57
CA HIS A 150 -8.64 66.85 -54.08
C HIS A 150 -10.12 66.64 -53.73
N SER A 151 -10.62 65.42 -53.99
CA SER A 151 -11.99 65.02 -53.62
C SER A 151 -12.10 64.82 -52.10
N PRO A 152 -13.00 65.55 -51.41
CA PRO A 152 -13.25 65.35 -49.98
C PRO A 152 -13.76 63.95 -49.65
N GLU A 153 -14.53 63.33 -50.54
CA GLU A 153 -15.10 61.98 -50.34
C GLU A 153 -14.02 60.90 -50.34
N GLU A 154 -13.03 60.99 -51.24
CA GLU A 154 -11.95 60.01 -51.30
C GLU A 154 -11.00 60.15 -50.11
N VAL A 155 -10.78 61.37 -49.61
CA VAL A 155 -10.07 61.59 -48.34
C VAL A 155 -10.84 60.97 -47.18
N ALA A 156 -12.17 61.15 -47.11
CA ALA A 156 -12.99 60.53 -46.07
C ALA A 156 -12.92 58.99 -46.11
N LYS A 157 -12.96 58.38 -47.30
CA LYS A 157 -12.77 56.92 -47.45
C LYS A 157 -11.41 56.44 -46.92
N LEU A 158 -10.34 57.20 -47.18
CA LEU A 158 -9.02 56.90 -46.62
C LEU A 158 -9.00 57.05 -45.10
N GLU A 159 -9.64 58.09 -44.56
CA GLU A 159 -9.76 58.32 -43.11
C GLU A 159 -10.56 57.19 -42.41
N ASP A 160 -11.65 56.72 -43.03
CA ASP A 160 -12.43 55.56 -42.55
C ASP A 160 -11.61 54.26 -42.60
N ALA A 161 -10.92 53.99 -43.71
CA ALA A 161 -10.06 52.82 -43.86
C ALA A 161 -8.92 52.80 -42.80
N MET A 162 -8.34 53.97 -42.50
CA MET A 162 -7.35 54.13 -41.44
C MET A 162 -7.94 53.83 -40.05
N ASN A 163 -9.14 54.34 -39.74
CA ASN A 163 -9.84 54.02 -38.48
C ASN A 163 -10.20 52.53 -38.38
N ASP A 164 -10.70 51.91 -39.45
CA ASP A 164 -11.05 50.49 -39.47
C ASP A 164 -9.83 49.58 -39.30
N ARG A 165 -8.69 49.95 -39.89
CA ARG A 165 -7.42 49.24 -39.68
C ARG A 165 -6.97 49.35 -38.21
N ALA A 166 -7.09 50.53 -37.60
CA ALA A 166 -6.79 50.73 -36.19
C ALA A 166 -7.71 49.88 -35.28
N ARG A 167 -9.03 49.82 -35.53
CA ARG A 167 -9.96 48.94 -34.81
C ARG A 167 -9.60 47.46 -34.96
N ARG A 168 -9.23 47.01 -36.18
CA ARG A 168 -8.77 45.62 -36.43
C ARG A 168 -7.51 45.28 -35.62
N LEU A 169 -6.53 46.19 -35.59
CA LEU A 169 -5.31 46.01 -34.81
C LEU A 169 -5.60 45.99 -33.31
N ALA A 170 -6.50 46.86 -32.82
CA ALA A 170 -6.96 46.86 -31.44
C ALA A 170 -7.62 45.53 -31.04
N LYS A 171 -8.52 44.98 -31.87
CA LYS A 171 -9.12 43.65 -31.65
C LYS A 171 -8.08 42.54 -31.60
N ALA A 172 -7.07 42.58 -32.47
CA ALA A 172 -5.99 41.60 -32.46
C ALA A 172 -5.16 41.67 -31.17
N ILE A 173 -4.90 42.87 -30.65
CA ILE A 173 -4.21 43.08 -29.35
C ILE A 173 -5.07 42.50 -28.20
N LEU A 174 -6.38 42.78 -28.19
CA LEU A 174 -7.29 42.25 -27.19
C LEU A 174 -7.41 40.72 -27.25
N ALA A 175 -7.47 40.13 -28.44
CA ALA A 175 -7.50 38.67 -28.63
C ALA A 175 -6.21 38.01 -28.10
N LYS A 176 -5.03 38.58 -28.39
CA LYS A 176 -3.76 38.11 -27.82
C LYS A 176 -3.73 38.21 -26.29
N ASN A 177 -4.45 39.17 -25.72
CA ASN A 177 -4.55 39.38 -24.28
C ASN A 177 -5.47 38.38 -23.55
N ARG A 178 -6.24 37.54 -24.26
CA ARG A 178 -7.15 36.52 -23.69
C ARG A 178 -6.49 35.16 -23.43
N GLY A 179 -5.20 35.00 -23.70
CA GLY A 179 -4.50 33.70 -23.62
C GLY A 179 -4.37 33.06 -22.22
N PHE A 180 -4.87 33.70 -21.16
CA PHE A 180 -4.94 33.15 -19.80
C PHE A 180 -6.28 32.44 -19.49
N LEU A 181 -7.27 32.57 -20.38
CA LEU A 181 -8.56 31.91 -20.24
C LEU A 181 -8.46 30.43 -20.59
N ASP A 182 -9.21 29.58 -19.89
CA ASP A 182 -9.35 28.16 -20.25
C ASP A 182 -9.82 28.05 -21.72
N PRO A 183 -9.11 27.32 -22.61
CA PRO A 183 -9.49 27.19 -24.01
C PRO A 183 -10.81 26.44 -24.23
N GLU A 184 -11.17 25.51 -23.34
CA GLU A 184 -12.39 24.70 -23.42
C GLU A 184 -13.11 24.65 -22.06
N PRO A 185 -13.64 25.79 -21.57
CA PRO A 185 -14.38 25.86 -20.32
C PRO A 185 -15.55 24.87 -20.31
N CYS A 186 -15.54 23.94 -19.38
CA CYS A 186 -16.54 22.85 -19.29
C CYS A 186 -16.66 22.01 -20.59
N GLY A 187 -15.61 21.96 -21.42
CA GLY A 187 -15.58 21.26 -22.71
C GLY A 187 -16.19 22.04 -23.87
N VAL A 188 -16.60 23.29 -23.68
CA VAL A 188 -17.11 24.17 -24.74
C VAL A 188 -15.97 25.04 -25.26
N PRO A 189 -15.65 25.05 -26.57
CA PRO A 189 -14.62 25.93 -27.12
C PRO A 189 -14.92 27.41 -26.84
N LEU A 190 -13.92 28.21 -26.44
CA LEU A 190 -14.07 29.67 -26.20
C LEU A 190 -14.74 30.41 -27.37
N ALA A 191 -14.58 29.92 -28.60
CA ALA A 191 -15.14 30.51 -29.82
C ALA A 191 -16.68 30.40 -29.89
N GLU A 192 -17.28 29.45 -29.18
CA GLU A 192 -18.74 29.25 -29.13
C GLU A 192 -19.40 30.11 -28.04
N LEU A 193 -18.62 30.73 -27.17
CA LEU A 193 -19.13 31.54 -26.07
C LEU A 193 -19.30 33.02 -26.46
N PRO A 194 -20.38 33.68 -26.01
CA PRO A 194 -20.69 35.07 -26.35
C PRO A 194 -19.89 36.09 -25.51
N LEU A 195 -18.55 35.95 -25.50
CA LEU A 195 -17.64 36.74 -24.65
C LEU A 195 -17.66 38.24 -24.98
N ASN A 196 -17.88 38.58 -26.24
CA ASN A 196 -17.82 39.97 -26.70
C ASN A 196 -19.06 40.78 -26.31
N THR A 197 -20.18 40.09 -26.04
CA THR A 197 -21.47 40.70 -25.68
C THR A 197 -21.75 40.64 -24.19
N ASP A 198 -21.01 39.86 -23.41
CA ASP A 198 -21.19 39.76 -21.96
C ASP A 198 -20.65 41.02 -21.26
N GLU A 199 -21.52 41.78 -20.62
CA GLU A 199 -21.16 43.03 -19.93
C GLU A 199 -20.18 42.79 -18.76
N GLU A 200 -20.39 41.72 -18.00
CA GLU A 200 -19.59 41.43 -16.80
C GLU A 200 -18.17 41.04 -17.19
N PHE A 201 -18.02 40.16 -18.18
CA PHE A 201 -16.73 39.80 -18.76
C PHE A 201 -16.01 41.00 -19.37
N ASN A 202 -16.71 41.87 -20.10
CA ASN A 202 -16.13 43.08 -20.69
C ASN A 202 -15.64 44.08 -19.61
N LYS A 203 -16.37 44.22 -18.49
CA LYS A 203 -15.92 45.02 -17.34
C LYS A 203 -14.62 44.47 -16.74
N LEU A 204 -14.57 43.17 -16.48
CA LEU A 204 -13.37 42.52 -15.94
C LEU A 204 -12.18 42.63 -16.91
N ALA A 205 -12.42 42.48 -18.22
CA ALA A 205 -11.41 42.66 -19.25
C ALA A 205 -10.83 44.09 -19.27
N ALA A 206 -11.69 45.11 -19.14
CA ALA A 206 -11.28 46.50 -19.05
C ALA A 206 -10.48 46.78 -17.75
N GLU A 207 -10.90 46.22 -16.63
CA GLU A 207 -10.21 46.36 -15.33
C GLU A 207 -8.82 45.70 -15.34
N ARG A 208 -8.71 44.49 -15.92
CA ARG A 208 -7.43 43.82 -16.15
C ARG A 208 -6.49 44.69 -17.00
N TYR A 209 -7.01 45.25 -18.09
CA TYR A 209 -6.23 46.12 -18.98
C TYR A 209 -5.74 47.36 -18.23
N ARG A 210 -6.59 47.97 -17.39
CA ARG A 210 -6.23 49.11 -16.53
C ARG A 210 -5.14 48.77 -15.51
N LEU A 211 -5.22 47.59 -14.88
CA LEU A 211 -4.21 47.11 -13.92
C LEU A 211 -2.86 46.85 -14.60
N LYS A 212 -2.84 46.22 -15.78
CA LYS A 212 -1.60 46.03 -16.54
C LYS A 212 -0.95 47.36 -16.95
N ARG A 213 -1.75 48.37 -17.28
CA ARG A 213 -1.27 49.72 -17.61
C ARG A 213 -0.55 50.41 -16.44
N SER A 214 -0.88 50.06 -15.20
CA SER A 214 -0.21 50.62 -14.00
C SER A 214 1.15 49.99 -13.67
N ASN A 215 1.78 49.29 -14.61
CA ASN A 215 3.09 48.61 -14.47
C ASN A 215 3.11 47.49 -13.41
N LYS A 216 1.95 46.94 -13.06
CA LYS A 216 1.83 45.74 -12.23
C LYS A 216 2.22 44.52 -13.07
N LYS A 217 3.29 43.82 -12.66
CA LYS A 217 3.78 42.58 -13.32
C LYS A 217 2.65 41.52 -13.37
N ASP A 218 2.68 40.62 -14.36
CA ASP A 218 1.70 39.52 -14.53
C ASP A 218 1.46 38.68 -13.26
N ASN A 219 2.44 38.61 -12.35
CA ASN A 219 2.32 37.89 -11.09
C ASN A 219 1.69 38.71 -9.94
N ASN A 220 1.13 39.88 -10.21
CA ASN A 220 0.45 40.67 -9.19
C ASN A 220 -0.84 39.97 -8.74
N PRO A 221 -1.07 39.78 -7.43
CA PRO A 221 -2.26 39.09 -6.92
C PRO A 221 -3.59 39.74 -7.36
N GLU A 222 -3.65 41.05 -7.56
CA GLU A 222 -4.86 41.71 -8.07
C GLU A 222 -5.13 41.35 -9.54
N VAL A 223 -4.09 41.28 -10.38
CA VAL A 223 -4.23 40.86 -11.79
C VAL A 223 -4.67 39.40 -11.84
N LYS A 224 -4.05 38.52 -11.03
CA LYS A 224 -4.46 37.12 -10.92
C LYS A 224 -5.88 36.95 -10.38
N GLY A 225 -6.31 37.80 -9.44
CA GLY A 225 -7.67 37.81 -8.92
C GLY A 225 -8.68 38.05 -10.03
N ILE A 226 -8.50 39.11 -10.81
CA ILE A 226 -9.34 39.41 -11.97
C ILE A 226 -9.26 38.29 -13.03
N GLU A 227 -8.08 37.73 -13.30
CA GLU A 227 -7.93 36.61 -14.25
C GLU A 227 -8.71 35.36 -13.82
N ASN A 228 -8.76 35.06 -12.51
CA ASN A 228 -9.58 33.97 -11.98
C ASN A 228 -11.07 34.28 -12.09
N GLU A 229 -11.51 35.49 -11.75
CA GLU A 229 -12.92 35.90 -11.90
C GLU A 229 -13.38 35.85 -13.36
N MET A 230 -12.50 36.24 -14.29
CA MET A 230 -12.76 36.11 -15.73
C MET A 230 -12.91 34.64 -16.13
N ASN A 231 -12.03 33.74 -15.66
CA ASN A 231 -12.17 32.31 -15.90
C ASN A 231 -13.46 31.73 -15.30
N ASP A 232 -13.83 32.13 -14.08
CA ASP A 232 -15.06 31.70 -13.43
C ASP A 232 -16.30 32.15 -14.21
N ARG A 233 -16.31 33.39 -14.73
CA ARG A 233 -17.38 33.91 -15.58
C ARG A 233 -17.47 33.15 -16.90
N VAL A 234 -16.34 32.81 -17.51
CA VAL A 234 -16.27 32.00 -18.73
C VAL A 234 -16.83 30.59 -18.49
N HIS A 235 -16.49 29.94 -17.38
CA HIS A 235 -17.11 28.66 -17.00
C HIS A 235 -18.60 28.78 -16.71
N ALA A 236 -19.07 29.90 -16.15
CA ALA A 236 -20.49 30.15 -15.95
C ALA A 236 -21.24 30.27 -17.28
N LEU A 237 -20.70 31.04 -18.24
CA LEU A 237 -21.24 31.14 -19.60
C LEU A 237 -21.26 29.78 -20.31
N ALA A 238 -20.22 28.97 -20.15
CA ALA A 238 -20.19 27.62 -20.70
C ALA A 238 -21.27 26.69 -20.12
N ARG A 239 -21.50 26.73 -18.80
CA ARG A 239 -22.60 25.99 -18.16
C ARG A 239 -23.96 26.45 -18.68
N GLU A 240 -24.15 27.76 -18.86
CA GLU A 240 -25.40 28.31 -19.38
C GLU A 240 -25.64 27.92 -20.84
N HIS A 241 -24.58 27.94 -21.65
CA HIS A 241 -24.59 27.46 -23.04
C HIS A 241 -24.98 25.98 -23.11
N LEU A 242 -24.32 25.12 -22.32
CA LEU A 242 -24.64 23.69 -22.25
C LEU A 242 -26.08 23.44 -21.75
N ARG A 243 -26.56 24.21 -20.77
CA ARG A 243 -27.92 24.06 -20.25
C ARG A 243 -28.98 24.36 -21.31
N LYS A 244 -28.75 25.38 -22.16
CA LYS A 244 -29.62 25.67 -23.32
C LYS A 244 -29.48 24.61 -24.41
N ALA A 245 -28.25 24.18 -24.71
CA ALA A 245 -28.00 23.17 -25.74
C ALA A 245 -28.64 21.82 -25.41
N ARG A 246 -28.63 21.42 -24.13
CA ARG A 246 -29.12 20.12 -23.63
C ARG A 246 -30.58 20.13 -23.17
N ALA A 247 -31.34 21.19 -23.44
CA ALA A 247 -32.70 21.35 -22.92
C ALA A 247 -33.72 20.29 -23.41
N PHE A 248 -33.41 19.57 -24.50
CA PHE A 248 -34.25 18.48 -25.02
C PHE A 248 -34.11 17.17 -24.25
N LEU A 249 -33.10 17.04 -23.38
CA LEU A 249 -32.88 15.85 -22.56
C LEU A 249 -33.82 15.82 -21.36
N ASN A 250 -34.13 14.62 -20.88
CA ASN A 250 -34.89 14.42 -19.65
C ASN A 250 -34.19 15.12 -18.46
N PRO A 251 -34.87 16.00 -17.70
CA PRO A 251 -34.25 16.75 -16.60
C PRO A 251 -33.65 15.89 -15.49
N GLU A 252 -34.23 14.70 -15.24
CA GLU A 252 -33.75 13.76 -14.22
C GLU A 252 -33.65 12.31 -14.78
N PRO A 253 -32.67 12.00 -15.65
CA PRO A 253 -32.50 10.64 -16.18
C PRO A 253 -32.22 9.68 -15.02
N GLU A 254 -33.01 8.60 -14.93
CA GLU A 254 -32.93 7.62 -13.82
C GLU A 254 -33.07 8.24 -12.42
N GLY A 255 -33.77 9.39 -12.30
CA GLY A 255 -33.96 10.10 -11.02
C GLY A 255 -32.78 11.00 -10.61
N VAL A 256 -31.76 11.15 -11.47
CA VAL A 256 -30.59 11.97 -11.21
C VAL A 256 -30.67 13.30 -11.96
N PRO A 257 -30.53 14.47 -11.31
CA PRO A 257 -30.47 15.76 -12.02
C PRO A 257 -29.41 15.76 -13.13
N LEU A 258 -29.77 16.25 -14.32
CA LEU A 258 -28.91 16.25 -15.51
C LEU A 258 -27.53 16.92 -15.27
N GLU A 259 -27.49 17.90 -14.37
CA GLU A 259 -26.28 18.62 -13.95
C GLU A 259 -25.30 17.79 -13.12
N ASP A 260 -25.77 16.73 -12.44
CA ASP A 260 -24.94 15.78 -11.71
C ASP A 260 -24.47 14.61 -12.60
N VAL A 261 -25.16 14.36 -13.72
CA VAL A 261 -24.78 13.29 -14.66
C VAL A 261 -23.50 13.71 -15.40
N PRO A 262 -22.43 12.90 -15.39
CA PRO A 262 -21.14 13.27 -15.97
C PRO A 262 -21.10 13.15 -17.50
N LEU A 263 -22.08 13.73 -18.21
CA LEU A 263 -22.22 13.69 -19.67
C LEU A 263 -20.98 14.24 -20.40
N GLY A 264 -20.36 15.29 -19.84
CA GLY A 264 -19.13 15.88 -20.39
C GLY A 264 -17.88 14.98 -20.31
N ARG A 265 -17.98 13.80 -19.70
CA ARG A 265 -16.91 12.80 -19.66
C ARG A 265 -17.23 11.55 -20.51
N ASP A 266 -18.42 11.45 -21.09
CA ASP A 266 -18.79 10.33 -21.97
C ASP A 266 -18.41 10.63 -23.43
N PRO A 267 -17.45 9.91 -24.04
CA PRO A 267 -17.00 10.20 -25.39
C PRO A 267 -18.11 10.02 -26.44
N LYS A 268 -18.98 9.01 -26.27
CA LYS A 268 -20.09 8.73 -27.19
C LYS A 268 -21.10 9.87 -27.17
N PHE A 269 -21.48 10.34 -25.97
CA PHE A 269 -22.38 11.47 -25.82
C PHE A 269 -21.81 12.74 -26.48
N LEU A 270 -20.54 13.06 -26.23
CA LEU A 270 -19.88 14.23 -26.82
C LEU A 270 -19.79 14.17 -28.35
N ASP A 271 -19.58 12.98 -28.92
CA ASP A 271 -19.56 12.82 -30.39
C ASP A 271 -20.95 12.99 -31.02
N MET A 272 -21.99 12.45 -30.38
CA MET A 272 -23.37 12.68 -30.80
C MET A 272 -23.77 14.15 -30.65
N GLU A 273 -23.35 14.83 -29.57
CA GLU A 273 -23.59 16.26 -29.34
C GLU A 273 -22.90 17.13 -30.41
N ARG A 274 -21.65 16.80 -30.78
CA ARG A 274 -20.96 17.44 -31.93
C ARG A 274 -21.63 17.12 -33.27
N GLY A 275 -22.21 15.93 -33.41
CA GLY A 275 -23.02 15.55 -34.57
C GLY A 275 -24.27 16.42 -34.68
N LEU A 276 -24.99 16.60 -33.58
CA LEU A 276 -26.18 17.44 -33.49
C LEU A 276 -25.85 18.91 -33.80
N ALA A 277 -24.74 19.43 -33.25
CA ALA A 277 -24.29 20.80 -33.52
C ALA A 277 -23.95 21.03 -35.00
N ARG A 278 -23.28 20.05 -35.64
CA ARG A 278 -23.00 20.08 -37.09
C ARG A 278 -24.28 20.07 -37.93
N MET A 279 -25.24 19.22 -37.56
CA MET A 279 -26.53 19.12 -38.24
C MET A 279 -27.37 20.39 -38.08
N ARG A 280 -27.39 21.02 -36.90
CA ARG A 280 -28.10 22.29 -36.70
C ARG A 280 -27.56 23.43 -37.57
N ASN A 281 -26.27 23.40 -37.91
CA ASN A 281 -25.64 24.39 -38.76
C ASN A 281 -25.76 24.07 -40.27
N ASP A 282 -26.24 22.87 -40.63
CA ASP A 282 -26.44 22.50 -42.04
C ASP A 282 -27.82 22.98 -42.51
N PRO A 283 -27.91 23.89 -43.50
CA PRO A 283 -29.17 24.40 -44.01
C PRO A 283 -30.06 23.33 -44.68
N ASN A 284 -29.55 22.12 -44.95
CA ASN A 284 -30.29 21.02 -45.56
C ASN A 284 -30.66 19.88 -44.59
N ALA A 285 -30.43 20.04 -43.28
CA ALA A 285 -30.71 18.96 -42.32
C ALA A 285 -32.21 18.65 -42.19
N SER A 286 -32.57 17.36 -42.23
CA SER A 286 -33.94 16.87 -42.03
C SER A 286 -34.37 16.98 -40.57
N ALA A 287 -35.62 17.41 -40.33
CA ALA A 287 -36.20 17.52 -39.00
C ALA A 287 -36.36 16.15 -38.31
N GLU A 288 -36.65 15.08 -39.06
CA GLU A 288 -36.78 13.72 -38.51
C GLU A 288 -35.45 13.17 -38.00
N THR A 289 -34.35 13.40 -38.72
CA THR A 289 -33.02 12.95 -38.28
C THR A 289 -32.51 13.75 -37.09
N LEU A 290 -32.86 15.04 -36.98
CA LEU A 290 -32.61 15.82 -35.76
C LEU A 290 -33.36 15.24 -34.56
N SER A 291 -34.65 14.95 -34.70
CA SER A 291 -35.46 14.40 -33.61
C SER A 291 -34.99 13.02 -33.17
N SER A 292 -34.61 12.15 -34.13
CA SER A 292 -34.05 10.83 -33.86
C SER A 292 -32.73 10.92 -33.09
N LEU A 293 -31.84 11.84 -33.49
CA LEU A 293 -30.56 12.05 -32.78
C LEU A 293 -30.76 12.65 -31.39
N GLU A 294 -31.76 13.52 -31.19
CA GLU A 294 -32.16 14.02 -29.87
C GLU A 294 -32.69 12.88 -28.98
N GLU A 295 -33.47 11.95 -29.53
CA GLU A 295 -33.93 10.73 -28.83
C GLU A 295 -32.76 9.81 -28.44
N ASP A 296 -31.82 9.55 -29.36
CA ASP A 296 -30.62 8.74 -29.09
C ASP A 296 -29.73 9.37 -28.00
N LEU A 297 -29.57 10.70 -28.02
CA LEU A 297 -28.87 11.44 -26.98
C LEU A 297 -29.57 11.30 -25.63
N ASN A 298 -30.91 11.31 -25.61
CA ASN A 298 -31.69 11.12 -24.39
C ASN A 298 -31.56 9.69 -23.84
N VAL A 299 -31.60 8.66 -24.71
CA VAL A 299 -31.33 7.27 -24.32
C VAL A 299 -29.93 7.12 -23.74
N ARG A 300 -28.91 7.72 -24.37
CA ARG A 300 -27.54 7.68 -23.87
C ARG A 300 -27.41 8.39 -22.52
N ALA A 301 -28.14 9.49 -22.29
CA ALA A 301 -28.16 10.16 -21.00
C ALA A 301 -28.67 9.22 -19.88
N HIS A 302 -29.73 8.44 -20.14
CA HIS A 302 -30.21 7.40 -19.22
C HIS A 302 -29.19 6.28 -18.98
N GLU A 303 -28.46 5.84 -20.02
CA GLU A 303 -27.38 4.85 -19.86
C GLU A 303 -26.23 5.38 -18.99
N VAL A 304 -25.79 6.62 -19.23
CA VAL A 304 -24.72 7.26 -18.45
C VAL A 304 -25.16 7.47 -17.00
N ALA A 305 -26.43 7.83 -16.77
CA ALA A 305 -26.99 7.94 -15.42
C ALA A 305 -27.01 6.58 -14.68
N ARG A 306 -27.38 5.47 -15.35
CA ARG A 306 -27.30 4.11 -14.79
C ARG A 306 -25.87 3.71 -14.41
N GLU A 307 -24.91 3.94 -15.29
CA GLU A 307 -23.49 3.68 -15.03
C GLU A 307 -22.96 4.55 -13.86
N PHE A 308 -23.41 5.80 -13.78
CA PHE A 308 -23.09 6.71 -12.69
C PHE A 308 -23.65 6.22 -11.36
N LEU A 309 -24.94 5.88 -11.30
CA LEU A 309 -25.59 5.33 -10.11
C LEU A 309 -24.95 4.00 -9.67
N LYS A 310 -24.62 3.11 -10.61
CA LYS A 310 -23.92 1.84 -10.31
C LYS A 310 -22.57 2.08 -9.61
N LYS A 311 -21.83 3.11 -10.02
CA LYS A 311 -20.58 3.51 -9.34
C LYS A 311 -20.83 4.20 -8.00
N GLU A 312 -21.84 5.07 -7.90
CA GLU A 312 -22.16 5.76 -6.65
C GLU A 312 -22.66 4.82 -5.55
N ARG A 313 -23.39 3.77 -5.93
CA ARG A 313 -23.99 2.76 -5.06
C ARG A 313 -23.06 1.60 -4.72
N ALA A 314 -21.83 1.58 -5.22
CA ALA A 314 -20.88 0.49 -5.00
C ALA A 314 -20.48 0.25 -3.52
N TYR A 315 -20.84 1.17 -2.61
CA TYR A 315 -20.62 1.03 -1.16
C TYR A 315 -21.80 0.35 -0.43
N LEU A 316 -22.95 0.20 -1.09
CA LEU A 316 -24.11 -0.49 -0.54
C LEU A 316 -23.87 -2.00 -0.50
N ASP A 317 -24.59 -2.68 0.39
CA ASP A 317 -24.71 -4.15 0.37
C ASP A 317 -25.22 -4.59 -1.02
N PRO A 318 -24.49 -5.47 -1.75
CA PRO A 318 -24.91 -5.94 -3.07
C PRO A 318 -26.20 -6.79 -3.03
N GLU A 319 -26.55 -7.39 -1.89
CA GLU A 319 -27.78 -8.18 -1.73
C GLU A 319 -28.59 -7.80 -0.46
N PRO A 320 -29.21 -6.60 -0.40
CA PRO A 320 -30.02 -6.21 0.75
C PRO A 320 -31.18 -7.19 0.95
N LEU A 321 -31.22 -7.84 2.12
CA LEU A 321 -32.19 -8.92 2.42
C LEU A 321 -32.16 -10.07 1.38
N GLY A 322 -31.02 -10.31 0.72
CA GLY A 322 -30.85 -11.36 -0.28
C GLY A 322 -31.37 -11.01 -1.68
N VAL A 323 -31.81 -9.78 -1.92
CA VAL A 323 -32.24 -9.30 -3.25
C VAL A 323 -31.10 -8.51 -3.88
N LEU A 324 -30.75 -8.77 -5.14
CA LEU A 324 -29.72 -7.98 -5.82
C LEU A 324 -30.14 -6.51 -5.93
N VAL A 325 -29.23 -5.58 -5.61
CA VAL A 325 -29.46 -4.13 -5.72
C VAL A 325 -29.98 -3.71 -7.11
N GLU A 326 -29.58 -4.43 -8.14
CA GLU A 326 -29.96 -4.16 -9.54
C GLU A 326 -31.44 -4.51 -9.84
N ASP A 327 -32.04 -5.42 -9.06
CA ASP A 327 -33.45 -5.80 -9.19
C ASP A 327 -34.38 -4.88 -8.35
N LEU A 328 -33.82 -4.08 -7.44
CA LEU A 328 -34.59 -3.17 -6.59
C LEU A 328 -34.97 -1.88 -7.33
N PRO A 329 -36.19 -1.34 -7.13
CA PRO A 329 -36.67 -0.12 -7.80
C PRO A 329 -36.11 1.18 -7.18
N LEU A 330 -34.79 1.25 -7.01
CA LEU A 330 -34.12 2.32 -6.26
C LEU A 330 -34.17 3.68 -6.98
N ASN A 331 -34.16 3.71 -8.31
CA ASN A 331 -34.07 4.94 -9.11
C ASN A 331 -35.32 5.83 -8.98
N HIS A 332 -36.43 5.28 -8.49
CA HIS A 332 -37.73 5.94 -8.44
C HIS A 332 -38.20 6.22 -7.01
N ASP A 333 -37.36 5.99 -5.99
CA ASP A 333 -37.69 6.33 -4.61
C ASP A 333 -37.33 7.80 -4.31
N PRO A 334 -38.31 8.68 -4.04
CA PRO A 334 -38.05 10.11 -3.83
C PRO A 334 -37.24 10.39 -2.56
N ILE A 335 -37.36 9.53 -1.54
CA ILE A 335 -36.61 9.68 -0.27
C ILE A 335 -35.14 9.33 -0.49
N LEU A 336 -34.86 8.18 -1.13
CA LEU A 336 -33.51 7.74 -1.48
C LEU A 336 -32.83 8.75 -2.42
N ASN A 337 -33.52 9.20 -3.47
CA ASN A 337 -32.96 10.17 -4.42
C ASN A 337 -32.56 11.48 -3.73
N ALA A 338 -33.32 11.95 -2.74
CA ALA A 338 -32.98 13.13 -1.95
C ALA A 338 -31.73 12.90 -1.07
N LEU A 339 -31.62 11.73 -0.42
CA LEU A 339 -30.45 11.36 0.37
C LEU A 339 -29.20 11.21 -0.49
N GLU A 340 -29.30 10.58 -1.67
CA GLU A 340 -28.19 10.46 -2.62
C GLU A 340 -27.71 11.82 -3.13
N ARG A 341 -28.62 12.79 -3.32
CA ARG A 341 -28.28 14.18 -3.67
C ARG A 341 -27.52 14.87 -2.53
N LYS A 342 -28.02 14.73 -1.29
CA LYS A 342 -27.37 15.25 -0.08
C LYS A 342 -25.97 14.66 0.10
N ARG A 343 -25.80 13.36 -0.14
CA ARG A 343 -24.50 12.69 -0.09
C ARG A 343 -23.52 13.26 -1.12
N ARG A 344 -23.98 13.52 -2.36
CA ARG A 344 -23.16 14.15 -3.42
C ARG A 344 -22.69 15.55 -3.02
N GLU A 345 -23.55 16.36 -2.43
CA GLU A 345 -23.16 17.68 -1.92
C GLU A 345 -22.10 17.58 -0.81
N LEU A 346 -22.30 16.69 0.15
CA LEU A 346 -21.34 16.50 1.25
C LEU A 346 -19.98 16.02 0.73
N LYS A 347 -19.96 15.17 -0.32
CA LYS A 347 -18.74 14.70 -0.98
C LYS A 347 -17.96 15.76 -1.76
N LYS A 348 -18.50 16.96 -1.97
CA LYS A 348 -17.72 18.08 -2.56
C LYS A 348 -16.55 18.51 -1.67
N ASP A 349 -16.66 18.33 -0.34
CA ASP A 349 -15.56 18.55 0.62
C ASP A 349 -15.49 17.41 1.66
N PRO A 350 -14.98 16.22 1.27
CA PRO A 350 -15.04 15.00 2.10
C PRO A 350 -14.30 15.15 3.43
N LYS A 351 -13.25 15.98 3.46
CA LYS A 351 -12.43 16.16 4.66
C LYS A 351 -13.18 16.89 5.76
N ARG A 352 -14.07 17.81 5.41
CA ARG A 352 -14.84 18.59 6.39
C ARG A 352 -16.14 17.91 6.79
N ASN A 353 -16.68 17.06 5.91
CA ASN A 353 -18.02 16.48 6.04
C ASN A 353 -18.03 14.98 6.41
N GLY A 354 -16.90 14.39 6.83
CA GLY A 354 -16.77 12.94 7.02
C GLY A 354 -17.87 12.28 7.89
N ASP A 355 -18.21 12.88 9.05
CA ASP A 355 -19.25 12.34 9.93
C ASP A 355 -20.65 12.47 9.34
N PHE A 356 -20.95 13.59 8.67
CA PHE A 356 -22.22 13.79 7.98
C PHE A 356 -22.39 12.86 6.78
N ILE A 357 -21.29 12.51 6.09
CA ILE A 357 -21.31 11.52 5.02
C ILE A 357 -21.69 10.15 5.59
N ARG A 358 -21.06 9.71 6.69
CA ARG A 358 -21.42 8.44 7.34
C ARG A 358 -22.89 8.40 7.76
N GLY A 359 -23.37 9.41 8.46
CA GLY A 359 -24.78 9.45 8.87
C GLY A 359 -25.74 9.42 7.68
N CYS A 360 -25.41 10.12 6.58
CA CYS A 360 -26.19 10.08 5.36
C CYS A 360 -26.11 8.72 4.65
N GLU A 361 -24.98 8.01 4.73
CA GLU A 361 -24.81 6.66 4.21
C GLU A 361 -25.59 5.62 5.04
N ASP A 362 -25.68 5.80 6.35
CA ASP A 362 -26.52 4.97 7.23
C ASP A 362 -28.01 5.17 6.91
N ASP A 363 -28.46 6.42 6.76
CA ASP A 363 -29.84 6.74 6.32
C ASP A 363 -30.17 6.10 4.96
N ILE A 364 -29.20 6.08 4.05
CA ILE A 364 -29.34 5.43 2.74
C ILE A 364 -29.43 3.91 2.89
N HIS A 365 -28.59 3.27 3.72
CA HIS A 365 -28.68 1.84 3.99
C HIS A 365 -30.05 1.45 4.56
N ASP A 366 -30.56 2.21 5.53
CA ASP A 366 -31.86 1.95 6.16
C ASP A 366 -33.00 2.07 5.14
N ARG A 367 -32.97 3.10 4.27
CA ARG A 367 -33.98 3.26 3.23
C ARG A 367 -33.93 2.15 2.18
N VAL A 368 -32.72 1.75 1.75
CA VAL A 368 -32.54 0.62 0.80
C VAL A 368 -33.06 -0.67 1.41
N ARG A 369 -32.80 -0.93 2.70
CA ARG A 369 -33.31 -2.12 3.41
C ARG A 369 -34.83 -2.11 3.54
N ALA A 370 -35.43 -0.93 3.75
CA ALA A 370 -36.88 -0.78 3.75
C ALA A 370 -37.51 -1.04 2.38
N ILE A 371 -36.89 -0.54 1.29
CA ILE A 371 -37.33 -0.81 -0.09
C ILE A 371 -37.22 -2.30 -0.40
N ALA A 372 -36.14 -2.96 -0.01
CA ALA A 372 -35.98 -4.40 -0.19
C ALA A 372 -37.06 -5.21 0.54
N LYS A 373 -37.47 -4.77 1.73
CA LYS A 373 -38.56 -5.40 2.48
C LYS A 373 -39.91 -5.24 1.78
N GLU A 374 -40.28 -4.02 1.36
CA GLU A 374 -41.51 -3.79 0.59
C GLU A 374 -41.53 -4.58 -0.72
N PHE A 375 -40.36 -4.71 -1.37
CA PHE A 375 -40.20 -5.49 -2.58
C PHE A 375 -40.49 -6.98 -2.33
N LEU A 376 -39.88 -7.57 -1.31
CA LEU A 376 -40.12 -8.97 -0.92
C LEU A 376 -41.57 -9.21 -0.49
N ASP A 377 -42.17 -8.32 0.31
CA ASP A 377 -43.56 -8.43 0.75
C ASP A 377 -44.54 -8.46 -0.44
N ASN A 378 -44.27 -7.66 -1.48
CA ASN A 378 -45.04 -7.70 -2.72
C ASN A 378 -44.80 -8.98 -3.54
N GLU A 379 -43.55 -9.46 -3.63
CA GLU A 379 -43.25 -10.70 -4.36
C GLU A 379 -43.88 -11.94 -3.69
N ARG A 380 -44.03 -11.93 -2.36
CA ARG A 380 -44.52 -13.05 -1.55
C ARG A 380 -46.04 -13.10 -1.36
N ARG A 381 -46.79 -12.14 -1.91
CA ARG A 381 -48.25 -12.02 -1.74
C ARG A 381 -49.09 -13.23 -2.14
N PHE A 382 -48.56 -14.13 -2.98
CA PHE A 382 -49.28 -15.33 -3.44
C PHE A 382 -49.21 -16.50 -2.43
N LEU A 383 -48.42 -16.38 -1.37
CA LEU A 383 -48.26 -17.40 -0.33
C LEU A 383 -49.39 -17.29 0.70
N ASP A 384 -49.67 -18.41 1.37
CA ASP A 384 -50.65 -18.46 2.46
C ASP A 384 -50.19 -17.56 3.63
N PRO A 385 -51.04 -16.65 4.16
CA PRO A 385 -50.70 -15.87 5.34
C PRO A 385 -50.62 -16.68 6.64
N GLU A 386 -51.28 -17.85 6.74
CA GLU A 386 -51.25 -18.71 7.94
C GLU A 386 -50.99 -20.21 7.65
N PRO A 387 -49.85 -20.57 7.05
CA PRO A 387 -49.49 -21.96 6.76
C PRO A 387 -49.43 -22.80 8.05
N GLU A 388 -50.15 -23.93 8.08
CA GLU A 388 -50.31 -24.81 9.25
C GLU A 388 -50.81 -24.08 10.51
N GLY A 389 -51.46 -22.91 10.36
CA GLY A 389 -51.96 -22.08 11.47
C GLY A 389 -50.91 -21.16 12.13
N LEU A 390 -49.70 -21.07 11.56
CA LEU A 390 -48.67 -20.12 11.98
C LEU A 390 -48.68 -18.87 11.09
N PRO A 391 -48.63 -17.64 11.64
CA PRO A 391 -48.48 -16.42 10.85
C PRO A 391 -47.20 -16.44 10.02
N PHE A 392 -47.29 -16.11 8.73
CA PHE A 392 -46.15 -16.12 7.81
C PHE A 392 -44.95 -15.30 8.31
N SER A 393 -45.20 -14.18 9.00
CA SER A 393 -44.16 -13.32 9.58
C SER A 393 -43.33 -13.97 10.68
N GLU A 394 -43.80 -15.08 11.27
CA GLU A 394 -43.08 -15.83 12.31
C GLU A 394 -42.23 -16.97 11.72
N LEU A 395 -42.32 -17.23 10.41
CA LEU A 395 -41.53 -18.25 9.74
C LEU A 395 -40.13 -17.74 9.36
N PRO A 396 -39.08 -18.58 9.46
CA PRO A 396 -37.70 -18.19 9.16
C PRO A 396 -37.40 -18.15 7.65
N VAL A 397 -38.32 -17.58 6.85
CA VAL A 397 -38.26 -17.56 5.38
C VAL A 397 -37.07 -16.76 4.88
N ASP A 398 -36.78 -15.62 5.50
CA ASP A 398 -35.66 -14.74 5.12
C ASP A 398 -34.28 -15.39 5.29
N THR A 399 -34.19 -16.41 6.15
CA THR A 399 -32.95 -17.15 6.41
C THR A 399 -32.89 -18.49 5.68
N ASP A 400 -33.97 -18.94 5.05
CA ASP A 400 -34.00 -20.23 4.35
C ASP A 400 -33.34 -20.12 2.97
N ARG A 401 -32.20 -20.80 2.82
CA ARG A 401 -31.39 -20.73 1.61
C ARG A 401 -32.12 -21.32 0.39
N GLN A 402 -32.87 -22.41 0.59
CA GLN A 402 -33.65 -23.03 -0.48
C GLN A 402 -34.77 -22.11 -0.96
N PHE A 403 -35.47 -21.44 -0.05
CA PHE A 403 -36.50 -20.47 -0.40
C PHE A 403 -35.92 -19.29 -1.17
N ARG A 404 -34.77 -18.77 -0.76
CA ARG A 404 -34.06 -17.68 -1.46
C ARG A 404 -33.66 -18.07 -2.89
N ASP A 405 -33.20 -19.31 -3.09
CA ASP A 405 -32.86 -19.81 -4.42
C ASP A 405 -34.11 -19.91 -5.32
N LEU A 406 -35.26 -20.31 -4.76
CA LEU A 406 -36.55 -20.30 -5.46
C LEU A 406 -36.97 -18.87 -5.84
N GLU A 407 -36.81 -17.89 -4.94
CA GLU A 407 -37.13 -16.49 -5.24
C GLU A 407 -36.28 -15.95 -6.39
N ASN A 408 -34.98 -16.25 -6.40
CA ASN A 408 -34.08 -15.85 -7.48
C ASN A 408 -34.45 -16.51 -8.82
N GLU A 409 -34.79 -17.80 -8.81
CA GLU A 409 -35.25 -18.54 -10.00
C GLU A 409 -36.56 -17.94 -10.53
N ARG A 410 -37.49 -17.57 -9.64
CA ARG A 410 -38.74 -16.88 -10.00
C ARG A 410 -38.47 -15.53 -10.65
N ARG A 411 -37.59 -14.70 -10.06
CA ARG A 411 -37.20 -13.39 -10.63
C ARG A 411 -36.57 -13.52 -12.00
N ALA A 412 -35.73 -14.53 -12.22
CA ALA A 412 -35.15 -14.79 -13.54
C ALA A 412 -36.23 -15.13 -14.60
N LEU A 413 -37.20 -15.97 -14.26
CA LEU A 413 -38.30 -16.34 -15.16
C LEU A 413 -39.25 -15.17 -15.44
N LEU A 414 -39.47 -14.30 -14.46
CA LEU A 414 -40.32 -13.10 -14.57
C LEU A 414 -39.77 -12.04 -15.54
N LYS A 415 -38.51 -12.13 -15.97
CA LYS A 415 -37.98 -11.26 -17.06
C LYS A 415 -38.70 -11.51 -18.40
N GLN A 416 -39.28 -12.70 -18.60
CA GLN A 416 -40.05 -13.07 -19.78
C GLN A 416 -41.31 -13.87 -19.39
N PRO A 417 -42.29 -13.23 -18.73
CA PRO A 417 -43.40 -13.94 -18.08
C PRO A 417 -44.35 -14.62 -19.07
N ALA A 418 -44.49 -14.06 -20.28
CA ALA A 418 -45.33 -14.63 -21.33
C ALA A 418 -44.81 -15.99 -21.85
N LEU A 419 -43.49 -16.20 -21.89
CA LEU A 419 -42.87 -17.45 -22.34
C LEU A 419 -42.81 -18.49 -21.21
N ASN A 420 -42.70 -18.04 -19.95
CA ASN A 420 -42.37 -18.89 -18.82
C ASN A 420 -43.55 -19.24 -17.90
N LYS A 421 -44.80 -19.01 -18.33
CA LYS A 421 -45.99 -19.12 -17.46
C LYS A 421 -46.09 -20.45 -16.68
N ALA A 422 -45.98 -21.60 -17.35
CA ALA A 422 -46.09 -22.91 -16.70
C ALA A 422 -44.93 -23.20 -15.73
N ALA A 423 -43.72 -22.71 -16.04
CA ALA A 423 -42.57 -22.84 -15.16
C ALA A 423 -42.75 -21.99 -13.89
N ILE A 424 -43.31 -20.78 -14.03
CA ILE A 424 -43.62 -19.89 -12.90
C ILE A 424 -44.65 -20.54 -11.98
N GLU A 425 -45.77 -21.06 -12.52
CA GLU A 425 -46.80 -21.74 -11.72
C GLU A 425 -46.24 -22.97 -10.97
N GLY A 426 -45.42 -23.79 -11.63
CA GLY A 426 -44.76 -24.92 -10.97
C GLY A 426 -43.76 -24.50 -9.89
N LEU A 427 -43.10 -23.36 -10.06
CA LEU A 427 -42.18 -22.82 -9.07
C LEU A 427 -42.92 -22.24 -7.85
N GLU A 428 -44.04 -21.56 -8.08
CA GLU A 428 -44.89 -21.02 -7.01
C GLU A 428 -45.46 -22.14 -6.13
N GLU A 429 -45.83 -23.30 -6.70
CA GLU A 429 -46.23 -24.47 -5.91
C GLU A 429 -45.07 -25.08 -5.09
N ARG A 430 -43.85 -25.13 -5.65
CA ARG A 430 -42.65 -25.51 -4.88
C ARG A 430 -42.43 -24.55 -3.70
N MET A 431 -42.62 -23.24 -3.92
CA MET A 431 -42.51 -22.24 -2.87
C MET A 431 -43.57 -22.44 -1.78
N LYS A 432 -44.84 -22.67 -2.13
CA LYS A 432 -45.90 -22.98 -1.14
C LYS A 432 -45.61 -24.26 -0.35
N THR A 433 -45.09 -25.30 -1.01
CA THR A 433 -44.70 -26.56 -0.36
C THR A 433 -43.60 -26.31 0.67
N ARG A 434 -42.55 -25.56 0.29
CA ARG A 434 -41.44 -25.23 1.18
C ARG A 434 -41.85 -24.41 2.40
N VAL A 435 -42.78 -23.47 2.22
CA VAL A 435 -43.36 -22.69 3.32
C VAL A 435 -44.10 -23.59 4.33
N ASN A 436 -44.88 -24.56 3.85
CA ASN A 436 -45.54 -25.54 4.73
C ASN A 436 -44.55 -26.44 5.46
N GLU A 437 -43.46 -26.85 4.81
CA GLU A 437 -42.37 -27.58 5.48
C GLU A 437 -41.73 -26.74 6.60
N LEU A 438 -41.42 -25.47 6.32
CA LEU A 438 -40.88 -24.54 7.31
C LEU A 438 -41.86 -24.32 8.48
N ALA A 439 -43.17 -24.27 8.21
CA ALA A 439 -44.19 -24.17 9.25
C ALA A 439 -44.21 -25.42 10.14
N LYS A 440 -44.15 -26.63 9.56
CA LYS A 440 -44.06 -27.89 10.32
C LYS A 440 -42.80 -27.96 11.17
N ASP A 441 -41.65 -27.59 10.62
CA ASP A 441 -40.39 -27.55 11.36
C ASP A 441 -40.42 -26.51 12.49
N THR A 442 -41.06 -25.37 12.26
CA THR A 442 -41.23 -24.32 13.28
C THR A 442 -42.16 -24.81 14.39
N LEU A 443 -43.30 -25.43 14.07
CA LEU A 443 -44.18 -26.07 15.05
C LEU A 443 -43.43 -27.16 15.84
N ARG A 444 -42.66 -28.02 15.16
CA ARG A 444 -41.87 -29.07 15.81
C ARG A 444 -40.85 -28.50 16.80
N LYS A 445 -40.20 -27.37 16.46
CA LYS A 445 -39.32 -26.62 17.39
C LYS A 445 -40.09 -25.94 18.52
N CYS A 446 -41.24 -25.34 18.25
CA CYS A 446 -42.09 -24.72 19.25
C CYS A 446 -42.61 -25.74 20.27
N ARG A 447 -42.93 -26.95 19.81
CA ARG A 447 -43.40 -28.09 20.60
C ARG A 447 -42.28 -28.87 21.29
N ALA A 448 -41.01 -28.48 21.14
CA ALA A 448 -39.87 -29.25 21.65
C ALA A 448 -39.83 -29.38 23.19
N PHE A 449 -40.57 -28.53 23.93
CA PHE A 449 -40.71 -28.64 25.38
C PHE A 449 -41.71 -29.73 25.81
N LEU A 450 -42.53 -30.24 24.87
CA LEU A 450 -43.39 -31.39 25.08
C LEU A 450 -42.54 -32.67 25.01
N ASP A 451 -42.96 -33.68 25.75
CA ASP A 451 -42.43 -35.03 25.61
C ASP A 451 -42.64 -35.49 24.15
N PRO A 452 -41.58 -35.85 23.38
CA PRO A 452 -41.74 -36.27 21.99
C PRO A 452 -42.62 -37.51 21.84
N GLU A 453 -42.71 -38.31 22.91
CA GLU A 453 -43.58 -39.48 22.96
C GLU A 453 -44.31 -39.55 24.31
N PRO A 454 -45.34 -38.69 24.56
CA PRO A 454 -46.05 -38.70 25.83
C PRO A 454 -46.63 -40.10 26.10
N LEU A 455 -46.23 -40.70 27.23
CA LEU A 455 -46.57 -42.09 27.60
C LEU A 455 -46.17 -43.15 26.54
N GLY A 456 -45.26 -42.83 25.63
CA GLY A 456 -44.78 -43.69 24.55
C GLY A 456 -45.51 -43.51 23.21
N VAL A 457 -46.45 -42.57 23.11
CA VAL A 457 -47.20 -42.24 21.88
C VAL A 457 -46.51 -41.07 21.15
N PRO A 458 -46.02 -41.20 19.90
CA PRO A 458 -45.43 -40.06 19.19
C PRO A 458 -46.37 -38.86 19.05
N LEU A 459 -45.85 -37.64 19.23
CA LEU A 459 -46.64 -36.39 19.09
C LEU A 459 -47.38 -36.29 17.74
N ASP A 460 -46.79 -36.80 16.65
CA ASP A 460 -47.39 -36.79 15.31
C ASP A 460 -48.64 -37.70 15.20
N ASP A 461 -48.80 -38.68 16.10
CA ASP A 461 -49.98 -39.54 16.17
C ASP A 461 -51.07 -38.95 17.09
N LEU A 462 -50.74 -37.91 17.86
CA LEU A 462 -51.69 -37.23 18.73
C LEU A 462 -52.45 -36.15 17.93
N PRO A 463 -53.77 -36.01 18.14
CA PRO A 463 -54.63 -35.09 17.38
C PRO A 463 -54.50 -33.63 17.86
N LEU A 464 -53.27 -33.14 18.07
CA LEU A 464 -52.99 -31.82 18.68
C LEU A 464 -53.37 -30.65 17.79
N ASN A 465 -53.23 -30.78 16.47
CA ASN A 465 -53.61 -29.72 15.51
C ASN A 465 -55.12 -29.51 15.44
N THR A 466 -55.90 -30.52 15.84
CA THR A 466 -57.38 -30.48 15.88
C THR A 466 -57.92 -30.22 17.28
N ASP A 467 -57.07 -30.24 18.31
CA ASP A 467 -57.46 -29.90 19.68
C ASP A 467 -57.52 -28.38 19.84
N GLU A 468 -58.74 -27.83 19.94
CA GLU A 468 -58.98 -26.39 20.10
C GLU A 468 -58.28 -25.80 21.33
N LYS A 469 -58.32 -26.50 22.48
CA LYS A 469 -57.64 -26.04 23.69
C LYS A 469 -56.14 -26.01 23.49
N PHE A 470 -55.59 -27.01 22.81
CA PHE A 470 -54.16 -27.04 22.53
C PHE A 470 -53.73 -25.87 21.64
N ARG A 471 -54.49 -25.55 20.59
CA ARG A 471 -54.21 -24.40 19.71
C ARG A 471 -54.25 -23.06 20.44
N GLU A 472 -55.22 -22.85 21.33
CA GLU A 472 -55.29 -21.62 22.14
C GLU A 472 -54.07 -21.48 23.05
N MET A 473 -53.66 -22.56 23.73
CA MET A 473 -52.45 -22.55 24.54
C MET A 473 -51.20 -22.29 23.70
N GLU A 474 -51.12 -22.87 22.49
CA GLU A 474 -50.00 -22.69 21.57
C GLU A 474 -49.88 -21.24 21.06
N PHE A 475 -51.01 -20.56 20.84
CA PHE A 475 -51.03 -19.13 20.53
C PHE A 475 -50.54 -18.28 21.71
N CYS A 476 -51.09 -18.51 22.91
CA CYS A 476 -50.68 -17.81 24.13
C CYS A 476 -49.19 -18.02 24.43
N HIS A 477 -48.67 -19.23 24.21
CA HIS A 477 -47.25 -19.56 24.41
C HIS A 477 -46.36 -18.72 23.52
N ARG A 478 -46.71 -18.59 22.23
CA ARG A 478 -45.97 -17.76 21.26
C ARG A 478 -45.97 -16.29 21.64
N GLU A 479 -47.12 -15.74 22.04
CA GLU A 479 -47.21 -14.34 22.49
C GLU A 479 -46.38 -14.08 23.74
N MET A 480 -46.42 -14.98 24.72
CA MET A 480 -45.63 -14.80 25.94
C MET A 480 -44.12 -14.91 25.68
N LYS A 481 -43.68 -15.74 24.72
CA LYS A 481 -42.27 -15.93 24.35
C LYS A 481 -41.62 -14.67 23.76
N LYS A 482 -42.40 -13.74 23.21
CA LYS A 482 -41.89 -12.44 22.71
C LYS A 482 -41.27 -11.58 23.82
N LYS A 483 -41.64 -11.80 25.09
CA LYS A 483 -41.07 -11.13 26.27
C LYS A 483 -40.75 -12.13 27.39
N PRO A 484 -39.70 -12.98 27.22
CA PRO A 484 -39.46 -14.13 28.10
C PRO A 484 -39.17 -13.72 29.55
N PHE A 485 -38.43 -12.62 29.74
CA PHE A 485 -38.06 -12.13 31.07
C PHE A 485 -39.24 -11.66 31.93
N VAL A 486 -40.31 -11.18 31.29
CA VAL A 486 -41.49 -10.68 32.02
C VAL A 486 -42.43 -11.83 32.37
N ASN A 487 -42.52 -12.83 31.49
CA ASN A 487 -43.55 -13.85 31.54
C ASN A 487 -43.06 -15.21 32.09
N ALA A 488 -41.80 -15.35 32.49
CA ALA A 488 -41.15 -16.63 32.80
C ALA A 488 -42.02 -17.59 33.65
N VAL A 489 -42.57 -17.13 34.77
CA VAL A 489 -43.41 -17.97 35.66
C VAL A 489 -44.73 -18.37 35.00
N SER A 490 -45.36 -17.47 34.25
CA SER A 490 -46.62 -17.78 33.54
C SER A 490 -46.37 -18.70 32.34
N LEU A 491 -45.21 -18.56 31.70
CA LEU A 491 -44.78 -19.36 30.56
C LEU A 491 -44.46 -20.79 30.98
N GLU A 492 -43.76 -20.99 32.10
CA GLU A 492 -43.51 -22.30 32.69
C GLU A 492 -44.82 -23.01 33.08
N LYS A 493 -45.75 -22.26 33.70
CA LYS A 493 -47.07 -22.77 34.06
C LYS A 493 -47.89 -23.19 32.82
N LEU A 494 -47.86 -22.39 31.76
CA LEU A 494 -48.53 -22.69 30.49
C LEU A 494 -47.88 -23.89 29.78
N GLU A 495 -46.56 -24.01 29.81
CA GLU A 495 -45.85 -25.18 29.28
C GLU A 495 -46.24 -26.45 30.04
N ASP A 496 -46.40 -26.40 31.35
CA ASP A 496 -46.87 -27.55 32.15
C ASP A 496 -48.32 -27.91 31.85
N GLU A 497 -49.21 -26.94 31.64
CA GLU A 497 -50.58 -27.18 31.17
C GLU A 497 -50.60 -27.84 29.78
N MET A 498 -49.75 -27.37 28.87
CA MET A 498 -49.60 -27.96 27.53
C MET A 498 -49.03 -29.39 27.60
N LYS A 499 -48.02 -29.65 28.44
CA LYS A 499 -47.48 -31.00 28.68
C LYS A 499 -48.56 -31.93 29.24
N GLN A 500 -49.33 -31.44 30.22
CA GLN A 500 -50.41 -32.21 30.83
C GLN A 500 -51.50 -32.55 29.81
N ARG A 501 -51.92 -31.59 28.98
CA ARG A 501 -52.93 -31.84 27.93
C ARG A 501 -52.45 -32.86 26.90
N ALA A 502 -51.18 -32.78 26.47
CA ALA A 502 -50.61 -33.78 25.57
C ALA A 502 -50.56 -35.18 26.22
N ARG A 503 -50.24 -35.26 27.52
CA ARG A 503 -50.21 -36.51 28.28
C ARG A 503 -51.61 -37.11 28.46
N GLU A 504 -52.62 -36.30 28.75
CA GLU A 504 -54.03 -36.71 28.82
C GLU A 504 -54.53 -37.27 27.48
N SER A 505 -54.22 -36.60 26.36
CA SER A 505 -54.56 -37.09 25.03
C SER A 505 -53.90 -38.45 24.73
N ALA A 506 -52.66 -38.66 25.18
CA ALA A 506 -51.98 -39.95 25.04
C ALA A 506 -52.61 -41.03 25.94
N GLU A 507 -53.01 -40.69 27.16
CA GLU A 507 -53.62 -41.63 28.11
C GLU A 507 -55.01 -42.09 27.63
N GLU A 508 -55.82 -41.17 27.10
CA GLU A 508 -57.09 -41.49 26.46
C GLU A 508 -56.91 -42.42 25.24
N LEU A 509 -55.85 -42.21 24.46
CA LEU A 509 -55.51 -43.06 23.33
C LEU A 509 -55.11 -44.47 23.81
N LEU A 510 -54.14 -44.57 24.72
CA LEU A 510 -53.60 -45.85 25.23
C LEU A 510 -54.64 -46.67 25.98
N LYS A 511 -55.51 -46.03 26.76
CA LYS A 511 -56.60 -46.73 27.48
C LYS A 511 -57.57 -47.40 26.50
N LYS A 512 -57.86 -46.78 25.36
CA LYS A 512 -58.65 -47.39 24.29
C LYS A 512 -57.88 -48.50 23.57
N GLU A 513 -56.57 -48.34 23.38
CA GLU A 513 -55.75 -49.32 22.68
C GLU A 513 -55.46 -50.59 23.50
N ARG A 514 -55.29 -50.50 24.83
CA ARG A 514 -54.91 -51.62 25.72
C ARG A 514 -56.06 -52.45 26.29
N ALA A 515 -57.30 -52.14 25.91
CA ALA A 515 -58.48 -52.75 26.52
C ALA A 515 -58.58 -54.29 26.34
N PHE A 516 -57.81 -54.89 25.44
CA PHE A 516 -57.81 -56.34 25.16
C PHE A 516 -56.80 -57.15 26.01
N ILE A 517 -55.97 -56.49 26.83
CA ILE A 517 -54.84 -57.11 27.56
C ILE A 517 -55.28 -57.62 28.94
N ASP A 518 -54.69 -58.74 29.39
CA ASP A 518 -54.94 -59.31 30.71
C ASP A 518 -54.50 -58.34 31.82
N GLN A 519 -55.33 -58.20 32.86
CA GLN A 519 -55.17 -57.16 33.88
C GLN A 519 -54.30 -57.60 35.07
N GLU A 520 -54.05 -58.90 35.26
CA GLU A 520 -53.20 -59.46 36.34
C GLU A 520 -52.23 -60.58 35.88
N PRO A 521 -51.28 -60.30 34.99
CA PRO A 521 -50.34 -61.31 34.50
C PRO A 521 -49.31 -61.77 35.55
N GLU A 522 -49.19 -63.09 35.73
CA GLU A 522 -48.30 -63.76 36.72
C GLU A 522 -48.52 -63.29 38.18
N GLY A 523 -49.69 -62.72 38.48
CA GLY A 523 -50.02 -62.16 39.79
C GLY A 523 -49.53 -60.73 40.03
N CYS A 524 -48.97 -60.06 39.01
CA CYS A 524 -48.64 -58.63 39.04
C CYS A 524 -49.77 -57.82 38.38
N LEU A 525 -50.18 -56.69 38.98
CA LEU A 525 -51.22 -55.80 38.41
C LEU A 525 -50.70 -55.10 37.14
N LEU A 526 -51.50 -55.04 36.06
CA LEU A 526 -51.11 -54.44 34.78
C LEU A 526 -50.67 -52.97 34.91
N SER A 527 -51.31 -52.21 35.80
CA SER A 527 -50.94 -50.82 36.10
C SER A 527 -49.60 -50.68 36.83
N GLU A 528 -49.12 -51.75 37.48
CA GLU A 528 -47.81 -51.79 38.15
C GLU A 528 -46.69 -52.20 37.21
N LEU A 529 -47.03 -52.75 36.04
CA LEU A 529 -46.06 -53.13 35.02
C LEU A 529 -45.63 -51.91 34.21
N PRO A 530 -44.33 -51.77 33.92
CA PRO A 530 -43.77 -50.59 33.27
C PRO A 530 -43.99 -50.64 31.74
N LEU A 531 -45.22 -50.85 31.28
CA LEU A 531 -45.59 -50.99 29.86
C LEU A 531 -45.17 -49.79 29.02
N ASN A 532 -45.37 -48.58 29.55
CA ASN A 532 -44.98 -47.33 28.88
C ASN A 532 -43.45 -47.21 28.72
N LYS A 533 -42.67 -48.02 29.45
CA LYS A 533 -41.21 -48.05 29.39
C LYS A 533 -40.66 -49.26 28.62
N ASP A 534 -41.45 -50.30 28.38
CA ASP A 534 -41.00 -51.44 27.59
C ASP A 534 -41.00 -51.10 26.10
N LYS A 535 -39.79 -51.03 25.53
CA LYS A 535 -39.60 -50.66 24.12
C LYS A 535 -40.31 -51.62 23.18
N HIS A 536 -40.28 -52.92 23.45
CA HIS A 536 -40.84 -53.93 22.57
C HIS A 536 -42.37 -53.85 22.55
N PHE A 537 -42.97 -53.67 23.73
CA PHE A 537 -44.40 -53.44 23.86
C PHE A 537 -44.85 -52.16 23.13
N ARG A 538 -44.08 -51.08 23.25
CA ARG A 538 -44.33 -49.83 22.50
C ARG A 538 -44.22 -50.00 20.98
N GLU A 539 -43.26 -50.81 20.50
CA GLU A 539 -43.14 -51.13 19.07
C GLU A 539 -44.37 -51.91 18.59
N MET A 540 -44.88 -52.83 19.40
CA MET A 540 -46.13 -53.54 19.10
C MET A 540 -47.33 -52.58 19.08
N GLU A 541 -47.46 -51.65 20.03
CA GLU A 541 -48.50 -50.61 20.00
C GLU A 541 -48.42 -49.76 18.73
N LYS A 542 -47.22 -49.32 18.33
CA LYS A 542 -47.02 -48.54 17.10
C LYS A 542 -47.41 -49.33 15.85
N LYS A 543 -47.03 -50.60 15.78
CA LYS A 543 -47.39 -51.50 14.68
C LYS A 543 -48.90 -51.74 14.64
N LEU A 544 -49.54 -51.87 15.80
CA LEU A 544 -51.00 -51.97 15.91
C LEU A 544 -51.69 -50.73 15.33
N ARG A 545 -51.18 -49.52 15.59
CA ARG A 545 -51.70 -48.27 15.00
C ARG A 545 -51.57 -48.23 13.49
N GLU A 546 -50.43 -48.62 12.93
CA GLU A 546 -50.26 -48.72 11.47
C GLU A 546 -51.23 -49.71 10.84
N LEU A 547 -51.37 -50.91 11.43
CA LEU A 547 -52.27 -51.94 10.92
C LEU A 547 -53.73 -51.48 10.98
N LYS A 548 -54.12 -50.73 12.03
CA LYS A 548 -55.46 -50.14 12.17
C LYS A 548 -55.76 -49.00 11.20
N LYS A 549 -54.79 -48.46 10.45
CA LYS A 549 -55.09 -47.53 9.33
C LYS A 549 -55.92 -48.18 8.23
N ASN A 550 -55.79 -49.50 8.05
CA ASN A 550 -56.59 -50.30 7.13
C ASN A 550 -57.08 -51.61 7.79
N PRO A 551 -58.05 -51.55 8.73
CA PRO A 551 -58.40 -52.67 9.60
C PRO A 551 -58.90 -53.91 8.86
N ARG A 552 -59.66 -53.70 7.77
CA ARG A 552 -60.25 -54.79 6.98
C ARG A 552 -59.21 -55.67 6.31
N LYS A 553 -58.05 -55.11 5.95
CA LYS A 553 -57.00 -55.84 5.22
C LYS A 553 -56.09 -56.62 6.17
N ASN A 554 -55.99 -56.18 7.43
CA ASN A 554 -54.95 -56.60 8.37
C ASN A 554 -55.49 -57.41 9.56
N LEU A 555 -56.65 -58.05 9.40
CA LEU A 555 -57.45 -58.58 10.51
C LEU A 555 -56.74 -59.72 11.28
N GLU A 556 -56.09 -60.66 10.58
CA GLU A 556 -55.29 -61.71 11.24
C GLU A 556 -54.02 -61.19 11.90
N GLU A 557 -53.30 -60.26 11.24
CA GLU A 557 -52.09 -59.66 11.82
C GLU A 557 -52.40 -58.90 13.10
N ILE A 558 -53.52 -58.18 13.15
CA ILE A 558 -53.98 -57.52 14.37
C ILE A 558 -54.20 -58.55 15.48
N ARG A 559 -54.90 -59.67 15.20
CA ARG A 559 -55.18 -60.69 16.24
C ARG A 559 -53.90 -61.37 16.76
N ASN A 560 -52.96 -61.70 15.89
CA ASN A 560 -51.70 -62.31 16.30
C ASN A 560 -50.87 -61.32 17.13
N LEU A 561 -50.82 -60.06 16.72
CA LEU A 561 -50.10 -59.02 17.45
C LEU A 561 -50.72 -58.77 18.84
N GLU A 562 -52.06 -58.79 18.96
CA GLU A 562 -52.74 -58.69 20.26
C GLU A 562 -52.38 -59.86 21.19
N TYR A 563 -52.21 -61.07 20.66
CA TYR A 563 -51.74 -62.23 21.42
C TYR A 563 -50.28 -62.07 21.88
N ASP A 564 -49.39 -61.68 20.98
CA ASP A 564 -47.97 -61.42 21.28
C ASP A 564 -47.80 -60.31 22.33
N MET A 565 -48.66 -59.29 22.27
CA MET A 565 -48.70 -58.22 23.26
C MET A 565 -49.02 -58.77 24.66
N ASN A 566 -50.02 -59.64 24.80
CA ASN A 566 -50.34 -60.29 26.08
C ASN A 566 -49.16 -61.12 26.61
N ASP A 567 -48.54 -61.94 25.75
CA ASP A 567 -47.44 -62.82 26.15
C ASP A 567 -46.21 -62.02 26.65
N ARG A 568 -45.93 -60.88 26.00
CA ARG A 568 -44.88 -59.94 26.44
C ARG A 568 -45.16 -59.35 27.82
N VAL A 569 -46.42 -59.09 28.16
CA VAL A 569 -46.75 -58.58 29.50
C VAL A 569 -46.44 -59.62 30.58
N HIS A 570 -46.75 -60.90 30.35
CA HIS A 570 -46.33 -61.98 31.25
C HIS A 570 -44.81 -62.10 31.37
N GLU A 571 -44.08 -61.91 30.27
CA GLU A 571 -42.62 -61.90 30.28
C GLU A 571 -42.06 -60.76 31.13
N LEU A 572 -42.64 -59.55 31.05
CA LEU A 572 -42.26 -58.40 31.86
C LEU A 572 -42.50 -58.64 33.35
N ALA A 573 -43.61 -59.28 33.71
CA ALA A 573 -43.89 -59.66 35.09
C ALA A 573 -42.81 -60.60 35.65
N ARG A 574 -42.37 -61.60 34.88
CA ARG A 574 -41.24 -62.48 35.26
C ARG A 574 -39.92 -61.71 35.40
N ARG A 575 -39.69 -60.72 34.54
CA ARG A 575 -38.47 -59.90 34.54
C ARG A 575 -38.36 -58.98 35.75
N GLN A 576 -39.48 -58.40 36.19
CA GLN A 576 -39.50 -57.54 37.37
C GLN A 576 -39.13 -58.29 38.65
N LEU A 577 -39.37 -59.60 38.70
CA LEU A 577 -38.88 -60.48 39.77
C LEU A 577 -37.35 -60.71 39.70
N SER A 578 -36.74 -60.61 38.52
CA SER A 578 -35.29 -60.72 38.29
C SER A 578 -34.52 -59.41 38.57
N ASP A 579 -35.16 -58.25 38.42
CA ASP A 579 -34.55 -56.93 38.56
C ASP A 579 -34.24 -56.54 40.02
N ASP A 580 -34.65 -57.34 41.01
CA ASP A 580 -34.39 -57.08 42.44
C ASP A 580 -32.94 -57.34 42.89
N LYS A 581 -31.98 -57.41 41.94
CA LYS A 581 -30.53 -57.59 42.13
C LYS A 581 -29.77 -56.27 42.37
N SER A 582 -30.47 -55.19 42.72
CA SER A 582 -29.94 -53.82 42.84
C SER A 582 -28.85 -53.59 43.89
N TYR A 583 -28.49 -54.60 44.67
CA TYR A 583 -27.42 -54.56 45.65
C TYR A 583 -26.03 -54.77 45.01
N LEU A 584 -25.99 -55.19 43.74
CA LEU A 584 -24.77 -55.31 42.94
C LEU A 584 -24.52 -54.02 42.15
N PRO A 585 -23.26 -53.60 41.97
CA PRO A 585 -22.89 -52.55 41.03
C PRO A 585 -23.43 -52.84 39.62
N VAL A 586 -23.83 -51.82 38.86
CA VAL A 586 -24.41 -52.00 37.51
C VAL A 586 -23.42 -52.69 36.54
N GLU A 587 -22.15 -52.32 36.65
CA GLU A 587 -21.03 -52.91 35.92
C GLU A 587 -19.89 -53.22 36.89
N ILE A 588 -19.22 -54.35 36.68
CA ILE A 588 -18.03 -54.75 37.42
C ILE A 588 -16.90 -54.93 36.41
N TYR A 589 -15.81 -54.18 36.56
CA TYR A 589 -14.71 -54.09 35.59
C TYR A 589 -15.16 -53.80 34.14
N GLY A 590 -16.22 -52.99 33.97
CA GLY A 590 -16.80 -52.65 32.66
C GLY A 590 -17.65 -53.75 32.02
N VAL A 591 -17.92 -54.84 32.75
CA VAL A 591 -18.83 -55.90 32.34
C VAL A 591 -20.19 -55.70 33.04
N PRO A 592 -21.30 -55.63 32.30
CA PRO A 592 -22.63 -55.60 32.89
C PRO A 592 -22.86 -56.85 33.75
N VAL A 593 -23.39 -56.67 34.95
CA VAL A 593 -23.64 -57.77 35.90
C VAL A 593 -24.48 -58.91 35.33
N PHE A 594 -25.37 -58.61 34.38
CA PHE A 594 -26.17 -59.63 33.68
C PHE A 594 -25.36 -60.55 32.76
N ASP A 595 -24.25 -60.07 32.21
CA ASP A 595 -23.36 -60.89 31.34
C ASP A 595 -22.34 -61.69 32.16
N LEU A 596 -22.20 -61.40 33.45
CA LEU A 596 -21.43 -62.22 34.35
C LEU A 596 -22.18 -63.54 34.62
N PRO A 597 -21.48 -64.68 34.67
CA PRO A 597 -22.08 -66.00 34.90
C PRO A 597 -22.47 -66.21 36.37
N LEU A 598 -23.08 -65.20 37.02
CA LEU A 598 -23.46 -65.21 38.43
C LEU A 598 -24.49 -66.31 38.73
N ASN A 599 -25.42 -66.57 37.80
CA ASN A 599 -26.41 -67.64 37.94
C ASN A 599 -25.80 -69.05 37.85
N ASN A 600 -24.55 -69.18 37.39
CA ASN A 600 -23.85 -70.46 37.34
C ASN A 600 -22.96 -70.67 38.58
N ASP A 601 -22.78 -69.65 39.41
CA ASP A 601 -21.97 -69.73 40.62
C ASP A 601 -22.82 -70.25 41.79
N PRO A 602 -22.53 -71.45 42.32
CA PRO A 602 -23.33 -72.05 43.38
C PRO A 602 -23.33 -71.22 44.68
N GLU A 603 -22.21 -70.56 44.96
CA GLU A 603 -22.00 -69.74 46.15
C GLU A 603 -22.83 -68.44 46.07
N PHE A 604 -22.86 -67.80 44.90
CA PHE A 604 -23.68 -66.62 44.63
C PHE A 604 -25.20 -66.90 44.75
N HIS A 605 -25.68 -68.01 44.18
CA HIS A 605 -27.11 -68.34 44.22
C HIS A 605 -27.64 -68.65 45.63
N GLU A 606 -26.80 -69.23 46.49
CA GLU A 606 -27.21 -69.51 47.87
C GLU A 606 -27.43 -68.21 48.65
N LEU A 607 -26.56 -67.22 48.44
CA LEU A 607 -26.69 -65.89 49.04
C LEU A 607 -27.90 -65.10 48.49
N GLU A 608 -28.27 -65.24 47.21
CA GLU A 608 -29.48 -64.63 46.63
C GLU A 608 -30.77 -65.15 47.28
N ARG A 609 -30.86 -66.46 47.49
CA ARG A 609 -31.99 -67.08 48.21
C ARG A 609 -32.06 -66.58 49.65
N GLN A 610 -30.92 -66.48 50.31
CA GLN A 610 -30.84 -65.96 51.67
C GLN A 610 -31.35 -64.52 51.73
N ARG A 611 -30.94 -63.64 50.81
CA ARG A 611 -31.44 -62.26 50.71
C ARG A 611 -32.95 -62.20 50.47
N HIS A 612 -33.47 -62.97 49.52
CA HIS A 612 -34.91 -62.95 49.19
C HIS A 612 -35.76 -63.35 50.41
N ASN A 613 -35.32 -64.34 51.19
CA ASN A 613 -36.01 -64.73 52.42
C ASN A 613 -35.94 -63.64 53.50
N LEU A 614 -34.82 -62.93 53.62
CA LEU A 614 -34.65 -61.83 54.58
C LEU A 614 -35.51 -60.60 54.23
N LYS A 615 -35.77 -60.34 52.94
CA LYS A 615 -36.54 -59.19 52.44
C LYS A 615 -38.05 -59.23 52.73
N LYS A 616 -38.58 -60.35 53.21
CA LYS A 616 -40.00 -60.48 53.61
C LYS A 616 -40.36 -59.57 54.78
N ASP A 617 -39.37 -59.21 55.61
CA ASP A 617 -39.52 -58.23 56.70
C ASP A 617 -38.27 -57.33 56.77
N PRO A 618 -38.17 -56.31 55.89
CA PRO A 618 -36.93 -55.55 55.68
C PRO A 618 -36.45 -54.81 56.92
N LYS A 619 -37.38 -54.37 57.78
CA LYS A 619 -37.07 -53.58 58.97
C LYS A 619 -36.40 -54.41 60.06
N LYS A 620 -36.77 -55.69 60.21
CA LYS A 620 -36.22 -56.60 61.23
C LYS A 620 -34.86 -57.17 60.83
N ASN A 621 -34.66 -57.40 59.53
CA ASN A 621 -33.50 -58.12 59.00
C ASN A 621 -32.43 -57.20 58.38
N ALA A 622 -32.52 -55.87 58.55
CA ALA A 622 -31.67 -54.90 57.85
C ALA A 622 -30.15 -55.19 57.95
N GLY A 623 -29.66 -55.62 59.12
CA GLY A 623 -28.24 -55.99 59.30
C GLY A 623 -27.83 -57.24 58.51
N ALA A 624 -28.62 -58.31 58.59
CA ALA A 624 -28.37 -59.55 57.87
C ALA A 624 -28.52 -59.40 56.35
N ILE A 625 -29.43 -58.52 55.90
CA ILE A 625 -29.56 -58.16 54.48
C ILE A 625 -28.24 -57.52 54.01
N ARG A 626 -27.70 -56.55 54.74
CA ARG A 626 -26.46 -55.87 54.37
C ARG A 626 -25.26 -56.82 54.32
N GLU A 627 -25.08 -57.68 55.33
CA GLU A 627 -23.99 -58.67 55.33
C GLU A 627 -24.09 -59.64 54.14
N THR A 628 -25.31 -60.06 53.79
CA THR A 628 -25.54 -60.94 52.63
C THR A 628 -25.26 -60.20 51.31
N GLU A 629 -25.63 -58.92 51.23
CA GLU A 629 -25.36 -58.06 50.07
C GLU A 629 -23.85 -57.78 49.89
N ASP A 630 -23.11 -57.56 50.97
CA ASP A 630 -21.64 -57.37 50.94
C ASP A 630 -20.93 -58.64 50.45
N ALA A 631 -21.35 -59.82 50.95
CA ALA A 631 -20.81 -61.11 50.51
C ALA A 631 -21.11 -61.40 49.02
N LEU A 632 -22.31 -61.04 48.56
CA LEU A 632 -22.67 -61.14 47.15
C LEU A 632 -21.79 -60.24 46.26
N ASN A 633 -21.45 -59.03 46.74
CA ASN A 633 -20.61 -58.09 46.01
C ASN A 633 -19.16 -58.57 45.84
N GLU A 634 -18.53 -59.06 46.90
CA GLU A 634 -17.16 -59.60 46.85
C GLU A 634 -17.05 -60.81 45.91
N ARG A 635 -18.05 -61.71 45.96
CA ARG A 635 -18.08 -62.86 45.04
C ARG A 635 -18.25 -62.42 43.58
N ALA A 636 -19.08 -61.41 43.34
CA ALA A 636 -19.27 -60.85 42.00
C ALA A 636 -18.00 -60.18 41.43
N LEU A 637 -17.22 -59.48 42.26
CA LEU A 637 -15.93 -58.89 41.88
C LEU A 637 -14.92 -59.94 41.39
N THR A 638 -14.79 -61.04 42.15
CA THR A 638 -13.87 -62.14 41.82
C THR A 638 -14.26 -62.81 40.49
N ILE A 639 -15.56 -63.05 40.29
CA ILE A 639 -16.09 -63.65 39.05
C ILE A 639 -15.83 -62.72 37.85
N ALA A 640 -15.97 -61.41 38.03
CA ALA A 640 -15.78 -60.43 36.96
C ALA A 640 -14.33 -60.27 36.52
N GLU A 641 -13.36 -60.26 37.45
CA GLU A 641 -11.94 -60.16 37.10
C GLU A 641 -11.47 -61.36 36.25
N GLU A 642 -11.82 -62.57 36.67
CA GLU A 642 -11.53 -63.78 35.89
C GLU A 642 -12.17 -63.75 34.52
N PHE A 643 -13.40 -63.24 34.44
CA PHE A 643 -14.16 -63.14 33.20
C PHE A 643 -13.47 -62.19 32.21
N VAL A 644 -13.13 -60.97 32.62
CA VAL A 644 -12.48 -59.96 31.75
C VAL A 644 -11.13 -60.46 31.24
N ARG A 645 -10.30 -61.05 32.10
CA ARG A 645 -8.98 -61.56 31.71
C ARG A 645 -9.08 -62.65 30.64
N LYS A 646 -10.02 -63.58 30.78
CA LYS A 646 -10.28 -64.62 29.77
C LYS A 646 -10.84 -64.03 28.48
N GLU A 647 -11.67 -63.00 28.61
CA GLU A 647 -12.35 -62.38 27.47
C GLU A 647 -11.39 -61.60 26.56
N ARG A 648 -10.39 -60.89 27.14
CA ARG A 648 -9.45 -60.01 26.42
C ARG A 648 -8.21 -60.68 25.86
N ALA A 649 -8.07 -62.00 26.01
CA ALA A 649 -6.86 -62.74 25.63
C ALA A 649 -6.49 -62.70 24.12
N TYR A 650 -7.38 -62.21 23.24
CA TYR A 650 -7.15 -62.09 21.81
C TYR A 650 -6.51 -60.75 21.38
N LEU A 651 -6.43 -59.77 22.29
CA LEU A 651 -5.84 -58.46 22.01
C LEU A 651 -4.31 -58.55 22.00
N ASP A 652 -3.67 -57.67 21.22
CA ASP A 652 -2.22 -57.49 21.26
C ASP A 652 -1.80 -57.10 22.70
N PRO A 653 -0.83 -57.78 23.33
CA PRO A 653 -0.32 -57.39 24.64
C PRO A 653 0.35 -56.01 24.66
N GLU A 654 0.87 -55.54 23.52
CA GLU A 654 1.63 -54.29 23.40
C GLU A 654 1.25 -53.46 22.14
N PRO A 655 0.00 -52.97 22.02
CA PRO A 655 -0.42 -52.17 20.88
C PRO A 655 0.45 -50.90 20.71
N GLU A 656 1.11 -50.78 19.54
CA GLU A 656 2.06 -49.68 19.22
C GLU A 656 3.22 -49.57 20.25
N GLY A 657 3.56 -50.68 20.94
CA GLY A 657 4.60 -50.74 21.97
C GLY A 657 4.14 -50.30 23.37
N VAL A 658 2.85 -50.03 23.58
CA VAL A 658 2.27 -49.68 24.88
C VAL A 658 1.63 -50.91 25.51
N LEU A 659 2.00 -51.28 26.75
CA LEU A 659 1.36 -52.39 27.50
C LEU A 659 -0.16 -52.22 27.58
N LEU A 660 -0.91 -53.28 27.25
CA LEU A 660 -2.37 -53.25 27.10
C LEU A 660 -3.12 -52.74 28.35
N ASP A 661 -2.61 -53.03 29.53
CA ASP A 661 -3.12 -52.60 30.84
C ASP A 661 -2.89 -51.10 31.13
N ARG A 662 -2.03 -50.43 30.37
CA ARG A 662 -1.88 -48.96 30.37
C ARG A 662 -2.80 -48.27 29.36
N VAL A 663 -3.34 -49.01 28.40
CA VAL A 663 -4.31 -48.47 27.44
C VAL A 663 -5.66 -48.32 28.15
N PRO A 664 -6.32 -47.15 28.12
CA PRO A 664 -7.55 -46.89 28.88
C PRO A 664 -8.80 -47.55 28.26
N LEU A 665 -8.75 -48.87 28.02
CA LEU A 665 -9.79 -49.65 27.34
C LEU A 665 -11.14 -49.56 28.06
N ASN A 666 -11.14 -49.58 29.39
CA ASN A 666 -12.35 -49.50 30.20
C ASN A 666 -13.01 -48.11 30.15
N ALA A 667 -12.23 -47.05 29.89
CA ALA A 667 -12.76 -45.69 29.77
C ALA A 667 -13.28 -45.40 28.35
N ASP A 668 -12.77 -46.09 27.32
CA ASP A 668 -13.22 -45.91 25.95
C ASP A 668 -14.61 -46.53 25.74
N ARG A 669 -15.61 -45.66 25.53
CA ARG A 669 -17.00 -46.07 25.30
C ARG A 669 -17.13 -46.97 24.07
N LYS A 670 -16.43 -46.66 22.97
CA LYS A 670 -16.51 -47.43 21.71
C LYS A 670 -15.94 -48.84 21.88
N PHE A 671 -14.81 -48.96 22.58
CA PHE A 671 -14.22 -50.24 22.94
C PHE A 671 -15.20 -51.09 23.76
N ARG A 672 -15.81 -50.51 24.81
CA ARG A 672 -16.83 -51.19 25.61
C ARG A 672 -18.05 -51.65 24.82
N GLU A 673 -18.57 -50.80 23.92
CA GLU A 673 -19.69 -51.16 23.04
C GLU A 673 -19.34 -52.33 22.12
N MET A 674 -18.13 -52.34 21.53
CA MET A 674 -17.65 -53.45 20.71
C MET A 674 -17.40 -54.74 21.52
N GLU A 675 -16.90 -54.65 22.75
CA GLU A 675 -16.81 -55.80 23.64
C GLU A 675 -18.19 -56.40 23.95
N GLN A 676 -19.21 -55.56 24.21
CA GLN A 676 -20.58 -56.02 24.39
C GLN A 676 -21.13 -56.71 23.12
N ASP A 677 -20.87 -56.16 21.94
CA ASP A 677 -21.27 -56.80 20.68
C ASP A 677 -20.54 -58.14 20.46
N ARG A 678 -19.28 -58.23 20.86
CA ARG A 678 -18.52 -59.49 20.81
C ARG A 678 -19.15 -60.54 21.72
N ARG A 679 -19.55 -60.17 22.93
CA ARG A 679 -20.29 -61.06 23.86
C ARG A 679 -21.60 -61.54 23.25
N ARG A 680 -22.34 -60.66 22.57
CA ARG A 680 -23.60 -61.02 21.89
C ARG A 680 -23.36 -62.00 20.75
N LEU A 681 -22.36 -61.76 19.91
CA LEU A 681 -22.05 -62.62 18.76
C LEU A 681 -21.52 -63.99 19.19
N MET A 682 -20.76 -64.07 20.28
CA MET A 682 -20.26 -65.33 20.84
C MET A 682 -21.37 -66.29 21.30
N LYS A 683 -22.58 -65.79 21.56
CA LYS A 683 -23.74 -66.64 21.92
C LYS A 683 -24.29 -67.43 20.73
N ASP A 684 -24.00 -67.04 19.49
CA ASP A 684 -24.46 -67.71 18.27
C ASP A 684 -23.31 -68.52 17.61
N PRO A 685 -23.39 -69.87 17.57
CA PRO A 685 -22.34 -70.72 17.00
C PRO A 685 -22.02 -70.44 15.52
N ASN A 686 -22.97 -69.84 14.78
CA ASN A 686 -22.83 -69.58 13.35
C ASN A 686 -22.10 -68.26 13.03
N LYS A 687 -21.82 -67.43 14.05
CA LYS A 687 -21.29 -66.07 13.89
C LYS A 687 -19.77 -65.95 14.07
N LYS A 688 -19.03 -67.06 13.96
CA LYS A 688 -17.57 -67.09 14.20
C LYS A 688 -16.77 -66.10 13.37
N LEU A 689 -17.17 -65.85 12.12
CA LEU A 689 -16.47 -64.90 11.24
C LEU A 689 -16.73 -63.45 11.67
N GLU A 690 -17.96 -63.10 12.05
CA GLU A 690 -18.25 -61.76 12.57
C GLU A 690 -17.55 -61.49 13.91
N VAL A 691 -17.44 -62.51 14.77
CA VAL A 691 -16.63 -62.41 16.01
C VAL A 691 -15.19 -62.08 15.67
N LYS A 692 -14.56 -62.81 14.74
CA LYS A 692 -13.17 -62.55 14.34
C LYS A 692 -12.98 -61.14 13.75
N ASN A 693 -13.88 -60.70 12.88
CA ASN A 693 -13.83 -59.34 12.33
C ASN A 693 -13.99 -58.26 13.40
N LEU A 694 -14.80 -58.54 14.44
CA LEU A 694 -14.98 -57.63 15.57
C LEU A 694 -13.76 -57.64 16.50
N GLU A 695 -13.12 -58.79 16.71
CA GLU A 695 -11.84 -58.90 17.43
C GLU A 695 -10.72 -58.11 16.73
N GLU A 696 -10.63 -58.17 15.40
CA GLU A 696 -9.69 -57.34 14.63
C GLU A 696 -9.97 -55.84 14.79
N ARG A 697 -11.25 -55.44 14.82
CA ARG A 697 -11.66 -54.04 15.08
C ARG A 697 -11.36 -53.60 16.51
N LEU A 698 -11.58 -54.47 17.49
CA LEU A 698 -11.23 -54.23 18.90
C LEU A 698 -9.72 -54.06 19.04
N ASN A 699 -8.93 -54.95 18.44
CA ASN A 699 -7.48 -54.82 18.46
C ASN A 699 -7.02 -53.52 17.75
N LYS A 700 -7.60 -53.19 16.60
CA LYS A 700 -7.35 -51.91 15.92
C LYS A 700 -7.70 -50.70 16.79
N ARG A 701 -8.81 -50.74 17.54
CA ARG A 701 -9.18 -49.66 18.48
C ARG A 701 -8.20 -49.56 19.64
N ALA A 702 -7.65 -50.67 20.13
CA ALA A 702 -6.57 -50.66 21.10
C ALA A 702 -5.31 -49.97 20.54
N HIS A 703 -4.93 -50.25 19.29
CA HIS A 703 -3.86 -49.51 18.58
C HIS A 703 -4.20 -48.02 18.39
N GLU A 704 -5.43 -47.67 18.03
CA GLU A 704 -5.85 -46.26 17.92
C GLU A 704 -5.73 -45.54 19.26
N LEU A 705 -6.18 -46.15 20.36
CA LEU A 705 -6.05 -45.58 21.70
C LEU A 705 -4.59 -45.49 22.14
N ALA A 706 -3.75 -46.45 21.74
CA ALA A 706 -2.31 -46.37 21.97
C ALA A 706 -1.65 -45.25 21.15
N ARG A 707 -2.07 -45.00 19.89
CA ARG A 707 -1.63 -43.83 19.11
C ARG A 707 -2.11 -42.52 19.70
N ASP A 708 -3.35 -42.47 20.17
CA ASP A 708 -3.90 -41.30 20.83
C ASP A 708 -3.15 -41.01 22.14
N LEU A 709 -2.68 -42.04 22.84
CA LEU A 709 -1.80 -41.91 23.99
C LEU A 709 -0.39 -41.43 23.58
N LEU A 710 0.13 -41.93 22.45
CA LEU A 710 1.46 -41.62 21.94
C LEU A 710 1.58 -40.29 21.21
N GLY A 711 0.47 -39.64 20.80
CA GLY A 711 0.44 -38.35 20.11
C GLY A 711 1.12 -38.31 18.73
N TRP A 712 1.11 -37.14 18.07
CA TRP A 712 1.90 -36.93 16.85
C TRP A 712 3.39 -36.89 17.19
N GLN A 713 4.24 -37.44 16.32
CA GLN A 713 5.69 -37.55 16.52
C GLN A 713 6.46 -37.07 15.28
N ASP A 714 7.51 -36.30 15.52
CA ASP A 714 8.46 -35.81 14.53
C ASP A 714 9.69 -36.73 14.48
N GLU A 715 9.54 -37.89 13.82
CA GLU A 715 10.58 -38.92 13.78
C GLU A 715 11.89 -38.42 13.15
N GLU A 716 11.82 -37.63 12.07
CA GLU A 716 13.00 -37.12 11.35
C GLU A 716 13.83 -36.15 12.21
N PHE A 717 13.17 -35.21 12.89
CA PHE A 717 13.87 -34.27 13.76
C PHE A 717 14.42 -34.96 15.01
N HIS A 718 13.65 -35.88 15.61
CA HIS A 718 14.09 -36.59 16.80
C HIS A 718 15.29 -37.49 16.53
N GLU A 719 15.28 -38.30 15.46
CA GLU A 719 16.39 -39.20 15.15
C GLU A 719 17.69 -38.43 14.84
N SER A 720 17.59 -37.32 14.10
CA SER A 720 18.76 -36.47 13.79
C SER A 720 19.35 -35.76 15.02
N ASN A 721 18.56 -35.51 16.06
CA ASN A 721 18.97 -34.78 17.27
C ASN A 721 19.05 -35.67 18.52
N LYS A 722 18.79 -36.97 18.43
CA LYS A 722 18.74 -37.89 19.58
C LYS A 722 20.00 -37.84 20.45
N HIS A 723 21.16 -37.67 19.84
CA HIS A 723 22.46 -37.57 20.51
C HIS A 723 22.66 -36.29 21.33
N MET A 724 21.82 -35.27 21.15
CA MET A 724 21.96 -33.99 21.84
C MET A 724 21.54 -34.03 23.31
N ALA A 725 20.68 -34.97 23.70
CA ALA A 725 20.16 -35.08 25.07
C ALA A 725 20.06 -36.55 25.49
N GLU A 726 20.14 -36.77 26.80
CA GLU A 726 20.13 -38.08 27.42
C GLU A 726 18.73 -38.72 27.33
N GLU A 727 17.69 -37.91 27.56
CA GLU A 727 16.29 -38.32 27.41
C GLU A 727 15.46 -37.25 26.68
N TRP A 728 14.33 -37.69 26.12
CA TRP A 728 13.38 -36.85 25.37
C TRP A 728 11.93 -37.12 25.81
N PRO A 729 11.58 -36.83 27.08
CA PRO A 729 10.21 -36.99 27.56
C PRO A 729 9.28 -36.01 26.85
N ARG A 730 7.98 -36.34 26.81
CA ARG A 730 6.95 -35.37 26.41
C ARG A 730 6.89 -34.26 27.46
N ILE A 731 6.68 -33.02 27.05
CA ILE A 731 6.66 -31.88 27.97
C ILE A 731 5.61 -32.02 29.09
N CYS A 732 4.52 -32.75 28.84
CA CYS A 732 3.50 -33.05 29.84
C CYS A 732 3.95 -34.04 30.92
N GLU A 733 4.97 -34.86 30.66
CA GLU A 733 5.60 -35.75 31.64
C GLU A 733 6.52 -34.94 32.57
N LEU A 734 7.13 -33.88 32.03
CA LEU A 734 8.01 -32.99 32.78
C LEU A 734 7.22 -31.95 33.60
N TYR A 735 6.27 -31.26 32.97
CA TYR A 735 5.45 -30.18 33.53
C TYR A 735 3.94 -30.48 33.33
N PRO A 736 3.36 -31.43 34.09
CA PRO A 736 1.97 -31.88 33.90
C PRO A 736 0.91 -30.79 34.11
N GLU A 737 1.22 -29.78 34.92
CA GLU A 737 0.36 -28.62 35.18
C GLU A 737 0.03 -27.82 33.91
N GLY A 738 1.00 -27.70 32.98
CA GLY A 738 0.87 -26.83 31.82
C GLY A 738 -0.09 -27.32 30.73
N VAL A 739 -0.56 -28.58 30.79
CA VAL A 739 -1.58 -29.11 29.86
C VAL A 739 -2.88 -28.29 29.93
N ARG A 740 -3.15 -27.68 31.09
CA ARG A 740 -4.39 -26.93 31.36
C ARG A 740 -4.26 -25.43 31.12
N ASP A 741 -3.03 -24.94 30.96
CA ASP A 741 -2.77 -23.53 30.73
C ASP A 741 -2.78 -23.22 29.22
N PRO A 742 -2.95 -21.96 28.81
CA PRO A 742 -2.76 -21.58 27.41
C PRO A 742 -1.32 -21.83 26.95
N VAL A 743 -1.14 -22.23 25.68
CA VAL A 743 0.18 -22.52 25.08
C VAL A 743 1.17 -21.36 25.29
N VAL A 744 0.68 -20.13 25.10
CA VAL A 744 1.39 -18.89 25.42
C VAL A 744 0.63 -18.18 26.54
N PRO A 745 1.24 -17.96 27.73
CA PRO A 745 0.59 -17.25 28.82
C PRO A 745 0.15 -15.83 28.43
N GLU A 746 -1.00 -15.37 28.91
CA GLU A 746 -1.50 -14.01 28.64
C GLU A 746 -0.57 -12.90 29.14
N LYS A 747 0.17 -13.18 30.22
CA LYS A 747 1.19 -12.30 30.79
C LYS A 747 2.53 -13.01 30.73
N LEU A 748 3.38 -12.56 29.81
CA LEU A 748 4.76 -12.99 29.73
C LEU A 748 5.60 -12.19 30.71
N SER A 749 6.52 -12.85 31.40
CA SER A 749 7.48 -12.22 32.30
C SER A 749 8.89 -12.61 31.87
N SER A 750 9.84 -11.68 32.02
CA SER A 750 11.24 -11.92 31.69
C SER A 750 11.84 -13.07 32.50
N GLY A 751 11.46 -13.19 33.77
CA GLY A 751 11.88 -14.28 34.66
C GLY A 751 11.26 -15.66 34.34
N ASP A 752 10.49 -15.79 33.25
CA ASP A 752 9.99 -17.09 32.78
C ASP A 752 11.12 -17.95 32.17
N ILE A 753 12.27 -17.35 31.83
CA ILE A 753 13.34 -18.00 31.06
C ILE A 753 14.71 -17.82 31.72
N SER A 754 15.49 -18.89 31.79
CA SER A 754 16.91 -18.87 32.12
C SER A 754 17.72 -19.86 31.27
N SER A 755 19.03 -19.75 31.30
CA SER A 755 19.94 -20.74 30.73
C SER A 755 20.14 -21.91 31.70
N ALA A 756 20.33 -23.11 31.18
CA ALA A 756 20.89 -24.21 31.94
C ALA A 756 22.35 -23.90 32.33
N PRO A 757 22.78 -24.32 33.55
CA PRO A 757 24.16 -24.15 33.98
C PRO A 757 25.14 -24.78 32.99
N ARG A 758 26.23 -24.07 32.68
CA ARG A 758 27.35 -24.50 31.80
C ARG A 758 27.03 -24.76 30.33
N ASN A 759 25.75 -24.70 29.92
CA ASN A 759 25.35 -24.87 28.51
C ASN A 759 25.13 -23.54 27.78
N ALA A 760 25.00 -22.43 28.50
CA ALA A 760 24.82 -21.09 27.95
C ALA A 760 23.80 -21.03 26.79
N SER A 761 22.52 -21.29 27.10
CA SER A 761 21.42 -21.29 26.11
C SER A 761 21.50 -20.10 25.18
N PHE A 762 21.56 -20.42 23.88
CA PHE A 762 21.63 -19.42 22.83
C PHE A 762 20.33 -18.63 22.72
N LEU A 763 19.17 -19.28 22.80
CA LEU A 763 17.88 -18.64 22.48
C LEU A 763 17.29 -17.85 23.67
N ALA A 764 17.58 -18.23 24.91
CA ALA A 764 16.98 -17.64 26.11
C ALA A 764 17.05 -16.09 26.16
N PRO A 765 18.18 -15.43 25.84
CA PRO A 765 18.27 -13.97 25.81
C PRO A 765 17.34 -13.31 24.78
N PHE A 766 17.10 -13.96 23.64
CA PHE A 766 16.20 -13.44 22.60
C PHE A 766 14.74 -13.53 23.03
N ILE A 767 14.35 -14.65 23.67
CA ILE A 767 13.00 -14.81 24.25
C ILE A 767 12.79 -13.76 25.35
N ALA A 768 13.78 -13.56 26.21
CA ALA A 768 13.75 -12.52 27.23
C ALA A 768 13.58 -11.12 26.61
N ALA A 769 14.33 -10.79 25.55
CA ALA A 769 14.16 -9.51 24.84
C ALA A 769 12.74 -9.35 24.28
N MET A 770 12.20 -10.37 23.61
CA MET A 770 10.85 -10.34 23.03
C MET A 770 9.74 -10.26 24.07
N SER A 771 9.96 -10.73 25.32
CA SER A 771 8.98 -10.65 26.41
C SER A 771 8.51 -9.21 26.72
N ARG A 772 9.34 -8.20 26.37
CA ARG A 772 8.96 -6.78 26.44
C ARG A 772 7.75 -6.43 25.59
N HIS A 773 7.53 -7.18 24.51
CA HIS A 773 6.44 -7.00 23.58
C HIS A 773 5.76 -8.36 23.32
N PRO A 774 4.86 -8.81 24.22
CA PRO A 774 4.20 -10.10 24.11
C PRO A 774 3.58 -10.44 22.74
N PRO A 775 3.05 -9.48 21.96
CA PRO A 775 2.57 -9.76 20.61
C PRO A 775 3.62 -10.31 19.63
N LEU A 776 4.92 -10.14 19.90
CA LEU A 776 5.97 -10.73 19.07
C LEU A 776 6.09 -12.23 19.30
N ILE A 777 6.03 -12.67 20.55
CA ILE A 777 6.05 -14.10 20.90
C ILE A 777 4.74 -14.75 20.42
N ASP A 778 3.59 -14.13 20.65
CA ASP A 778 2.31 -14.67 20.18
C ASP A 778 2.30 -14.95 18.66
N ARG A 779 2.89 -14.07 17.83
CA ARG A 779 2.97 -14.25 16.37
C ARG A 779 3.80 -15.46 15.94
N LEU A 780 4.77 -15.89 16.75
CA LEU A 780 5.59 -17.07 16.46
C LEU A 780 4.80 -18.37 16.65
N PHE A 781 3.72 -18.37 17.45
CA PHE A 781 2.87 -19.53 17.67
C PHE A 781 1.65 -19.50 16.74
N ASP A 782 1.62 -20.40 15.76
CA ASP A 782 0.45 -20.64 14.89
C ASP A 782 -0.60 -21.46 15.66
N SER A 783 -0.14 -22.45 16.43
CA SER A 783 -0.96 -23.20 17.39
C SER A 783 -1.27 -22.37 18.63
N LYS A 784 -2.50 -21.85 18.73
CA LYS A 784 -2.97 -21.07 19.88
C LYS A 784 -3.46 -21.93 21.06
N GLU A 785 -3.85 -23.16 20.78
CA GLU A 785 -4.30 -24.16 21.75
C GLU A 785 -3.43 -25.41 21.65
N HIS A 786 -3.37 -26.21 22.72
CA HIS A 786 -2.62 -27.48 22.71
C HIS A 786 -3.27 -28.46 21.71
N PRO A 787 -2.58 -28.84 20.62
CA PRO A 787 -3.15 -29.71 19.60
C PRO A 787 -3.36 -31.12 20.14
N VAL A 788 -4.57 -31.67 19.95
CA VAL A 788 -4.87 -33.07 20.27
C VAL A 788 -4.37 -33.95 19.13
N ASN A 789 -3.36 -34.77 19.38
CA ASN A 789 -2.76 -35.71 18.41
C ASN A 789 -2.30 -35.04 17.10
N GLY A 790 -1.82 -33.79 17.19
CA GLY A 790 -1.29 -33.02 16.07
C GLY A 790 0.00 -32.28 16.42
N PRO A 791 0.71 -31.73 15.43
CA PRO A 791 1.94 -30.98 15.66
C PRO A 791 1.66 -29.60 16.27
N TYR A 792 2.59 -29.11 17.10
CA TYR A 792 2.68 -27.69 17.41
C TYR A 792 3.25 -26.96 16.20
N SER A 793 2.55 -25.94 15.74
CA SER A 793 2.90 -25.16 14.55
C SER A 793 3.43 -23.78 14.95
N PHE A 794 4.56 -23.40 14.36
CA PHE A 794 5.27 -22.15 14.58
C PHE A 794 5.49 -21.40 13.27
N ILE A 795 5.63 -20.07 13.35
CA ILE A 795 5.96 -19.21 12.22
C ILE A 795 7.27 -18.50 12.53
N PHE A 796 8.30 -18.81 11.74
CA PHE A 796 9.53 -18.02 11.69
C PHE A 796 9.58 -17.23 10.38
N TYR A 797 10.62 -16.43 10.18
CA TYR A 797 10.77 -15.61 9.00
C TYR A 797 12.02 -15.98 8.23
N ASP A 798 11.89 -16.16 6.92
CA ASP A 798 13.06 -16.26 6.04
C ASP A 798 13.81 -14.91 5.97
N PRO A 799 15.00 -14.84 5.35
CA PRO A 799 15.74 -13.58 5.20
C PRO A 799 14.91 -12.49 4.48
N ASN A 800 13.98 -12.90 3.61
CA ASN A 800 13.06 -12.00 2.92
C ASN A 800 11.79 -11.72 3.73
N SER A 801 11.76 -11.94 5.04
CA SER A 801 10.61 -11.68 5.91
C SER A 801 9.34 -12.45 5.51
N ASN A 802 9.46 -13.54 4.75
CA ASN A 802 8.33 -14.41 4.44
C ASN A 802 8.10 -15.38 5.60
N PRO A 803 6.86 -15.58 6.05
CA PRO A 803 6.56 -16.54 7.10
C PRO A 803 6.84 -17.97 6.63
N VAL A 804 7.59 -18.73 7.42
CA VAL A 804 7.91 -20.14 7.24
C VAL A 804 7.29 -20.92 8.38
N ARG A 805 6.37 -21.83 8.06
CA ARG A 805 5.70 -22.68 9.03
C ARG A 805 6.61 -23.86 9.41
N VAL A 806 6.79 -24.09 10.71
CA VAL A 806 7.56 -25.19 11.27
C VAL A 806 6.69 -25.98 12.24
N GLU A 807 6.65 -27.29 12.04
CA GLU A 807 5.84 -28.22 12.83
C GLU A 807 6.73 -29.10 13.69
N ILE A 808 6.46 -29.19 14.99
CA ILE A 808 7.22 -30.02 15.95
C ILE A 808 6.29 -30.83 16.85
N ASP A 809 6.83 -31.91 17.41
CA ASP A 809 6.20 -32.59 18.55
C ASP A 809 6.64 -31.94 19.87
N ASP A 810 6.07 -32.39 20.98
CA ASP A 810 6.26 -31.87 22.34
C ASP A 810 7.36 -32.58 23.14
N ARG A 811 8.18 -33.46 22.54
CA ARG A 811 9.33 -34.04 23.21
C ARG A 811 10.42 -33.00 23.41
N VAL A 812 10.92 -32.84 24.63
CA VAL A 812 11.94 -31.81 24.95
C VAL A 812 13.26 -32.46 25.38
N PRO A 813 14.42 -31.93 24.98
CA PRO A 813 15.70 -32.46 25.42
C PRO A 813 15.92 -32.20 26.92
N VAL A 814 16.12 -33.26 27.71
CA VAL A 814 16.43 -33.15 29.14
C VAL A 814 17.77 -33.81 29.48
N ASP A 815 18.35 -33.36 30.58
CA ASP A 815 19.55 -33.97 31.16
C ASP A 815 19.23 -35.19 32.03
N THR A 816 20.26 -35.79 32.62
CA THR A 816 20.15 -36.95 33.51
C THR A 816 19.31 -36.72 34.76
N ASN A 817 19.04 -35.46 35.14
CA ASN A 817 18.23 -35.10 36.31
C ASN A 817 16.77 -34.80 35.94
N MET A 818 16.35 -35.08 34.71
CA MET A 818 15.03 -34.73 34.18
C MET A 818 14.77 -33.22 34.18
N GLU A 819 15.78 -32.40 33.88
CA GLU A 819 15.63 -30.95 33.72
C GLU A 819 15.95 -30.52 32.27
N PRO A 820 15.30 -29.46 31.70
CA PRO A 820 15.49 -29.03 30.30
C PRO A 820 16.91 -28.62 29.89
N LYS A 821 17.59 -29.39 29.03
CA LYS A 821 19.06 -29.34 28.88
C LYS A 821 19.65 -27.98 28.51
N PHE A 822 18.96 -27.17 27.70
CA PHE A 822 19.47 -25.89 27.20
C PHE A 822 18.77 -24.70 27.87
N THR A 823 17.53 -24.39 27.48
CA THR A 823 16.73 -23.36 28.14
C THR A 823 16.02 -23.94 29.36
N ARG A 824 16.19 -23.32 30.53
CA ARG A 824 15.46 -23.64 31.76
C ARG A 824 14.28 -22.69 31.93
N VAL A 825 13.22 -23.18 32.57
CA VAL A 825 11.98 -22.43 32.76
C VAL A 825 11.61 -22.44 34.24
N PRO A 826 12.01 -21.44 35.04
CA PRO A 826 11.76 -21.42 36.49
C PRO A 826 10.28 -21.55 36.87
N LYS A 827 9.39 -20.97 36.07
CA LYS A 827 7.93 -21.02 36.27
C LYS A 827 7.24 -22.19 35.56
N ARG A 828 8.01 -23.10 34.95
CA ARG A 828 7.53 -24.35 34.33
C ARG A 828 6.49 -24.15 33.20
N SER A 829 6.45 -22.97 32.58
CA SER A 829 5.65 -22.68 31.38
C SER A 829 6.19 -23.40 30.13
N TRP A 830 5.30 -23.85 29.25
CA TRP A 830 5.71 -24.69 28.11
C TRP A 830 6.33 -23.93 26.94
N TYR A 831 5.90 -22.69 26.70
CA TYR A 831 6.25 -21.94 25.49
C TYR A 831 7.75 -21.76 25.22
N PRO A 832 8.66 -21.55 26.20
CA PRO A 832 10.07 -21.32 25.89
C PRO A 832 10.74 -22.57 25.32
N LEU A 833 10.40 -23.76 25.85
CA LEU A 833 10.96 -25.03 25.41
C LEU A 833 10.46 -25.41 24.01
N LEU A 834 9.16 -25.22 23.77
CA LEU A 834 8.57 -25.48 22.45
C LEU A 834 9.14 -24.52 21.40
N LEU A 835 9.30 -23.24 21.75
CA LEU A 835 9.89 -22.24 20.85
C LEU A 835 11.36 -22.54 20.54
N GLU A 836 12.16 -22.93 21.55
CA GLU A 836 13.55 -23.35 21.35
C GLU A 836 13.65 -24.53 20.39
N LYS A 837 12.83 -25.56 20.60
CA LYS A 837 12.81 -26.72 19.70
C LYS A 837 12.36 -26.36 18.29
N ALA A 838 11.33 -25.54 18.15
CA ALA A 838 10.84 -25.12 16.85
C ALA A 838 11.90 -24.31 16.09
N TYR A 839 12.61 -23.43 16.80
CA TYR A 839 13.69 -22.65 16.22
C TYR A 839 14.90 -23.52 15.86
N ALA A 840 15.27 -24.48 16.72
CA ALA A 840 16.28 -25.49 16.41
C ALA A 840 15.91 -26.25 15.12
N LYS A 841 14.66 -26.67 14.96
CA LYS A 841 14.18 -27.30 13.71
C LYS A 841 14.27 -26.37 12.51
N PHE A 842 13.92 -25.10 12.67
CA PHE A 842 13.99 -24.09 11.61
C PHE A 842 15.43 -23.90 11.07
N VAL A 843 16.43 -23.85 11.94
CA VAL A 843 17.84 -23.68 11.54
C VAL A 843 18.49 -24.99 11.06
N GLY A 844 17.88 -26.14 11.38
CA GLY A 844 18.29 -27.47 10.93
C GLY A 844 18.92 -28.36 12.00
N GLY A 845 18.69 -28.10 13.28
CA GLY A 845 19.10 -28.92 14.42
C GLY A 845 19.61 -28.08 15.60
N TYR A 846 19.64 -28.67 16.80
CA TYR A 846 20.20 -28.01 17.99
C TYR A 846 21.69 -27.69 17.84
N SER A 847 22.46 -28.54 17.14
CA SER A 847 23.89 -28.33 16.87
C SER A 847 24.20 -27.10 16.00
N ARG A 848 23.20 -26.57 15.29
CA ARG A 848 23.35 -25.37 14.44
C ARG A 848 23.06 -24.07 15.19
N LEU A 849 22.52 -24.13 16.41
CA LEU A 849 22.25 -22.91 17.19
C LEU A 849 23.54 -22.15 17.53
N ASP A 850 24.63 -22.86 17.82
CA ASP A 850 25.95 -22.26 18.11
C ASP A 850 26.56 -21.53 16.90
N GLN A 851 26.05 -21.82 15.70
CA GLN A 851 26.49 -21.20 14.45
C GLN A 851 25.63 -19.99 14.05
N CYS A 852 24.52 -19.73 14.76
CA CYS A 852 23.63 -18.63 14.46
C CYS A 852 24.20 -17.32 15.01
N THR A 853 24.07 -16.23 14.23
CA THR A 853 24.41 -14.91 14.74
C THR A 853 23.20 -14.25 15.43
N PRO A 854 23.39 -13.33 16.40
CA PRO A 854 22.27 -12.67 17.04
C PRO A 854 21.40 -11.83 16.11
N HIS A 855 21.97 -11.27 15.05
CA HIS A 855 21.21 -10.46 14.11
C HIS A 855 20.35 -11.31 13.16
N GLU A 856 20.86 -12.46 12.70
CA GLU A 856 20.06 -13.44 11.96
C GLU A 856 18.94 -14.00 12.84
N THR A 857 19.23 -14.30 14.11
CA THR A 857 18.24 -14.82 15.05
C THR A 857 17.12 -13.82 15.31
N LEU A 858 17.45 -12.56 15.58
CA LEU A 858 16.45 -11.50 15.71
C LEU A 858 15.65 -11.31 14.41
N ARG A 859 16.28 -11.46 13.23
CA ARG A 859 15.58 -11.41 11.93
C ARG A 859 14.60 -12.57 11.79
N ASP A 860 15.02 -13.78 12.11
CA ASP A 860 14.24 -15.00 11.92
C ASP A 860 13.04 -15.06 12.89
N LEU A 861 13.18 -14.45 14.07
CA LEU A 861 12.11 -14.34 15.07
C LEU A 861 11.13 -13.18 14.84
N THR A 862 11.51 -12.14 14.09
CA THR A 862 10.68 -10.93 13.97
C THR A 862 10.28 -10.57 12.54
N GLY A 863 11.03 -11.06 11.55
CA GLY A 863 10.95 -10.65 10.15
C GLY A 863 11.43 -9.22 9.89
N ARG A 864 12.06 -8.54 10.86
CA ARG A 864 12.40 -7.12 10.83
C ARG A 864 13.91 -6.87 10.66
N PRO A 865 14.35 -5.71 10.13
CA PRO A 865 15.76 -5.43 9.91
C PRO A 865 16.50 -5.22 11.23
N VAL A 866 17.72 -5.79 11.31
CA VAL A 866 18.56 -5.73 12.50
C VAL A 866 19.84 -4.95 12.21
N LEU A 867 20.04 -3.87 12.97
CA LEU A 867 21.23 -3.03 12.91
C LEU A 867 22.29 -3.55 13.87
N HIS A 868 23.49 -3.80 13.36
CA HIS A 868 24.66 -4.15 14.17
C HIS A 868 25.37 -2.88 14.65
N ILE A 869 25.45 -2.69 15.97
CA ILE A 869 26.09 -1.55 16.64
C ILE A 869 27.38 -2.03 17.30
N PRO A 870 28.55 -1.86 16.67
CA PRO A 870 29.83 -2.20 17.28
C PRO A 870 30.20 -1.17 18.37
N LEU A 871 30.81 -1.63 19.46
CA LEU A 871 31.33 -0.80 20.56
C LEU A 871 32.84 -0.56 20.43
N ASP A 872 33.33 -0.50 19.19
CA ASP A 872 34.69 -0.10 18.82
C ASP A 872 34.63 1.21 18.03
N ASP A 873 35.53 2.15 18.33
CA ASP A 873 35.51 3.49 17.73
C ASP A 873 35.60 3.49 16.20
N LYS A 874 36.49 2.67 15.64
CA LYS A 874 36.69 2.63 14.18
C LYS A 874 35.50 2.02 13.48
N LEU A 875 34.91 0.98 14.07
CA LEU A 875 33.74 0.30 13.51
C LEU A 875 32.46 1.13 13.70
N ALA A 876 32.30 1.84 14.82
CA ALA A 876 31.15 2.69 15.09
C ALA A 876 31.10 3.90 14.14
N GLU A 877 32.26 4.51 13.87
CA GLU A 877 32.39 5.56 12.86
C GLU A 877 31.98 5.04 11.47
N ALA A 878 32.42 3.84 11.09
CA ALA A 878 32.03 3.20 9.83
C ALA A 878 30.55 2.81 9.77
N ALA A 879 29.95 2.42 10.90
CA ALA A 879 28.53 2.06 10.97
C ALA A 879 27.60 3.29 11.05
N ASN A 880 28.14 4.49 11.29
CA ASN A 880 27.39 5.72 11.58
C ASN A 880 26.38 5.54 12.73
N THR A 881 26.78 4.82 13.77
CA THR A 881 25.93 4.52 14.94
C THR A 881 25.95 5.64 15.97
N GLY A 882 26.90 6.58 15.87
CA GLY A 882 27.07 7.70 16.78
C GLY A 882 28.10 7.42 17.89
N ASP A 883 28.29 8.41 18.76
CA ASP A 883 29.23 8.29 19.88
C ASP A 883 28.59 7.50 21.03
N PHE A 884 28.90 6.21 21.11
CA PHE A 884 28.40 5.29 22.14
C PHE A 884 28.92 5.61 23.56
N ARG A 885 29.89 6.54 23.70
CA ARG A 885 30.32 7.05 25.02
C ARG A 885 29.47 8.23 25.50
N SER A 886 28.68 8.84 24.62
CA SER A 886 27.86 9.99 24.97
C SER A 886 26.53 9.60 25.63
N VAL A 887 26.12 10.37 26.64
CA VAL A 887 24.76 10.29 27.24
C VAL A 887 23.68 10.42 26.16
N LYS A 888 23.90 11.30 25.17
CA LYS A 888 22.95 11.53 24.07
C LYS A 888 22.66 10.27 23.24
N PHE A 889 23.66 9.42 23.00
CA PHE A 889 23.46 8.16 22.29
C PHE A 889 22.54 7.24 23.08
N TRP A 890 22.81 7.08 24.38
CA TRP A 890 22.03 6.23 25.29
C TRP A 890 20.60 6.74 25.51
N GLY A 891 20.40 8.07 25.58
CA GLY A 891 19.05 8.65 25.55
C GLY A 891 18.32 8.43 24.22
N GLY A 892 19.04 8.18 23.12
CA GLY A 892 18.48 7.67 21.87
C GLY A 892 18.04 6.21 21.99
N VAL A 893 18.92 5.34 22.50
CA VAL A 893 18.63 3.92 22.75
C VAL A 893 17.42 3.75 23.67
N ALA A 894 17.29 4.56 24.71
CA ALA A 894 16.12 4.58 25.60
C ALA A 894 14.81 4.82 24.82
N LYS A 895 14.79 5.85 23.96
CA LYS A 895 13.63 6.17 23.10
C LYS A 895 13.33 5.08 22.08
N ASP A 896 14.36 4.37 21.64
CA ASP A 896 14.21 3.28 20.69
C ASP A 896 13.58 2.04 21.36
N LEU A 897 13.98 1.73 22.59
CA LEU A 897 13.33 0.71 23.43
C LEU A 897 11.88 1.09 23.77
N GLU A 898 11.58 2.37 24.02
CA GLU A 898 10.20 2.87 24.23
C GLU A 898 9.33 2.76 22.98
N ARG A 899 9.92 2.94 21.80
CA ARG A 899 9.25 2.73 20.51
C ARG A 899 8.98 1.25 20.22
N GLY A 900 9.55 0.35 21.01
CA GLY A 900 9.35 -1.08 20.92
C GLY A 900 10.40 -1.84 20.10
N ASP A 901 11.55 -1.23 19.83
CA ASP A 901 12.68 -1.94 19.26
C ASP A 901 13.26 -2.93 20.28
N LEU A 902 13.75 -4.08 19.78
CA LEU A 902 14.42 -5.08 20.60
C LEU A 902 15.92 -4.92 20.48
N ILE A 903 16.63 -5.02 21.60
CA ILE A 903 18.09 -4.89 21.61
C ILE A 903 18.68 -6.04 22.42
N THR A 904 19.62 -6.76 21.81
CA THR A 904 20.49 -7.72 22.50
C THR A 904 21.92 -7.20 22.50
N CYS A 905 22.70 -7.56 23.52
CA CYS A 905 24.09 -7.15 23.69
C CYS A 905 24.97 -8.39 23.75
N MET A 906 26.11 -8.37 23.08
CA MET A 906 27.07 -9.48 23.09
C MET A 906 28.26 -9.13 23.98
N SER A 907 28.59 -10.00 24.92
CA SER A 907 29.76 -9.82 25.80
C SER A 907 31.09 -10.06 25.06
N ASN A 908 32.18 -9.55 25.63
CA ASN A 908 33.54 -9.74 25.13
C ASN A 908 34.03 -11.18 25.34
N VAL A 909 35.07 -11.58 24.60
CA VAL A 909 35.81 -12.83 24.86
C VAL A 909 36.41 -12.82 26.26
N ASP A 910 37.02 -11.69 26.64
CA ASP A 910 37.61 -11.46 27.96
C ASP A 910 36.68 -10.58 28.82
N ALA A 911 35.42 -10.98 28.96
CA ALA A 911 34.45 -10.26 29.78
C ALA A 911 34.87 -10.29 31.27
N GLY A 912 35.09 -9.10 31.85
CA GLY A 912 35.40 -8.91 33.27
C GLY A 912 34.13 -8.82 34.12
N ASP A 913 34.29 -8.34 35.36
CA ASP A 913 33.21 -8.01 36.30
C ASP A 913 32.17 -9.12 36.56
N GLY A 914 32.50 -10.38 36.22
CA GLY A 914 31.62 -11.53 36.36
C GLY A 914 30.50 -11.61 35.32
N ILE A 915 30.72 -11.09 34.11
CA ILE A 915 29.83 -11.28 32.96
C ILE A 915 30.26 -12.54 32.20
N HIS A 916 29.30 -13.40 31.81
CA HIS A 916 29.61 -14.58 31.01
C HIS A 916 30.16 -14.18 29.63
N PRO A 917 31.32 -14.72 29.20
CA PRO A 917 31.95 -14.35 27.93
C PRO A 917 31.20 -14.93 26.73
N LEU A 918 31.28 -14.25 25.58
CA LEU A 918 30.65 -14.66 24.31
C LEU A 918 29.15 -14.99 24.39
N CYS A 919 28.43 -14.35 25.30
CA CYS A 919 27.02 -14.59 25.58
C CYS A 919 26.16 -13.39 25.18
N SER A 920 24.90 -13.66 24.85
CA SER A 920 23.92 -12.62 24.53
C SER A 920 23.13 -12.22 25.78
N TYR A 921 22.86 -10.93 25.95
CA TYR A 921 22.04 -10.39 27.03
C TYR A 921 20.95 -9.51 26.44
N ALA A 922 19.73 -9.56 26.97
CA ALA A 922 18.68 -8.66 26.53
C ALA A 922 18.81 -7.29 27.21
N LEU A 923 18.82 -6.21 26.43
CA LEU A 923 18.76 -4.86 26.96
C LEU A 923 17.30 -4.48 27.27
N PHE A 924 17.02 -4.25 28.55
CA PHE A 924 15.68 -3.92 29.02
C PHE A 924 15.48 -2.42 29.22
N ALA A 925 16.44 -1.71 29.82
CA ALA A 925 16.28 -0.28 30.00
C ALA A 925 17.61 0.43 29.99
N VAL A 926 17.55 1.72 29.65
CA VAL A 926 18.63 2.67 29.79
C VAL A 926 18.09 3.77 30.69
N ILE A 927 18.69 3.89 31.87
CA ILE A 927 18.17 4.71 32.97
C ILE A 927 19.12 5.89 33.18
N GLU A 928 18.60 7.10 33.03
CA GLU A 928 19.30 8.33 33.41
C GLU A 928 19.08 8.57 34.91
N THR A 929 20.08 8.24 35.74
CA THR A 929 19.96 8.34 37.20
C THR A 929 19.93 9.78 37.68
N VAL A 930 20.65 10.66 36.98
CA VAL A 930 20.64 12.11 37.19
C VAL A 930 20.12 12.77 35.91
N LYS A 931 18.95 13.38 35.98
CA LYS A 931 18.33 14.07 34.83
C LYS A 931 19.25 15.19 34.33
N GLU A 932 19.42 15.25 33.01
CA GLU A 932 20.24 16.25 32.30
C GLU A 932 21.75 16.23 32.64
N SER A 933 22.25 15.18 33.30
CA SER A 933 23.69 14.98 33.45
C SER A 933 24.34 14.64 32.10
N ASN A 934 25.58 15.10 31.91
CA ASN A 934 26.42 14.70 30.79
C ASN A 934 27.49 13.66 31.18
N ASP A 935 27.51 13.21 32.45
CA ASP A 935 28.42 12.18 32.90
C ASP A 935 27.93 10.80 32.43
N PRO A 936 28.72 10.05 31.64
CA PRO A 936 28.36 8.69 31.25
C PRO A 936 28.11 7.76 32.45
N ALA A 937 28.74 8.00 33.61
CA ALA A 937 28.54 7.17 34.81
C ALA A 937 27.10 7.27 35.38
N ASP A 938 26.37 8.35 35.07
CA ASP A 938 24.98 8.53 35.49
C ASP A 938 23.98 7.75 34.60
N ILE A 939 24.47 7.12 33.52
CA ILE A 939 23.68 6.20 32.70
C ILE A 939 23.83 4.78 33.23
N VAL A 940 22.72 4.17 33.64
CA VAL A 940 22.66 2.77 34.08
C VAL A 940 21.95 1.93 33.03
N ILE A 941 22.59 0.84 32.62
CA ILE A 941 22.11 -0.14 31.65
C ILE A 941 21.47 -1.30 32.43
N LYS A 942 20.16 -1.51 32.27
CA LYS A 942 19.42 -2.64 32.83
C LYS A 942 19.41 -3.79 31.81
N LEU A 943 20.13 -4.86 32.11
CA LEU A 943 20.21 -6.09 31.30
C LEU A 943 19.44 -7.22 31.98
N HIS A 944 18.84 -8.12 31.19
CA HIS A 944 18.32 -9.37 31.70
C HIS A 944 19.42 -10.43 31.76
N ASN A 945 19.61 -11.03 32.93
CA ASN A 945 20.52 -12.12 33.17
C ASN A 945 19.83 -13.46 32.92
N CYS A 946 20.27 -14.19 31.90
CA CYS A 946 19.86 -15.57 31.71
C CYS A 946 20.81 -16.56 32.42
N TYR A 947 21.95 -16.12 32.93
CA TYR A 947 23.04 -16.98 33.39
C TYR A 947 23.18 -16.90 34.91
N PHE A 948 22.75 -17.95 35.61
CA PHE A 948 22.72 -18.01 37.08
C PHE A 948 23.79 -18.94 37.67
N ASP A 949 24.78 -19.30 36.87
CA ASP A 949 25.99 -20.03 37.25
C ASP A 949 27.22 -19.12 37.29
N GLU A 950 28.38 -19.68 37.67
CA GLU A 950 29.64 -18.92 37.67
C GLU A 950 30.10 -18.62 36.24
N PRO A 951 30.55 -17.38 35.94
CA PRO A 951 30.87 -16.31 36.88
C PRO A 951 29.66 -15.43 37.28
N PHE A 952 29.66 -14.97 38.54
CA PHE A 952 28.63 -14.07 39.08
C PHE A 952 29.05 -12.59 38.97
N TYR A 953 28.09 -11.73 38.61
CA TYR A 953 28.32 -10.30 38.48
C TYR A 953 28.88 -9.68 39.78
N SER A 954 30.07 -9.11 39.69
CA SER A 954 30.85 -8.54 40.79
C SER A 954 31.25 -7.08 40.55
N GLY A 955 30.85 -6.50 39.42
CA GLY A 955 31.07 -5.08 39.11
C GLY A 955 30.29 -4.12 40.02
N PRO A 956 30.47 -2.80 39.85
CA PRO A 956 29.69 -1.78 40.56
C PRO A 956 28.19 -2.03 40.43
N LEU A 957 27.39 -1.59 41.40
CA LEU A 957 25.94 -1.74 41.37
C LEU A 957 25.45 -3.21 41.50
N ASN A 958 26.32 -4.14 41.92
CA ASN A 958 25.92 -5.49 42.30
C ASN A 958 25.14 -5.52 43.64
N ARG A 959 24.48 -6.64 43.96
CA ARG A 959 23.62 -6.77 45.15
C ARG A 959 24.34 -6.53 46.49
N ASN A 960 25.64 -6.84 46.55
CA ASN A 960 26.48 -6.68 47.73
C ASN A 960 27.27 -5.34 47.71
N ASP A 961 27.08 -4.50 46.69
CA ASP A 961 27.76 -3.22 46.58
C ASP A 961 27.12 -2.18 47.51
N GLY A 962 27.93 -1.62 48.43
CA GLY A 962 27.51 -0.54 49.32
C GLY A 962 27.14 0.75 48.58
N SER A 963 27.57 0.92 47.33
CA SER A 963 27.21 2.07 46.48
C SER A 963 25.78 1.98 45.92
N TRP A 964 25.18 0.79 45.89
CA TRP A 964 23.81 0.50 45.45
C TRP A 964 22.76 0.96 46.49
N LYS A 965 22.77 2.25 46.82
CA LYS A 965 21.91 2.85 47.86
C LYS A 965 20.43 2.80 47.46
N LYS A 966 19.54 2.85 48.47
CA LYS A 966 18.08 2.83 48.26
C LYS A 966 17.60 3.90 47.28
N GLU A 967 18.11 5.14 47.39
CA GLU A 967 17.74 6.24 46.48
C GLU A 967 18.03 5.90 45.00
N LEU A 968 19.19 5.32 44.72
CA LEU A 968 19.57 4.91 43.36
C LEU A 968 18.75 3.70 42.87
N ARG A 969 18.44 2.76 43.77
CA ARG A 969 17.53 1.63 43.47
C ARG A 969 16.13 2.10 43.11
N ASP A 970 15.59 3.06 43.85
CA ASP A 970 14.26 3.62 43.63
C ASP A 970 14.21 4.34 42.26
N VAL A 971 15.27 5.06 41.88
CA VAL A 971 15.39 5.69 40.54
C VAL A 971 15.49 4.65 39.43
N CYS A 972 16.24 3.57 39.65
CA CYS A 972 16.39 2.47 38.69
C CYS A 972 15.16 1.55 38.60
N GLY A 973 14.16 1.72 39.48
CA GLY A 973 13.04 0.80 39.60
C GLY A 973 13.47 -0.63 39.93
N SER A 974 14.55 -0.79 40.70
CA SER A 974 15.07 -2.09 41.10
C SER A 974 14.27 -2.66 42.26
N ASP A 975 13.54 -3.75 42.01
CA ASP A 975 12.97 -4.58 43.06
C ASP A 975 14.01 -5.65 43.49
N PRO A 976 14.39 -5.72 44.78
CA PRO A 976 15.28 -6.77 45.27
C PRO A 976 14.80 -8.20 45.02
N SER A 977 13.51 -8.43 44.76
CA SER A 977 13.00 -9.77 44.38
C SER A 977 13.20 -10.12 42.91
N GLU A 978 13.47 -9.14 42.03
CA GLU A 978 13.77 -9.39 40.61
C GLU A 978 15.25 -9.76 40.45
N GLU A 979 15.53 -11.02 40.72
CA GLU A 979 16.88 -11.58 40.66
C GLU A 979 17.47 -11.61 39.25
N GLU A 980 16.63 -11.50 38.22
CA GLU A 980 16.94 -11.68 36.81
C GLU A 980 17.55 -10.44 36.13
N PHE A 981 17.70 -9.31 36.81
CA PHE A 981 18.25 -8.10 36.19
C PHE A 981 19.64 -7.72 36.73
N LEU A 982 20.55 -7.39 35.80
CA LEU A 982 21.82 -6.74 36.10
C LEU A 982 21.71 -5.26 35.79
N TYR A 983 22.34 -4.44 36.63
CA TYR A 983 22.42 -3.01 36.44
C TYR A 983 23.88 -2.61 36.36
N LEU A 984 24.28 -2.09 35.21
CA LEU A 984 25.68 -1.72 34.96
C LEU A 984 25.75 -0.22 34.67
N PRO A 985 26.64 0.55 35.34
CA PRO A 985 27.02 1.86 34.83
C PRO A 985 27.54 1.73 33.40
N GLN A 986 27.26 2.71 32.55
CA GLN A 986 27.66 2.69 31.14
C GLN A 986 29.16 2.42 30.92
N PRO A 987 30.11 2.97 31.73
CA PRO A 987 31.53 2.66 31.55
C PRO A 987 31.84 1.17 31.79
N VAL A 988 31.15 0.55 32.75
CA VAL A 988 31.29 -0.88 33.06
C VAL A 988 30.68 -1.72 31.93
N PHE A 989 29.53 -1.30 31.39
CA PHE A 989 28.94 -1.95 30.23
C PHE A 989 29.89 -1.92 29.03
N LEU A 990 30.48 -0.78 28.69
CA LEU A 990 31.41 -0.67 27.55
C LEU A 990 32.69 -1.49 27.72
N ASN A 991 33.13 -1.75 28.95
CA ASN A 991 34.30 -2.60 29.20
C ASN A 991 34.00 -4.09 28.97
N ASN A 992 32.75 -4.52 29.15
CA ASN A 992 32.37 -5.93 29.15
C ASN A 992 31.66 -6.40 27.87
N PHE A 993 31.16 -5.47 27.05
CA PHE A 993 30.37 -5.79 25.86
C PHE A 993 31.05 -5.33 24.56
N SER A 994 30.93 -6.15 23.51
CA SER A 994 31.56 -5.92 22.19
C SER A 994 30.63 -5.20 21.21
N SER A 995 29.34 -5.49 21.27
CA SER A 995 28.35 -5.03 20.30
C SER A 995 26.92 -5.11 20.82
N MET A 996 26.02 -4.38 20.14
CA MET A 996 24.57 -4.48 20.33
C MET A 996 23.89 -4.77 18.99
N GLN A 997 22.89 -5.64 18.97
CA GLN A 997 22.05 -5.91 17.82
C GLN A 997 20.66 -5.33 18.07
N ARG A 998 20.30 -4.32 17.28
CA ARG A 998 19.03 -3.61 17.40
C ARG A 998 18.08 -4.06 16.30
N CYS A 999 17.01 -4.76 16.65
CA CYS A 999 15.93 -5.10 15.75
C CYS A 999 14.89 -3.97 15.71
N HIS A 1000 14.67 -3.40 14.52
CA HIS A 1000 13.74 -2.30 14.32
C HIS A 1000 12.33 -2.79 14.06
N ILE A 1001 11.50 -2.84 15.10
CA ILE A 1001 10.14 -3.40 15.01
C ILE A 1001 9.20 -2.48 14.23
N ASN A 1002 9.26 -1.18 14.51
CA ASN A 1002 8.36 -0.17 13.96
C ASN A 1002 8.97 0.63 12.79
N CYS A 1003 9.65 -0.06 11.87
CA CYS A 1003 10.37 0.53 10.73
C CYS A 1003 9.49 0.87 9.50
N GLY A 1004 8.21 0.54 9.51
CA GLY A 1004 7.30 0.67 8.36
C GLY A 1004 7.53 -0.39 7.28
N ASP A 1005 6.87 -0.21 6.13
CA ASP A 1005 6.96 -1.12 4.99
C ASP A 1005 8.29 -0.94 4.24
N ARG A 1006 8.86 -2.05 3.77
CA ARG A 1006 10.11 -2.02 3.02
C ARG A 1006 9.86 -1.76 1.53
N LEU A 1007 10.68 -0.90 0.96
CA LEU A 1007 10.82 -0.76 -0.49
C LEU A 1007 11.97 -1.66 -0.93
N SER A 1008 11.71 -2.67 -1.75
CA SER A 1008 12.73 -3.65 -2.18
C SER A 1008 13.00 -3.60 -3.67
N SER A 1009 14.25 -3.87 -4.06
CA SER A 1009 14.65 -4.14 -5.44
C SER A 1009 15.70 -5.25 -5.46
N SER A 1010 15.68 -6.11 -6.48
CA SER A 1010 16.68 -7.14 -6.67
C SER A 1010 17.92 -6.61 -7.40
N GLY A 1011 19.08 -7.19 -7.11
CA GLY A 1011 20.35 -6.92 -7.75
C GLY A 1011 21.22 -8.17 -7.87
N GLU A 1012 22.26 -8.08 -8.69
CA GLU A 1012 23.21 -9.17 -8.92
C GLU A 1012 24.59 -8.59 -9.16
N TRP A 1013 25.60 -9.21 -8.56
CA TRP A 1013 27.00 -9.08 -8.94
C TRP A 1013 27.35 -10.25 -9.85
N ASN A 1014 27.67 -9.96 -11.10
CA ASN A 1014 28.10 -10.89 -12.14
C ASN A 1014 29.38 -10.37 -12.83
N GLU A 1015 29.81 -11.04 -13.88
CA GLU A 1015 31.04 -10.71 -14.62
C GLU A 1015 31.15 -9.22 -15.01
N CYS A 1016 30.01 -8.54 -15.27
CA CYS A 1016 30.00 -7.12 -15.64
C CYS A 1016 29.76 -6.17 -14.46
N THR A 1017 29.19 -6.64 -13.36
CA THR A 1017 28.68 -5.80 -12.26
C THR A 1017 29.42 -6.00 -10.93
N SER A 1018 30.35 -6.94 -10.84
CA SER A 1018 31.19 -7.16 -9.66
C SER A 1018 32.32 -6.15 -9.53
N GLY A 1019 31.95 -4.89 -9.33
CA GLY A 1019 32.83 -3.72 -9.34
C GLY A 1019 33.80 -3.62 -8.17
N GLY A 1020 33.52 -4.32 -7.06
CA GLY A 1020 34.32 -4.26 -5.82
C GLY A 1020 34.11 -2.95 -5.07
N ASN A 1021 34.96 -2.69 -4.08
CA ASN A 1021 34.85 -1.51 -3.20
C ASN A 1021 35.30 -0.19 -3.87
N PRO A 1022 35.08 0.98 -3.23
CA PRO A 1022 35.46 2.29 -3.79
C PRO A 1022 36.95 2.55 -4.03
N LYS A 1023 37.85 1.62 -3.74
CA LYS A 1023 39.28 1.73 -4.10
C LYS A 1023 39.53 1.37 -5.57
N PHE A 1024 38.53 0.79 -6.24
CA PHE A 1024 38.62 0.39 -7.64
C PHE A 1024 37.81 1.31 -8.56
N THR A 1025 38.34 1.63 -9.74
CA THR A 1025 37.62 2.35 -10.80
C THR A 1025 36.38 1.59 -11.27
N THR A 1026 36.41 0.26 -11.16
CA THR A 1026 35.25 -0.61 -11.43
C THR A 1026 34.12 -0.47 -10.42
N PHE A 1027 34.27 0.28 -9.32
CA PHE A 1027 33.22 0.51 -8.32
C PHE A 1027 31.90 0.99 -8.96
N ARG A 1028 31.99 1.82 -10.01
CA ARG A 1028 30.83 2.31 -10.76
C ARG A 1028 30.04 1.24 -11.52
N ASN A 1029 30.60 0.03 -11.66
CA ASN A 1029 29.94 -1.10 -12.30
C ASN A 1029 29.02 -1.87 -11.34
N ASN A 1030 29.16 -1.68 -10.02
CA ASN A 1030 28.21 -2.24 -9.07
C ASN A 1030 26.78 -1.80 -9.40
N PRO A 1031 25.75 -2.60 -9.11
CA PRO A 1031 24.37 -2.15 -9.28
C PRO A 1031 24.10 -0.86 -8.49
N ILE A 1032 23.54 0.17 -9.15
CA ILE A 1032 23.28 1.49 -8.55
C ILE A 1032 21.78 1.68 -8.37
N TYR A 1033 21.38 2.18 -7.21
CA TYR A 1033 20.00 2.53 -6.88
C TYR A 1033 19.89 4.02 -6.54
N LEU A 1034 18.85 4.67 -7.05
CA LEU A 1034 18.49 6.04 -6.69
C LEU A 1034 17.53 6.01 -5.50
N VAL A 1035 17.84 6.79 -4.47
CA VAL A 1035 17.02 6.99 -3.28
C VAL A 1035 16.68 8.47 -3.16
N GLU A 1036 15.41 8.83 -3.34
CA GLU A 1036 14.97 10.21 -3.34
C GLU A 1036 14.26 10.57 -2.04
N ASN A 1037 14.74 11.59 -1.33
CA ASN A 1037 14.00 12.19 -0.22
C ASN A 1037 13.15 13.35 -0.74
N LYS A 1038 11.84 13.11 -0.88
CA LYS A 1038 10.88 14.12 -1.37
C LYS A 1038 10.43 15.11 -0.30
N SER A 1039 10.89 14.95 0.94
CA SER A 1039 10.54 15.84 2.03
C SER A 1039 11.49 17.04 2.12
N SER A 1040 11.02 18.12 2.74
CA SER A 1040 11.81 19.33 3.00
C SER A 1040 12.73 19.20 4.22
N ARG A 1041 12.80 18.02 4.85
CA ARG A 1041 13.61 17.76 6.04
C ARG A 1041 14.56 16.58 5.76
N PRO A 1042 15.72 16.52 6.43
CA PRO A 1042 16.52 15.31 6.39
C PRO A 1042 15.73 14.13 6.96
N VAL A 1043 15.90 12.96 6.36
CA VAL A 1043 15.18 11.73 6.73
C VAL A 1043 16.20 10.65 7.02
N ARG A 1044 16.06 10.00 8.18
CA ARG A 1044 16.80 8.80 8.54
C ARG A 1044 16.07 7.57 8.00
N ILE A 1045 16.75 6.78 7.18
CA ILE A 1045 16.26 5.52 6.63
C ILE A 1045 17.12 4.36 7.12
N LEU A 1046 16.58 3.15 7.07
CA LEU A 1046 17.39 1.93 7.15
C LEU A 1046 17.55 1.37 5.75
N ALA A 1047 18.80 1.12 5.34
CA ALA A 1047 19.12 0.45 4.10
C ALA A 1047 19.64 -0.95 4.44
N GLU A 1048 19.08 -1.98 3.82
CA GLU A 1048 19.38 -3.37 4.08
C GLU A 1048 19.77 -4.08 2.78
N LEU A 1049 20.88 -4.80 2.81
CA LEU A 1049 21.30 -5.74 1.78
C LEU A 1049 21.08 -7.15 2.27
N ARG A 1050 20.48 -8.02 1.45
CA ARG A 1050 20.27 -9.43 1.79
C ARG A 1050 20.78 -10.31 0.67
N HIS A 1051 21.69 -11.22 0.98
CA HIS A 1051 22.15 -12.22 0.01
C HIS A 1051 21.03 -13.23 -0.25
N GLN A 1052 20.87 -13.64 -1.52
CA GLN A 1052 19.89 -14.68 -1.87
C GLN A 1052 20.44 -16.09 -1.59
N THR A 1053 21.76 -16.26 -1.69
CA THR A 1053 22.46 -17.52 -1.45
C THR A 1053 23.79 -17.24 -0.76
N PRO A 1054 24.30 -18.17 0.04
CA PRO A 1054 25.68 -18.11 0.50
C PRO A 1054 26.66 -18.15 -0.67
N SER A 1055 27.88 -17.70 -0.43
CA SER A 1055 28.97 -17.74 -1.42
C SER A 1055 29.48 -19.17 -1.57
N PHE A 1056 29.62 -19.87 -0.45
CA PHE A 1056 29.84 -21.31 -0.36
C PHE A 1056 29.38 -21.77 1.03
N SER A 1057 29.17 -23.07 1.18
CA SER A 1057 28.98 -23.72 2.48
C SER A 1057 30.18 -24.63 2.72
N ASP A 1058 30.71 -24.67 3.94
CA ASP A 1058 31.83 -25.54 4.29
C ASP A 1058 31.37 -26.98 4.64
N SER A 1059 32.32 -27.83 5.04
CA SER A 1059 32.06 -29.24 5.39
C SER A 1059 31.15 -29.40 6.60
N ASP A 1060 31.08 -28.40 7.47
CA ASP A 1060 30.27 -28.41 8.69
C ASP A 1060 28.87 -27.83 8.42
N GLY A 1061 28.61 -27.43 7.17
CA GLY A 1061 27.34 -26.86 6.73
C GLY A 1061 27.19 -25.36 7.04
N LEU A 1062 28.26 -24.69 7.48
CA LEU A 1062 28.23 -23.26 7.79
C LEU A 1062 28.27 -22.46 6.48
N ASN A 1063 27.39 -21.47 6.41
CA ASN A 1063 27.20 -20.62 5.24
C ASN A 1063 28.14 -19.40 5.30
N HIS A 1064 29.00 -19.25 4.29
CA HIS A 1064 29.93 -18.12 4.19
C HIS A 1064 29.42 -17.11 3.18
N TYR A 1065 29.29 -15.84 3.56
CA TYR A 1065 28.83 -14.76 2.70
C TYR A 1065 29.98 -13.82 2.30
N HIS A 1066 29.85 -13.17 1.15
CA HIS A 1066 30.82 -12.16 0.74
C HIS A 1066 30.76 -10.99 1.72
N GLN A 1067 31.93 -10.48 2.12
CA GLN A 1067 32.01 -9.24 2.87
C GLN A 1067 31.46 -8.08 2.02
N THR A 1068 30.32 -7.54 2.43
CA THR A 1068 29.52 -6.56 1.67
C THR A 1068 29.21 -5.32 2.48
N GLY A 1069 29.08 -4.19 1.80
CA GLY A 1069 28.73 -2.92 2.40
C GLY A 1069 27.80 -2.10 1.51
N LEU A 1070 27.20 -1.08 2.11
CA LEU A 1070 26.34 -0.11 1.42
C LEU A 1070 26.97 1.26 1.45
N VAL A 1071 27.01 1.95 0.32
CA VAL A 1071 27.47 3.33 0.23
C VAL A 1071 26.32 4.25 -0.17
N LEU A 1072 26.25 5.42 0.46
CA LEU A 1072 25.36 6.50 0.08
C LEU A 1072 26.18 7.66 -0.50
N MET A 1073 25.91 8.02 -1.75
CA MET A 1073 26.56 9.12 -2.45
C MET A 1073 25.56 10.16 -2.92
N GLN A 1074 26.07 11.34 -3.26
CA GLN A 1074 25.31 12.42 -3.88
C GLN A 1074 26.10 13.01 -5.02
N SER A 1075 25.42 13.48 -6.06
CA SER A 1075 26.07 14.30 -7.08
C SER A 1075 26.69 15.56 -6.46
N VAL A 1076 27.85 15.96 -6.96
CA VAL A 1076 28.51 17.21 -6.54
C VAL A 1076 27.65 18.42 -6.94
N HIS A 1077 26.97 18.33 -8.09
CA HIS A 1077 26.04 19.34 -8.56
C HIS A 1077 24.59 18.85 -8.47
N ALA A 1078 23.75 19.56 -7.71
CA ALA A 1078 22.37 19.16 -7.45
C ALA A 1078 21.49 19.06 -8.71
N LYS A 1079 21.87 19.74 -9.81
CA LYS A 1079 21.18 19.71 -11.11
C LYS A 1079 21.80 18.73 -12.11
N MET A 1080 22.80 17.95 -11.73
CA MET A 1080 23.43 16.98 -12.61
C MET A 1080 22.45 15.86 -12.96
N ALA A 1081 22.38 15.49 -14.24
CA ALA A 1081 21.58 14.36 -14.67
C ALA A 1081 22.07 13.05 -14.02
N PRO A 1082 21.16 12.13 -13.65
CA PRO A 1082 21.57 10.84 -13.10
C PRO A 1082 22.49 10.09 -14.06
N THR A 1083 23.66 9.66 -13.58
CA THR A 1083 24.66 8.94 -14.38
C THR A 1083 25.22 7.73 -13.65
N PRO A 1084 25.58 6.64 -14.36
CA PRO A 1084 26.36 5.54 -13.79
C PRO A 1084 27.85 5.89 -13.67
N LEU A 1085 28.33 7.01 -14.23
CA LEU A 1085 29.75 7.41 -14.22
C LEU A 1085 30.13 8.07 -12.89
N ILE A 1086 30.33 7.23 -11.88
CA ILE A 1086 30.68 7.65 -10.52
C ILE A 1086 32.19 7.83 -10.43
N THR A 1087 32.62 9.08 -10.28
CA THR A 1087 34.02 9.47 -10.05
C THR A 1087 34.07 10.56 -8.98
N SER A 1088 35.28 10.90 -8.51
CA SER A 1088 35.47 11.97 -7.52
C SER A 1088 35.05 13.36 -8.02
N SER A 1089 35.01 13.60 -9.33
CA SER A 1089 34.53 14.86 -9.92
C SER A 1089 33.00 14.94 -10.00
N THR A 1090 32.30 13.80 -10.01
CA THR A 1090 30.85 13.76 -10.22
C THR A 1090 30.06 13.52 -8.94
N HIS A 1091 30.58 12.70 -8.02
CA HIS A 1091 29.88 12.31 -6.80
C HIS A 1091 30.75 12.45 -5.55
N ARG A 1092 30.10 12.75 -4.43
CA ARG A 1092 30.69 12.76 -3.09
C ARG A 1092 30.05 11.70 -2.21
N PHE A 1093 30.82 11.11 -1.31
CA PHE A 1093 30.28 10.24 -0.27
C PHE A 1093 29.50 11.07 0.74
N ILE A 1094 28.25 10.66 1.03
CA ILE A 1094 27.53 11.10 2.23
C ILE A 1094 27.92 10.18 3.38
N GLN A 1095 27.85 8.88 3.13
CA GLN A 1095 28.12 7.86 4.14
C GLN A 1095 28.68 6.59 3.49
N LYS A 1096 29.63 5.95 4.17
CA LYS A 1096 30.10 4.60 3.86
C LYS A 1096 29.66 3.70 5.00
N GLY A 1097 28.86 2.67 4.72
CA GLY A 1097 28.44 1.71 5.73
C GLY A 1097 29.57 0.73 6.09
N MET A 1098 29.47 0.16 7.28
CA MET A 1098 30.30 -0.94 7.73
C MET A 1098 30.11 -2.15 6.81
N MET A 1099 31.19 -2.91 6.61
CA MET A 1099 31.16 -4.12 5.79
C MET A 1099 31.07 -5.36 6.67
N LEU A 1100 30.13 -6.25 6.36
CA LEU A 1100 29.89 -7.50 7.09
C LEU A 1100 29.83 -8.67 6.10
N ASP A 1101 30.29 -9.83 6.56
CA ASP A 1101 30.23 -11.14 5.91
C ASP A 1101 29.03 -11.96 6.39
N ALA A 1102 27.90 -11.28 6.60
CA ALA A 1102 26.65 -11.85 7.08
C ALA A 1102 25.62 -12.04 5.96
N ARG A 1103 24.58 -12.85 6.24
CA ARG A 1103 23.43 -13.07 5.36
C ARG A 1103 22.71 -11.76 5.00
N GLU A 1104 22.62 -10.84 5.97
CA GLU A 1104 22.09 -9.49 5.79
C GLU A 1104 23.00 -8.42 6.39
N VAL A 1105 23.06 -7.27 5.71
CA VAL A 1105 23.79 -6.09 6.16
C VAL A 1105 22.83 -4.91 6.22
N CYS A 1106 22.52 -4.45 7.44
CA CYS A 1106 21.70 -3.26 7.67
C CYS A 1106 22.58 -2.06 8.02
N SER A 1107 22.25 -0.90 7.47
CA SER A 1107 22.91 0.37 7.75
C SER A 1107 21.89 1.50 7.90
N GLN A 1108 22.06 2.29 8.95
CA GLN A 1108 21.26 3.51 9.15
C GLN A 1108 21.85 4.65 8.32
N MET A 1109 21.04 5.31 7.50
CA MET A 1109 21.51 6.36 6.58
C MET A 1109 20.66 7.62 6.65
N ASP A 1110 21.31 8.79 6.64
CA ASP A 1110 20.64 10.09 6.69
C ASP A 1110 20.59 10.73 5.29
N LEU A 1111 19.38 10.80 4.71
CA LEU A 1111 19.12 11.42 3.42
C LEU A 1111 18.91 12.94 3.58
N PRO A 1112 19.66 13.79 2.87
CA PRO A 1112 19.42 15.24 2.87
C PRO A 1112 18.01 15.59 2.32
N PRO A 1113 17.47 16.78 2.66
CA PRO A 1113 16.15 17.21 2.20
C PRO A 1113 16.12 17.50 0.69
N SER A 1114 15.07 17.05 -0.01
CA SER A 1114 14.83 17.38 -1.42
C SER A 1114 15.98 17.01 -2.35
N THR A 1115 16.61 15.85 -2.09
CA THR A 1115 17.76 15.36 -2.87
C THR A 1115 17.55 13.94 -3.37
N THR A 1116 18.16 13.64 -4.52
CA THR A 1116 18.36 12.28 -5.01
C THR A 1116 19.76 11.80 -4.62
N CYS A 1117 19.83 10.69 -3.92
CA CYS A 1117 21.07 10.04 -3.50
C CYS A 1117 21.26 8.71 -4.23
N TYR A 1118 22.50 8.23 -4.23
CA TYR A 1118 22.94 7.01 -4.87
C TYR A 1118 23.27 5.99 -3.80
N LEU A 1119 22.47 4.93 -3.72
CA LEU A 1119 22.68 3.79 -2.83
C LEU A 1119 23.34 2.67 -3.64
N ILE A 1120 24.56 2.28 -3.24
CA ILE A 1120 25.39 1.36 -4.00
C ILE A 1120 25.82 0.20 -3.09
N PRO A 1121 25.27 -1.01 -3.30
CA PRO A 1121 25.77 -2.23 -2.70
C PRO A 1121 27.05 -2.69 -3.40
N TYR A 1122 28.07 -3.06 -2.61
CA TYR A 1122 29.34 -3.53 -3.14
C TYR A 1122 29.98 -4.62 -2.27
N THR A 1123 30.82 -5.43 -2.91
CA THR A 1123 31.67 -6.44 -2.27
C THR A 1123 33.05 -5.87 -1.97
N MET A 1124 33.75 -6.43 -0.97
CA MET A 1124 35.10 -5.99 -0.61
C MET A 1124 36.09 -6.12 -1.78
N LYS A 1125 36.01 -7.21 -2.53
CA LYS A 1125 36.85 -7.51 -3.70
C LYS A 1125 36.01 -7.45 -4.99
N ARG A 1126 36.65 -7.09 -6.10
CA ARG A 1126 36.06 -7.23 -7.45
C ARG A 1126 35.95 -8.71 -7.84
N GLY A 1127 35.03 -9.03 -8.75
CA GLY A 1127 34.82 -10.41 -9.23
C GLY A 1127 34.11 -11.35 -8.26
N CYS A 1128 33.62 -10.86 -7.11
CA CYS A 1128 32.71 -11.61 -6.25
C CYS A 1128 31.32 -11.67 -6.91
N HIS A 1129 30.84 -12.87 -7.22
CA HIS A 1129 29.55 -13.08 -7.85
C HIS A 1129 28.48 -13.47 -6.81
N GLY A 1130 27.25 -12.99 -6.99
CA GLY A 1130 26.14 -13.31 -6.09
C GLY A 1130 24.90 -12.45 -6.35
N LYS A 1131 23.73 -13.01 -6.04
CA LYS A 1131 22.44 -12.30 -6.12
C LYS A 1131 22.04 -11.76 -4.76
N PHE A 1132 21.42 -10.59 -4.74
CA PHE A 1132 21.00 -9.94 -3.52
C PHE A 1132 19.70 -9.16 -3.69
N ASN A 1133 19.05 -8.82 -2.58
CA ASN A 1133 17.95 -7.89 -2.51
C ASN A 1133 18.39 -6.67 -1.71
N ILE A 1134 18.19 -5.47 -2.26
CA ILE A 1134 18.36 -4.22 -1.52
C ILE A 1134 16.99 -3.73 -1.05
N SER A 1135 16.92 -3.24 0.18
CA SER A 1135 15.68 -2.70 0.75
C SER A 1135 15.92 -1.41 1.51
N VAL A 1136 14.95 -0.51 1.44
CA VAL A 1136 14.92 0.73 2.21
C VAL A 1136 13.67 0.75 3.06
N TYR A 1137 13.83 0.99 4.36
CA TYR A 1137 12.74 1.19 5.31
C TYR A 1137 12.66 2.69 5.61
N PRO A 1138 11.66 3.40 5.05
CA PRO A 1138 11.56 4.84 5.15
C PRO A 1138 10.88 5.32 6.44
N GLY A 1139 10.38 4.40 7.28
CA GLY A 1139 9.50 4.74 8.40
C GLY A 1139 8.26 5.47 7.89
N MET A 1140 8.01 6.66 8.44
CA MET A 1140 6.88 7.52 8.04
C MET A 1140 7.23 8.53 6.92
N ALA A 1141 8.44 8.47 6.36
CA ALA A 1141 8.92 9.45 5.41
C ALA A 1141 8.59 9.10 3.95
N LYS A 1142 8.46 10.13 3.10
CA LYS A 1142 8.25 9.96 1.65
C LYS A 1142 9.57 9.77 0.92
N VAL A 1143 10.03 8.52 0.86
CA VAL A 1143 11.25 8.12 0.17
C VAL A 1143 10.90 7.19 -0.99
N THR A 1144 11.66 7.26 -2.09
CA THR A 1144 11.57 6.30 -3.21
C THR A 1144 12.85 5.50 -3.32
N LEU A 1145 12.76 4.30 -3.89
CA LEU A 1145 13.90 3.45 -4.26
C LEU A 1145 13.72 3.02 -5.72
N THR A 1146 14.69 3.32 -6.58
CA THR A 1146 14.60 2.98 -8.01
C THR A 1146 15.95 2.53 -8.57
N PRO A 1147 16.08 1.35 -9.20
CA PRO A 1147 17.33 0.93 -9.81
C PRO A 1147 17.70 1.85 -11.00
N LEU A 1148 18.92 2.39 -11.01
CA LEU A 1148 19.42 3.30 -12.06
C LEU A 1148 19.59 2.58 -13.40
N ARG A 1149 19.99 1.30 -13.37
CA ARG A 1149 20.36 0.50 -14.55
C ARG A 1149 21.45 1.25 -15.35
N TYR A 1150 21.20 1.56 -16.62
CA TYR A 1150 22.12 2.33 -17.49
C TYR A 1150 21.73 3.81 -17.63
N ALA A 1151 20.84 4.33 -16.78
CA ALA A 1151 20.36 5.72 -16.82
C ALA A 1151 19.77 6.17 -18.18
N GLY A 1152 19.24 5.24 -18.98
CA GLY A 1152 18.73 5.54 -20.33
C GLY A 1152 19.80 5.74 -21.40
N LEU A 1153 21.09 5.55 -21.07
CA LEU A 1153 22.21 5.71 -22.00
C LEU A 1153 22.34 4.52 -22.96
N LYS A 1154 23.01 4.75 -24.10
CA LYS A 1154 23.49 3.68 -25.00
C LYS A 1154 24.37 2.69 -24.23
N ARG A 1155 24.30 1.40 -24.58
CA ARG A 1155 25.14 0.36 -23.95
C ARG A 1155 26.61 0.52 -24.30
N GLU A 1156 26.89 0.83 -25.56
CA GLU A 1156 28.23 1.05 -26.08
C GLU A 1156 28.52 2.56 -26.15
N PRO A 1157 29.63 3.04 -25.54
CA PRO A 1157 30.06 4.41 -25.72
C PRO A 1157 30.70 4.63 -27.09
N LEU A 1158 30.66 5.87 -27.54
CA LEU A 1158 31.61 6.34 -28.55
C LEU A 1158 32.99 6.48 -27.88
N MET A 1159 33.98 5.72 -28.34
CA MET A 1159 35.30 5.64 -27.70
C MET A 1159 36.45 5.96 -28.63
N THR A 1160 37.50 6.60 -28.12
CA THR A 1160 38.75 6.85 -28.85
C THR A 1160 39.95 6.91 -27.91
N ASN A 1161 41.12 6.51 -28.41
CA ASN A 1161 42.38 6.63 -27.69
C ASN A 1161 42.98 8.02 -27.93
N VAL A 1162 43.41 8.68 -26.87
CA VAL A 1162 43.95 10.04 -26.91
C VAL A 1162 45.28 10.05 -26.17
N VAL A 1163 46.31 10.65 -26.78
CA VAL A 1163 47.59 10.90 -26.12
C VAL A 1163 47.64 12.37 -25.74
N ILE A 1164 47.81 12.66 -24.45
CA ILE A 1164 47.89 14.03 -23.93
C ILE A 1164 49.37 14.36 -23.68
N PRO A 1165 49.96 15.36 -24.37
CA PRO A 1165 51.33 15.79 -24.08
C PRO A 1165 51.38 16.43 -22.68
N CYS A 1166 52.34 15.98 -21.88
CA CYS A 1166 52.55 16.46 -20.51
C CYS A 1166 53.17 17.87 -20.53
N GLY A 1167 52.65 18.80 -19.72
CA GLY A 1167 53.21 20.15 -19.59
C GLY A 1167 52.93 21.09 -20.77
N ASN A 1168 52.12 20.67 -21.73
CA ASN A 1168 51.62 21.55 -22.80
C ASN A 1168 50.27 22.15 -22.40
N ASP A 1169 50.25 23.48 -22.22
CA ASP A 1169 49.04 24.23 -21.93
C ASP A 1169 48.03 24.20 -23.08
N GLU A 1170 48.36 23.84 -24.32
CA GLU A 1170 47.33 23.73 -25.37
C GLU A 1170 46.43 22.49 -25.17
N GLY A 1171 46.98 21.41 -24.60
CA GLY A 1171 46.32 20.12 -24.42
C GLY A 1171 45.97 19.42 -25.73
N THR A 1172 45.23 18.31 -25.64
CA THR A 1172 44.72 17.56 -26.79
C THR A 1172 43.24 17.88 -27.01
N ARG A 1173 42.87 18.18 -28.26
CA ARG A 1173 41.50 18.50 -28.69
C ARG A 1173 40.85 17.32 -29.42
N VAL A 1174 39.62 16.98 -29.05
CA VAL A 1174 38.77 16.00 -29.75
C VAL A 1174 37.39 16.61 -29.98
N ASP A 1175 36.92 16.58 -31.22
CA ASP A 1175 35.63 17.13 -31.60
C ASP A 1175 34.62 16.02 -31.92
N PHE A 1176 33.37 16.23 -31.55
CA PHE A 1176 32.26 15.32 -31.83
C PHE A 1176 31.01 16.09 -32.23
N LEU A 1177 30.12 15.42 -32.97
CA LEU A 1177 28.87 15.98 -33.47
C LEU A 1177 27.68 15.33 -32.76
N LEU A 1178 26.70 16.13 -32.36
CA LEU A 1178 25.41 15.67 -31.84
C LEU A 1178 24.29 16.02 -32.81
N ASN A 1179 23.37 15.09 -33.05
CA ASN A 1179 22.21 15.31 -33.91
C ASN A 1179 21.03 16.01 -33.20
N ASP A 1180 20.94 15.91 -31.86
CA ASP A 1180 19.86 16.49 -31.06
C ASP A 1180 20.33 16.95 -29.66
N PRO A 1181 19.63 17.91 -29.02
CA PRO A 1181 19.90 18.35 -27.65
C PRO A 1181 19.74 17.20 -26.63
N CYS A 1182 20.80 16.90 -25.87
CA CYS A 1182 20.79 15.79 -24.91
C CYS A 1182 21.75 16.03 -23.72
N ASP A 1183 21.66 15.16 -22.71
CA ASP A 1183 22.69 15.08 -21.66
C ASP A 1183 23.83 14.20 -22.16
N VAL A 1184 25.05 14.71 -22.07
CA VAL A 1184 26.27 14.06 -22.56
C VAL A 1184 27.12 13.64 -21.36
N HIS A 1185 27.53 12.38 -21.36
CA HIS A 1185 28.28 11.76 -20.28
C HIS A 1185 29.67 11.37 -20.78
N VAL A 1186 30.70 12.09 -20.32
CA VAL A 1186 32.09 11.89 -20.77
C VAL A 1186 32.90 11.24 -19.65
N LEU A 1187 33.71 10.24 -19.98
CA LEU A 1187 34.70 9.61 -19.10
C LEU A 1187 36.07 9.65 -19.77
N LEU A 1188 37.08 10.13 -19.05
CA LEU A 1188 38.48 10.08 -19.44
C LEU A 1188 39.22 9.13 -18.48
N ARG A 1189 39.86 8.09 -19.01
CA ARG A 1189 40.60 7.09 -18.23
C ARG A 1189 42.08 7.08 -18.61
N GLN A 1190 42.97 7.26 -17.65
CA GLN A 1190 44.42 7.13 -17.87
C GLN A 1190 44.82 5.65 -17.97
N ILE A 1191 45.48 5.25 -19.05
CA ILE A 1191 45.78 3.84 -19.37
C ILE A 1191 47.08 3.37 -18.70
N GLN A 1192 48.03 4.27 -18.49
CA GLN A 1192 49.39 3.95 -18.03
C GLN A 1192 49.44 3.41 -16.60
N ILE A 1193 49.93 2.18 -16.41
CA ILE A 1193 50.15 1.56 -15.09
C ILE A 1193 51.67 1.38 -14.91
N SER A 1194 52.26 2.15 -14.01
CA SER A 1194 53.70 2.09 -13.70
C SER A 1194 54.07 1.00 -12.70
N ASP A 1195 53.25 0.80 -11.66
CA ASP A 1195 53.41 -0.25 -10.66
C ASP A 1195 52.21 -1.21 -10.69
N PRO A 1196 52.34 -2.40 -11.30
CA PRO A 1196 51.29 -3.42 -11.31
C PRO A 1196 50.88 -3.90 -9.91
N VAL A 1197 51.76 -3.78 -8.90
CA VAL A 1197 51.46 -4.20 -7.53
C VAL A 1197 50.47 -3.25 -6.88
N SER A 1198 50.61 -1.93 -7.10
CA SER A 1198 49.67 -0.91 -6.61
C SER A 1198 48.22 -1.20 -7.00
N VAL A 1199 48.02 -1.67 -8.24
CA VAL A 1199 46.69 -1.96 -8.85
C VAL A 1199 45.96 -3.12 -8.17
N LYS A 1200 46.67 -4.04 -7.50
CA LYS A 1200 46.02 -5.16 -6.79
C LYS A 1200 45.17 -4.70 -5.61
N ASN A 1201 45.58 -3.63 -4.94
CA ASN A 1201 44.91 -3.11 -3.73
C ASN A 1201 44.00 -1.91 -4.00
N GLY A 1202 44.06 -1.33 -5.20
CA GLY A 1202 43.22 -0.24 -5.69
C GLY A 1202 43.82 0.42 -6.92
N ASP A 1203 42.99 0.97 -7.82
CA ASP A 1203 43.45 1.58 -9.09
C ASP A 1203 42.88 2.99 -9.31
N ILE A 1204 42.30 3.60 -8.28
CA ILE A 1204 41.62 4.91 -8.38
C ILE A 1204 42.57 6.09 -8.61
N VAL A 1205 43.86 5.95 -8.27
CA VAL A 1205 44.88 7.00 -8.45
C VAL A 1205 45.76 6.67 -9.67
N ALA A 1206 46.02 7.69 -10.47
CA ALA A 1206 46.99 7.68 -11.56
C ALA A 1206 48.19 8.57 -11.23
N GLU A 1207 49.23 8.49 -12.06
CA GLU A 1207 50.48 9.23 -11.84
C GLU A 1207 50.39 10.69 -12.28
N GLU A 1208 49.58 10.96 -13.30
CA GLU A 1208 49.48 12.27 -13.91
C GLU A 1208 48.21 13.00 -13.47
N GLU A 1209 48.29 14.33 -13.36
CA GLU A 1209 47.15 15.20 -13.09
C GLU A 1209 46.53 15.66 -14.42
N VAL A 1210 45.32 15.20 -14.72
CA VAL A 1210 44.61 15.56 -15.96
C VAL A 1210 43.42 16.49 -15.67
N MET A 1211 43.01 17.28 -16.65
CA MET A 1211 41.80 18.13 -16.61
C MET A 1211 41.03 17.99 -17.92
N LEU A 1212 39.70 18.02 -17.84
CA LEU A 1212 38.78 17.99 -18.99
C LEU A 1212 37.94 19.28 -19.07
N GLN A 1213 37.77 19.81 -20.27
CA GLN A 1213 36.92 20.96 -20.59
C GLN A 1213 36.11 20.70 -21.86
N VAL A 1214 34.87 21.20 -21.90
CA VAL A 1214 33.97 21.11 -23.06
C VAL A 1214 33.68 22.52 -23.59
N TYR A 1215 33.75 22.69 -24.90
CA TYR A 1215 33.36 23.89 -25.61
C TYR A 1215 32.26 23.59 -26.62
N ASN A 1216 31.35 24.53 -26.84
CA ASN A 1216 30.39 24.47 -27.94
C ASN A 1216 31.01 24.98 -29.26
N GLU A 1217 30.23 24.97 -30.34
CA GLU A 1217 30.64 25.44 -31.68
C GLU A 1217 31.13 26.90 -31.70
N TYR A 1218 30.68 27.73 -30.77
CA TYR A 1218 31.07 29.14 -30.63
C TYR A 1218 32.32 29.35 -29.76
N GLY A 1219 32.94 28.27 -29.26
CA GLY A 1219 34.09 28.35 -28.37
C GLY A 1219 33.77 28.80 -26.94
N ILE A 1220 32.51 28.67 -26.51
CA ILE A 1220 32.07 28.94 -25.14
C ILE A 1220 32.27 27.67 -24.31
N ASN A 1221 32.95 27.79 -23.17
CA ASN A 1221 33.13 26.67 -22.24
C ASN A 1221 31.80 26.35 -21.54
N LEU A 1222 31.33 25.11 -21.70
CA LEU A 1222 30.07 24.63 -21.12
C LEU A 1222 30.28 23.96 -19.75
N ALA A 1223 31.37 23.20 -19.60
CA ALA A 1223 31.63 22.40 -18.43
C ALA A 1223 33.13 22.08 -18.29
N THR A 1224 33.58 21.90 -17.04
CA THR A 1224 34.97 21.54 -16.72
C THR A 1224 35.05 20.69 -15.47
N THR A 1225 36.09 19.84 -15.37
CA THR A 1225 36.46 19.15 -14.12
C THR A 1225 37.18 20.06 -13.10
N ALA A 1226 37.25 21.37 -13.39
CA ALA A 1226 37.78 22.47 -12.56
C ALA A 1226 39.31 22.49 -12.37
N ASN A 1227 39.87 21.56 -11.61
CA ASN A 1227 41.31 21.50 -11.30
C ASN A 1227 41.92 20.21 -11.86
N PRO A 1228 43.20 20.21 -12.27
CA PRO A 1228 43.88 18.97 -12.63
C PRO A 1228 43.86 18.00 -11.45
N SER A 1229 43.56 16.74 -11.72
CA SER A 1229 43.42 15.71 -10.70
C SER A 1229 44.12 14.42 -11.12
N SER A 1230 44.80 13.79 -10.16
CA SER A 1230 45.42 12.48 -10.29
C SER A 1230 44.43 11.32 -10.21
N ALA A 1231 43.13 11.57 -10.31
CA ALA A 1231 42.13 10.51 -10.44
C ALA A 1231 42.33 9.74 -11.76
N ARG A 1232 42.38 8.40 -11.67
CA ARG A 1232 42.54 7.48 -12.79
C ARG A 1232 41.43 7.65 -13.84
N GLU A 1233 40.20 7.82 -13.37
CA GLU A 1233 39.03 8.11 -14.19
C GLU A 1233 38.46 9.48 -13.78
N GLN A 1234 38.22 10.36 -14.75
CA GLN A 1234 37.49 11.62 -14.56
C GLN A 1234 36.24 11.62 -15.41
N ALA A 1235 35.09 11.92 -14.81
CA ALA A 1235 33.85 12.08 -15.55
C ALA A 1235 33.37 13.53 -15.57
N LEU A 1236 32.72 13.91 -16.67
CA LEU A 1236 32.10 15.21 -16.87
C LEU A 1236 30.72 15.01 -17.53
N ILE A 1237 29.67 15.47 -16.85
CA ILE A 1237 28.28 15.35 -17.30
C ILE A 1237 27.75 16.76 -17.51
N PHE A 1238 27.27 17.05 -18.71
CA PHE A 1238 26.73 18.35 -19.06
C PHE A 1238 25.56 18.21 -20.03
N ARG A 1239 24.70 19.22 -20.06
CA ARG A 1239 23.58 19.28 -21.01
C ARG A 1239 24.02 20.04 -22.26
N ALA A 1240 23.95 19.39 -23.42
CA ALA A 1240 24.10 19.99 -24.73
C ALA A 1240 22.76 20.65 -25.14
N PRO A 1241 22.67 21.99 -25.16
CA PRO A 1241 21.38 22.68 -25.37
C PRO A 1241 20.91 22.67 -26.83
N GLN A 1242 21.82 22.40 -27.77
CA GLN A 1242 21.59 22.45 -29.22
C GLN A 1242 22.29 21.27 -29.89
N LEU A 1243 21.78 20.83 -31.04
CA LEU A 1243 22.54 19.98 -31.94
C LEU A 1243 23.75 20.74 -32.49
N GLY A 1244 24.78 20.02 -32.96
CA GLY A 1244 25.95 20.64 -33.55
C GLY A 1244 27.27 20.15 -32.96
N ARG A 1245 28.32 20.94 -33.21
CA ARG A 1245 29.72 20.57 -32.92
C ARG A 1245 30.10 20.92 -31.49
N TYR A 1246 30.72 19.97 -30.81
CA TYR A 1246 31.30 20.15 -29.48
C TYR A 1246 32.77 19.74 -29.48
N SER A 1247 33.57 20.43 -28.67
CA SER A 1247 35.01 20.23 -28.58
C SER A 1247 35.44 19.93 -27.15
N LEU A 1248 36.09 18.78 -26.95
CA LEU A 1248 36.73 18.39 -25.70
C LEU A 1248 38.20 18.79 -25.73
N ARG A 1249 38.63 19.50 -24.69
CA ARG A 1249 40.03 19.82 -24.45
C ARG A 1249 40.51 19.11 -23.20
N MET A 1250 41.58 18.32 -23.34
CA MET A 1250 42.20 17.54 -22.28
C MET A 1250 43.62 18.05 -22.03
N VAL A 1251 43.95 18.41 -20.79
CA VAL A 1251 45.27 18.95 -20.42
C VAL A 1251 45.88 18.07 -19.34
N CYS A 1252 47.19 17.85 -19.41
CA CYS A 1252 47.96 17.08 -18.44
C CYS A 1252 49.03 17.98 -17.79
N SER A 1253 48.86 18.31 -16.52
CA SER A 1253 49.84 19.07 -15.73
C SER A 1253 50.77 18.09 -15.02
N SER A 1254 51.84 17.70 -15.69
CA SER A 1254 52.72 16.64 -15.17
C SER A 1254 53.60 17.10 -14.00
N LYS A 1255 53.85 16.17 -13.07
CA LYS A 1255 54.93 16.22 -12.05
C LYS A 1255 55.88 15.02 -12.18
N SER A 1256 55.74 14.20 -13.22
CA SER A 1256 56.42 12.90 -13.41
C SER A 1256 57.35 12.90 -14.64
N LYS A 1257 58.15 11.84 -14.82
CA LYS A 1257 59.14 11.70 -15.91
C LYS A 1257 58.56 11.35 -17.29
N SER A 1258 57.23 11.20 -17.43
CA SER A 1258 56.59 10.80 -18.69
C SER A 1258 56.24 12.01 -19.56
N ASP A 1259 56.76 12.05 -20.80
CA ASP A 1259 56.46 13.13 -21.76
C ASP A 1259 55.00 13.11 -22.26
N THR A 1260 54.32 11.97 -22.14
CA THR A 1260 52.94 11.81 -22.63
C THR A 1260 52.08 10.99 -21.66
N CYS A 1261 50.79 11.30 -21.62
CA CYS A 1261 49.77 10.61 -20.82
C CYS A 1261 48.74 9.94 -21.77
N PRO A 1262 48.84 8.61 -22.01
CA PRO A 1262 47.86 7.90 -22.82
C PRO A 1262 46.55 7.71 -22.06
N CYS A 1263 45.45 8.16 -22.67
CA CYS A 1263 44.11 8.13 -22.12
C CYS A 1263 43.11 7.46 -23.09
N LEU A 1264 42.07 6.85 -22.53
CA LEU A 1264 40.88 6.40 -23.25
C LEU A 1264 39.74 7.37 -22.96
N LEU A 1265 39.19 7.97 -24.01
CA LEU A 1265 38.03 8.85 -23.95
C LEU A 1265 36.77 8.06 -24.34
N LEU A 1266 35.73 8.11 -23.50
CA LEU A 1266 34.46 7.46 -23.74
C LEU A 1266 33.30 8.46 -23.57
N ILE A 1267 32.36 8.46 -24.51
CA ILE A 1267 31.20 9.35 -24.51
C ILE A 1267 29.91 8.51 -24.62
N TRP A 1268 28.99 8.72 -23.67
CA TRP A 1268 27.64 8.15 -23.69
C TRP A 1268 26.59 9.25 -23.87
N VAL A 1269 25.57 8.92 -24.65
CA VAL A 1269 24.36 9.72 -24.89
C VAL A 1269 23.12 8.81 -24.77
N ALA A 1270 21.92 9.40 -24.80
CA ALA A 1270 20.67 8.66 -24.82
C ALA A 1270 20.57 7.74 -26.05
N LYS A 1271 19.74 6.68 -25.97
CA LYS A 1271 19.65 5.65 -27.00
C LYS A 1271 19.23 6.17 -28.37
N GLU A 1272 18.46 7.24 -28.39
CA GLU A 1272 17.85 7.84 -29.57
C GLU A 1272 18.78 8.85 -30.28
N ILE A 1273 19.91 9.22 -29.65
CA ILE A 1273 20.81 10.29 -30.13
C ILE A 1273 21.96 9.69 -30.92
N GLU A 1274 22.22 10.20 -32.12
CA GLU A 1274 23.41 9.85 -32.92
C GLU A 1274 24.59 10.75 -32.54
N ILE A 1275 25.77 10.15 -32.45
CA ILE A 1275 27.00 10.81 -32.05
C ILE A 1275 28.18 10.20 -32.80
N ASP A 1276 29.04 11.04 -33.36
CA ASP A 1276 30.27 10.62 -34.06
C ASP A 1276 31.43 11.59 -33.77
N PHE A 1277 32.65 11.05 -33.79
CA PHE A 1277 33.86 11.87 -33.77
C PHE A 1277 34.06 12.52 -35.14
N ILE A 1278 34.43 13.80 -35.14
CA ILE A 1278 34.72 14.55 -36.36
C ILE A 1278 36.15 15.10 -36.34
N PRO A 1279 36.82 15.18 -37.50
CA PRO A 1279 38.15 15.76 -37.57
C PRO A 1279 38.13 17.24 -37.14
N VAL A 1280 39.21 17.65 -36.47
CA VAL A 1280 39.46 19.05 -36.11
C VAL A 1280 39.92 19.81 -37.38
N PRO A 1281 39.22 20.88 -37.83
CA PRO A 1281 39.61 21.65 -38.99
C PRO A 1281 41.03 22.18 -38.84
N PRO A 1282 41.83 22.13 -39.92
CA PRO A 1282 43.22 22.60 -39.89
C PRO A 1282 43.36 24.08 -39.49
N ASP A 1283 42.33 24.90 -39.73
CA ASP A 1283 42.32 26.35 -39.41
C ASP A 1283 41.67 26.68 -38.05
N SER A 1284 41.39 25.67 -37.21
CA SER A 1284 40.68 25.88 -35.96
C SER A 1284 41.57 26.55 -34.90
N LYS A 1285 41.11 27.68 -34.33
CA LYS A 1285 41.85 28.44 -33.30
C LYS A 1285 42.11 27.58 -32.04
N PRO A 1286 43.24 27.79 -31.33
CA PRO A 1286 43.51 27.14 -30.05
C PRO A 1286 42.41 27.44 -29.03
N LEU A 1287 41.86 26.40 -28.42
CA LEU A 1287 40.85 26.51 -27.36
C LEU A 1287 41.54 26.95 -26.07
N GLY A 1288 41.10 28.08 -25.49
CA GLY A 1288 41.70 28.66 -24.27
C GLY A 1288 42.44 29.98 -24.49
N LEU A 1289 42.77 30.34 -25.74
CA LEU A 1289 43.26 31.66 -26.13
C LEU A 1289 42.09 32.51 -26.66
N GLN A 1290 41.20 32.95 -25.76
CA GLN A 1290 40.37 34.10 -26.11
C GLN A 1290 41.30 35.33 -26.14
N ALA A 1291 41.54 35.83 -27.36
CA ALA A 1291 41.93 37.20 -27.57
C ALA A 1291 41.06 38.09 -26.69
N ARG A 1292 41.70 38.92 -25.85
CA ARG A 1292 41.05 40.09 -25.28
C ARG A 1292 40.36 40.78 -26.45
N PHE A 1293 39.03 40.70 -26.53
CA PHE A 1293 38.30 41.63 -27.37
C PHE A 1293 38.80 43.03 -26.96
N PRO A 1294 39.24 43.88 -27.91
CA PRO A 1294 39.58 45.25 -27.57
C PRO A 1294 38.35 45.85 -26.90
N MET A 1295 38.57 46.54 -25.78
CA MET A 1295 37.54 47.26 -25.06
C MET A 1295 36.76 48.12 -26.06
N ILE A 1296 35.56 47.67 -26.42
CA ILE A 1296 34.55 48.54 -27.00
C ILE A 1296 34.16 49.49 -25.87
N PRO A 1297 34.28 50.81 -26.03
CA PRO A 1297 33.82 51.76 -25.02
C PRO A 1297 32.32 51.57 -24.87
N ARG A 1298 31.87 51.10 -23.69
CA ARG A 1298 30.46 51.11 -23.33
C ARG A 1298 30.04 52.53 -23.01
N SER A 1299 29.55 53.22 -24.02
CA SER A 1299 28.74 54.43 -23.87
C SER A 1299 27.63 54.45 -24.93
N ALA A 1300 26.53 53.76 -24.64
CA ALA A 1300 25.14 54.07 -25.04
C ALA A 1300 24.17 53.14 -24.27
N PRO A 1301 22.93 53.57 -23.96
CA PRO A 1301 22.46 53.60 -22.57
C PRO A 1301 21.30 52.63 -22.22
N ASN A 1302 21.11 52.43 -20.91
CA ASN A 1302 19.85 52.14 -20.22
C ASN A 1302 18.79 51.26 -20.93
N ALA A 1303 18.78 49.96 -20.60
CA ALA A 1303 17.56 49.25 -20.23
C ALA A 1303 17.90 48.05 -19.33
N PHE A 1304 17.38 48.09 -18.10
CA PHE A 1304 17.28 47.03 -17.08
C PHE A 1304 18.55 46.52 -16.35
N ARG A 1305 19.04 47.39 -15.46
CA ARG A 1305 19.25 47.09 -14.01
C ARG A 1305 17.91 46.64 -13.39
N THR A 1306 17.74 45.76 -12.41
CA THR A 1306 18.47 45.29 -11.20
C THR A 1306 17.76 43.98 -10.79
N GLY A 1307 18.33 42.94 -10.19
CA GLY A 1307 19.46 42.79 -9.28
C GLY A 1307 19.02 41.82 -8.18
N SER A 1308 19.90 40.94 -7.68
CA SER A 1308 19.85 40.55 -6.27
C SER A 1308 21.05 39.70 -5.87
N ARG A 1309 21.77 40.15 -4.86
CA ARG A 1309 22.58 39.32 -3.98
C ARG A 1309 22.23 39.68 -2.52
N GLU A 1310 21.96 38.62 -1.77
CA GLU A 1310 22.24 38.39 -0.35
C GLU A 1310 21.34 38.99 0.77
N ARG A 1311 20.60 38.05 1.37
CA ARG A 1311 20.53 37.65 2.81
C ARG A 1311 20.24 38.72 3.89
N ALA A 1312 19.10 38.57 4.59
CA ALA A 1312 18.99 38.02 5.97
C ALA A 1312 17.58 38.23 6.61
N TYR A 1313 17.07 37.17 7.26
CA TYR A 1313 16.21 37.05 8.47
C TYR A 1313 15.46 38.30 9.04
N SER A 1314 14.24 38.30 9.60
CA SER A 1314 13.34 37.28 10.17
C SER A 1314 11.95 37.91 10.49
N ARG A 1315 10.96 37.03 10.78
CA ARG A 1315 9.69 37.19 11.54
C ARG A 1315 8.40 37.65 10.83
N ASP A 1316 7.59 36.61 10.58
CA ASP A 1316 6.27 36.33 11.18
C ASP A 1316 5.00 36.30 10.28
N ARG A 1317 4.44 35.07 10.28
CA ARG A 1317 3.04 34.62 10.19
C ARG A 1317 2.18 34.75 8.92
N SER A 1318 1.86 33.53 8.43
CA SER A 1318 0.56 33.01 7.97
C SER A 1318 0.04 33.51 6.60
N VAL A 1319 -0.62 32.75 5.73
CA VAL A 1319 -1.09 31.35 5.63
C VAL A 1319 -1.63 31.20 4.18
N ARG A 1320 -1.34 30.07 3.49
CA ARG A 1320 -2.09 29.44 2.35
C ARG A 1320 -2.21 30.25 1.02
N ARG A 1321 -2.25 29.68 -0.20
CA ARG A 1321 -2.59 28.35 -0.76
C ARG A 1321 -2.09 28.30 -2.24
N SER A 1322 -1.51 27.18 -2.71
CA SER A 1322 -1.97 26.30 -3.84
C SER A 1322 -1.75 26.89 -5.26
N ASP A 1323 -1.33 26.19 -6.32
CA ASP A 1323 -1.60 24.85 -6.89
C ASP A 1323 -0.32 24.35 -7.64
N SER A 1324 -0.08 23.13 -8.14
CA SER A 1324 -0.89 21.97 -8.53
C SER A 1324 0.10 20.83 -8.87
N LEU A 1325 -0.10 19.63 -8.34
CA LEU A 1325 0.05 18.34 -9.06
C LEU A 1325 -0.84 17.31 -8.34
N PRO A 1326 -1.67 16.53 -9.07
CA PRO A 1326 -2.73 15.70 -8.48
C PRO A 1326 -2.16 14.41 -7.84
N PRO A 1327 -2.93 13.77 -6.93
CA PRO A 1327 -2.47 12.57 -6.22
C PRO A 1327 -2.67 11.31 -7.07
N ILE A 1328 -1.62 10.50 -7.19
CA ILE A 1328 -1.73 9.10 -7.62
C ILE A 1328 -1.95 8.26 -6.36
N GLN A 1329 -3.16 7.75 -6.18
CA GLN A 1329 -3.50 6.67 -5.25
C GLN A 1329 -4.24 5.57 -6.01
N GLY A 1330 -3.76 4.33 -5.85
CA GLY A 1330 -4.59 3.13 -5.92
C GLY A 1330 -4.48 2.28 -7.18
N ALA A 1331 -3.52 1.35 -7.20
CA ALA A 1331 -3.65 0.09 -7.94
C ALA A 1331 -3.45 -1.08 -6.98
N VAL A 1332 -4.50 -1.38 -6.20
CA VAL A 1332 -4.74 -2.68 -5.57
C VAL A 1332 -6.09 -3.18 -6.11
N ARG A 1333 -6.01 -4.05 -7.11
CA ARG A 1333 -7.02 -5.05 -7.52
C ARG A 1333 -6.17 -6.20 -8.07
N GLY A 1334 -6.18 -7.41 -7.52
CA GLY A 1334 -7.39 -8.19 -7.27
C GLY A 1334 -7.83 -8.83 -8.59
N GLY A 1335 -6.99 -9.67 -9.18
CA GLY A 1335 -7.29 -10.45 -10.38
C GLY A 1335 -7.41 -11.93 -10.03
N ARG A 1336 -8.65 -12.43 -9.88
CA ARG A 1336 -8.98 -13.85 -9.99
C ARG A 1336 -9.38 -14.13 -11.43
N GLY A 1337 -8.76 -15.15 -12.03
CA GLY A 1337 -9.39 -16.05 -12.98
C GLY A 1337 -9.37 -15.67 -14.46
N SER A 1338 -8.28 -16.04 -15.14
CA SER A 1338 -8.39 -16.56 -16.51
C SER A 1338 -7.63 -17.89 -16.57
N GLN A 1339 -8.38 -18.97 -16.78
CA GLN A 1339 -7.88 -20.30 -17.09
C GLN A 1339 -6.98 -20.22 -18.33
N ALA A 1340 -5.71 -20.58 -18.17
CA ALA A 1340 -4.84 -20.98 -19.27
C ALA A 1340 -4.02 -22.17 -18.79
N SER A 1341 -4.41 -23.33 -19.29
CA SER A 1341 -3.73 -24.62 -19.23
C SER A 1341 -2.25 -24.49 -19.60
N PHE A 1342 -1.36 -24.71 -18.63
CA PHE A 1342 0.03 -25.08 -18.89
C PHE A 1342 0.35 -26.41 -18.19
N ILE A 1343 0.50 -27.41 -19.04
CA ILE A 1343 0.97 -28.77 -18.78
C ILE A 1343 2.44 -28.69 -18.31
N PRO A 1344 2.84 -29.39 -17.24
CA PRO A 1344 4.24 -29.44 -16.82
C PRO A 1344 5.04 -30.40 -17.74
N PRO A 1345 6.23 -30.03 -18.22
CA PRO A 1345 7.08 -30.96 -18.93
C PRO A 1345 7.74 -31.91 -17.93
N ARG A 1346 7.64 -33.19 -18.26
CA ARG A 1346 8.27 -34.33 -17.58
C ARG A 1346 9.78 -34.13 -17.41
N ARG A 1347 10.30 -34.54 -16.24
CA ARG A 1347 11.69 -34.93 -16.02
C ARG A 1347 12.12 -35.99 -17.06
N PRO A 1348 13.36 -35.94 -17.57
CA PRO A 1348 14.11 -37.14 -17.91
C PRO A 1348 15.06 -37.50 -16.75
N THR A 1349 15.08 -38.79 -16.50
CA THR A 1349 16.01 -39.55 -15.66
C THR A 1349 17.48 -39.33 -16.02
N GLY A 1350 18.35 -39.28 -15.01
CA GLY A 1350 19.75 -39.70 -15.12
C GLY A 1350 20.80 -38.67 -14.73
N VAL A 1351 21.48 -38.97 -13.62
CA VAL A 1351 22.70 -38.35 -13.03
C VAL A 1351 22.46 -37.10 -12.20
#